data_AF-A0A0R0MN34-F1
#
_entry.id   AF-A0A0R0MN34-F1
#
_cell.length_a   1.000
_cell.length_b   1.000
_cell.length_c   1.000
_cell.angle_alpha   90.00
_cell.angle_beta   90.00
_cell.angle_gamma   90.00
#
_symmetry.space_group_name_H-M   'P 1'
#
loop_
_entity.id
_entity.type
_entity.pdbx_description
1 polymer ?
#
loop_
_entity_poly.entity_id
_entity_poly.type
_entity_poly.pdbx_seq_one_letter_code
_entity_poly.pdbx_strand_id
1 'polypeptide(L)'
;MRLFTIAALALLLQGTVLAQNAAPSRVEYVRFLQATETRKLLGMGGNRLYVVRKSGQVDVLDAGQNGQVLLSLQARDAAGRALLEQPEAVAVSEDTVYVVDGGESRVVMYGLDGKYKGRFGGRGSEGGLSSAQGIFVAGGIVYVADTGNSRIQMYGDNGVFLGTLPIASAPANRGLDDSKVPYKLDKPVAVAVDPQGQIYVLDAAGGLFSDRSQVKVYAQDGSHLRLLPKNGKPVALQMAHDGVFVADAEGYAVQKYDASGRMVSYFGSRGDGRAQFQSLSGLALAGSDVYVGDRERGLVHHFRTGAAPASALTPRQTAVPYVRWQQSLNVAAGRMAWDGKDTLFAVARDKPALLRLKDGAVQEMPLKDVNPTALAFDKSGALWVLERNRARLHKLDTAGNPALTVGSSGSRNGQLDEPGDFVIASDGSLYVADSGNGRIQGFSADGVFFKLINKGVSEELRRPAALAIDAQDQLYVLDTSRNAITVYSAAGEPLREFGNDPAREAEKLSRPVALLATQEELFVLDSDRVRVYSFEGRQLRSFAAPGKENGELSEAEAMALRDASSFYIAERGSPRVQLFSTQYKPRAPQQLVAQPAVHAVELRWATSPLAYVSQYHVYRAASEAGPFVRIGSSPNAQYSDAQLKPDQTFHYRVAATTASGQEGLAGPVVAGAALKYTPPPLQEVKAEATTARVRISWKALDARLVTGYVVYQKEGEKFNKLAETTTPEFQRDNLNPGTAYTFWLAARSVDGVESEKQAVAASTQADNRAPLEIDAGQLHNVFSNSYKLYEKDGVGAIKLVNNTRSTMNDIKVSFVLNNFMDFPTEQRIAELAPGASREVVLKAVFNNNILTLTEDTPVQAKLEASYFENGQPRVYSQIKTINIYDKHRMGWDERGRYAAFVTPKDPLLINFSRSVASEFGANKEPTQLAAALFNTLGALGVTYVQDPINPYQVTSNKVDYVDYIQYPRETIQRRSGDCDDLVALYSAALESLGIPTRVLLVPGHMLMMFATGVEASSDGYTMNDMYVVHEGMLWIPVEATLVGKSFIKAWETGAATYYREKGKEGFAIFDVHEAWEKFKPAGLPEDPWRAPVVGRDVIERNFPGDLLSVLKISSQTMTRRYLQAIQKNPADMDAHLQTGIILARQGDRAEARKYFRKVVDNQPRNAAALNNLGNLHMLDSQYADAQKYYADAAKADPKDPEILVNLAQAYKAGKNVDKAKEAFTQAQKVDPAMANKYKALGLELLNAMSSSRARPAAAAREKK
;
A
#
# COMPACT_ATOMS: atom_id res chain seq x y z
N MET A 1 -34.28 89.41 -14.73
CA MET A 1 -34.19 88.16 -15.52
C MET A 1 -34.69 86.99 -14.66
N ARG A 2 -35.65 86.22 -15.16
CA ARG A 2 -36.13 84.94 -14.61
C ARG A 2 -35.80 83.82 -15.62
N LEU A 3 -35.94 82.55 -15.23
CA LEU A 3 -36.00 81.37 -16.13
C LEU A 3 -34.70 80.89 -16.82
N PHE A 4 -33.61 80.68 -16.05
CA PHE A 4 -32.61 79.65 -16.39
C PHE A 4 -32.25 78.71 -15.23
N THR A 5 -32.91 78.86 -14.07
CA THR A 5 -32.95 77.88 -12.99
C THR A 5 -34.15 76.95 -13.17
N ILE A 6 -33.90 75.68 -13.53
CA ILE A 6 -34.71 74.48 -13.16
C ILE A 6 -34.10 73.17 -13.73
N ALA A 7 -33.49 73.18 -14.93
CA ALA A 7 -33.05 71.94 -15.59
C ALA A 7 -31.79 71.26 -14.99
N ALA A 8 -30.87 72.02 -14.37
CA ALA A 8 -29.60 71.49 -13.86
C ALA A 8 -29.69 70.82 -12.47
N LEU A 9 -30.86 70.85 -11.82
CA LEU A 9 -31.03 70.36 -10.44
C LEU A 9 -31.65 68.95 -10.33
N ALA A 10 -32.07 68.35 -11.45
CA ALA A 10 -32.78 67.07 -11.45
C ALA A 10 -31.87 65.83 -11.50
N LEU A 11 -30.65 65.92 -12.04
CA LEU A 11 -29.71 64.77 -12.08
C LEU A 11 -28.89 64.58 -10.79
N LEU A 12 -28.91 65.54 -9.86
CA LEU A 12 -28.16 65.49 -8.61
C LEU A 12 -28.88 64.74 -7.46
N LEU A 13 -30.06 64.15 -7.73
CA LEU A 13 -30.95 63.56 -6.72
C LEU A 13 -31.38 62.10 -6.98
N GLN A 14 -30.75 61.40 -7.93
CA GLN A 14 -30.94 59.94 -8.14
C GLN A 14 -29.62 59.13 -8.16
N GLY A 15 -28.51 59.70 -7.66
CA GLY A 15 -27.21 59.02 -7.53
C GLY A 15 -26.71 58.86 -6.09
N THR A 16 -27.53 59.21 -5.08
CA THR A 16 -27.10 59.43 -3.69
C THR A 16 -27.82 58.55 -2.66
N VAL A 17 -28.13 57.30 -3.02
CA VAL A 17 -28.44 56.23 -2.05
C VAL A 17 -27.71 54.95 -2.49
N LEU A 18 -27.17 54.19 -1.53
CA LEU A 18 -26.35 52.96 -1.71
C LEU A 18 -24.87 53.17 -2.08
N ALA A 19 -24.23 54.21 -1.52
CA ALA A 19 -22.78 54.25 -1.29
C ALA A 19 -22.48 54.39 0.21
N GLN A 20 -22.98 53.46 1.03
CA GLN A 20 -22.61 53.33 2.45
C GLN A 20 -22.18 51.88 2.74
N ASN A 21 -21.20 51.75 3.63
CA ASN A 21 -20.63 50.50 4.15
C ASN A 21 -19.72 49.67 3.21
N ALA A 22 -18.76 50.34 2.59
CA ALA A 22 -17.37 49.86 2.56
C ALA A 22 -16.42 51.06 2.47
N ALA A 23 -15.50 51.22 3.42
CA ALA A 23 -14.40 52.17 3.24
C ALA A 23 -13.50 51.66 2.10
N PRO A 24 -13.07 52.51 1.14
CA PRO A 24 -12.16 52.05 0.09
C PRO A 24 -10.87 51.53 0.72
N SER A 25 -10.41 50.36 0.25
CA SER A 25 -9.16 49.75 0.72
C SER A 25 -8.02 50.75 0.52
N ARG A 26 -7.45 51.23 1.63
CA ARG A 26 -6.44 52.30 1.61
C ARG A 26 -5.24 51.82 0.79
N VAL A 27 -4.94 52.51 -0.31
CA VAL A 27 -3.76 52.24 -1.14
C VAL A 27 -2.66 53.20 -0.74
N GLU A 28 -1.53 52.66 -0.31
CA GLU A 28 -0.34 53.39 0.07
C GLU A 28 0.73 53.22 -1.01
N TYR A 29 1.28 54.32 -1.54
CA TYR A 29 2.49 54.25 -2.35
C TYR A 29 3.69 54.05 -1.42
N VAL A 30 4.46 52.98 -1.60
CA VAL A 30 5.62 52.66 -0.77
C VAL A 30 6.88 53.32 -1.35
N ARG A 31 7.29 52.94 -2.57
CA ARG A 31 8.50 53.44 -3.24
C ARG A 31 8.47 53.20 -4.75
N PHE A 32 9.53 53.57 -5.45
CA PHE A 32 9.87 52.99 -6.76
C PHE A 32 11.18 52.21 -6.68
N LEU A 33 11.38 51.28 -7.60
CA LEU A 33 12.62 50.56 -7.86
C LEU A 33 13.17 51.02 -9.21
N GLN A 34 14.48 51.22 -9.32
CA GLN A 34 15.12 51.55 -10.59
C GLN A 34 15.24 50.29 -11.45
N ALA A 35 14.76 50.36 -12.69
CA ALA A 35 14.72 49.25 -13.63
C ALA A 35 15.13 49.72 -15.03
N THR A 36 16.26 50.41 -15.11
CA THR A 36 16.77 51.04 -16.34
C THR A 36 16.86 50.03 -17.49
N GLU A 37 16.53 50.49 -18.71
CA GLU A 37 16.39 49.64 -19.92
C GLU A 37 15.31 48.54 -19.87
N THR A 38 14.44 48.49 -18.85
CA THR A 38 13.30 47.55 -18.84
C THR A 38 12.32 47.85 -19.97
N ARG A 39 11.90 46.79 -20.68
CA ARG A 39 10.83 46.80 -21.68
C ARG A 39 9.47 46.49 -21.05
N LYS A 40 9.43 45.54 -20.10
CA LYS A 40 8.19 45.02 -19.50
C LYS A 40 8.46 44.42 -18.10
N LEU A 41 7.56 44.66 -17.14
CA LEU A 41 7.47 43.86 -15.91
C LEU A 41 6.71 42.57 -16.24
N LEU A 42 7.35 41.41 -16.09
CA LEU A 42 6.79 40.12 -16.53
C LEU A 42 5.96 39.40 -15.47
N GLY A 43 6.26 39.61 -14.19
CA GLY A 43 5.62 38.91 -13.08
C GLY A 43 6.48 38.89 -11.82
N MET A 44 6.09 38.12 -10.80
CA MET A 44 6.88 37.91 -9.58
C MET A 44 6.65 36.54 -8.94
N GLY A 45 7.58 36.14 -8.07
CA GLY A 45 7.45 34.97 -7.20
C GLY A 45 8.15 35.21 -5.87
N GLY A 46 7.43 35.05 -4.76
CA GLY A 46 7.93 35.46 -3.44
C GLY A 46 8.34 36.94 -3.43
N ASN A 47 9.56 37.25 -3.01
CA ASN A 47 10.11 38.61 -3.00
C ASN A 47 10.92 38.97 -4.27
N ARG A 48 10.73 38.25 -5.38
CA ARG A 48 11.54 38.37 -6.60
C ARG A 48 10.70 38.85 -7.79
N LEU A 49 11.05 40.00 -8.36
CA LEU A 49 10.42 40.60 -9.54
C LEU A 49 11.15 40.17 -10.80
N TYR A 50 10.42 39.81 -11.86
CA TYR A 50 11.00 39.41 -13.14
C TYR A 50 10.77 40.52 -14.16
N VAL A 51 11.84 41.09 -14.70
CA VAL A 51 11.80 42.16 -15.69
C VAL A 51 12.55 41.74 -16.95
N VAL A 52 12.05 42.08 -18.12
CA VAL A 52 12.77 41.89 -19.39
C VAL A 52 13.34 43.21 -19.87
N ARG A 53 14.63 43.25 -20.16
CA ARG A 53 15.32 44.41 -20.75
C ARG A 53 14.95 44.59 -22.22
N LYS A 54 15.24 45.77 -22.77
CA LYS A 54 15.17 46.06 -24.21
C LYS A 54 16.04 45.11 -25.06
N SER A 55 17.06 44.49 -24.47
CA SER A 55 17.91 43.46 -25.09
C SER A 55 17.32 42.04 -25.12
N GLY A 56 16.16 41.81 -24.51
CA GLY A 56 15.55 40.47 -24.38
C GLY A 56 16.02 39.66 -23.15
N GLN A 57 17.10 40.09 -22.46
CA GLN A 57 17.54 39.46 -21.21
C GLN A 57 16.47 39.62 -20.12
N VAL A 58 16.16 38.53 -19.41
CA VAL A 58 15.31 38.54 -18.20
C VAL A 58 16.17 38.60 -16.96
N ASP A 59 15.93 39.61 -16.12
CA ASP A 59 16.58 39.81 -14.83
C ASP A 59 15.59 39.58 -13.68
N VAL A 60 16.13 39.12 -12.55
CA VAL A 60 15.40 38.86 -11.32
C VAL A 60 15.86 39.86 -10.26
N LEU A 61 14.96 40.77 -9.88
CA LEU A 61 15.25 41.86 -8.94
C LEU A 61 14.75 41.52 -7.53
N ASP A 62 15.47 41.95 -6.50
CA ASP A 62 14.99 41.90 -5.11
C ASP A 62 13.96 43.01 -4.86
N ALA A 63 12.70 42.63 -4.62
CA ALA A 63 11.63 43.56 -4.30
C ALA A 63 11.80 44.23 -2.92
N GLY A 64 12.65 43.65 -2.05
CA GLY A 64 13.02 44.14 -0.72
C GLY A 64 14.22 45.10 -0.74
N GLN A 65 15.29 44.75 -1.44
CA GLN A 65 16.54 45.54 -1.47
C GLN A 65 16.66 46.48 -2.69
N ASN A 66 15.75 47.46 -2.78
CA ASN A 66 15.76 48.55 -3.78
C ASN A 66 15.83 48.11 -5.26
N GLY A 67 15.50 46.86 -5.59
CA GLY A 67 15.50 46.37 -6.97
C GLY A 67 16.87 45.95 -7.49
N GLN A 68 17.84 45.61 -6.62
CA GLN A 68 19.10 45.03 -7.07
C GLN A 68 18.87 43.73 -7.87
N VAL A 69 19.64 43.54 -8.94
CA VAL A 69 19.64 42.30 -9.73
C VAL A 69 20.25 41.19 -8.86
N LEU A 70 19.44 40.20 -8.49
CA LEU A 70 19.88 39.00 -7.77
C LEU A 70 20.57 38.01 -8.71
N LEU A 71 19.97 37.81 -9.89
CA LEU A 71 20.44 36.95 -10.96
C LEU A 71 19.74 37.30 -12.28
N SER A 72 20.26 36.77 -13.38
CA SER A 72 19.62 36.82 -14.70
C SER A 72 19.27 35.39 -15.14
N LEU A 73 18.14 35.20 -15.82
CA LEU A 73 17.78 33.88 -16.35
C LEU A 73 18.74 33.51 -17.49
N GLN A 74 19.11 32.23 -17.56
CA GLN A 74 20.03 31.72 -18.57
C GLN A 74 19.49 31.96 -20.00
N ALA A 75 20.13 32.85 -20.75
CA ALA A 75 19.69 33.25 -22.08
C ALA A 75 20.10 32.27 -23.21
N ARG A 76 21.08 31.39 -22.98
CA ARG A 76 21.59 30.42 -23.96
C ARG A 76 21.80 29.03 -23.36
N ASP A 77 21.51 28.00 -24.13
CA ASP A 77 21.73 26.61 -23.73
C ASP A 77 23.22 26.21 -23.78
N ALA A 78 23.54 24.98 -23.38
CA ALA A 78 24.91 24.46 -23.41
C ALA A 78 25.53 24.36 -24.82
N ALA A 79 24.73 24.45 -25.88
CA ALA A 79 25.17 24.51 -27.27
C ALA A 79 25.19 25.96 -27.82
N GLY A 80 25.01 26.97 -26.97
CA GLY A 80 25.02 28.40 -27.33
C GLY A 80 23.76 28.90 -28.02
N ARG A 81 22.72 28.07 -28.20
CA ARG A 81 21.46 28.45 -28.85
C ARG A 81 20.64 29.32 -27.91
N ALA A 82 19.92 30.30 -28.45
CA ALA A 82 19.05 31.18 -27.66
C ALA A 82 17.90 30.38 -27.03
N LEU A 83 17.75 30.52 -25.72
CA LEU A 83 16.62 29.96 -24.97
C LEU A 83 15.41 30.88 -25.02
N LEU A 84 15.64 32.19 -25.09
CA LEU A 84 14.62 33.23 -25.11
C LEU A 84 14.90 34.23 -26.24
N GLU A 85 13.90 34.47 -27.09
CA GLU A 85 13.92 35.50 -28.14
C GLU A 85 13.00 36.69 -27.76
N GLN A 86 11.74 36.43 -27.39
CA GLN A 86 10.78 37.47 -26.97
C GLN A 86 10.00 37.09 -25.70
N PRO A 87 10.59 37.25 -24.49
CA PRO A 87 9.93 36.98 -23.22
C PRO A 87 8.72 37.89 -22.95
N GLU A 88 7.50 37.35 -22.94
CA GLU A 88 6.27 38.16 -22.80
C GLU A 88 5.59 38.08 -21.44
N ALA A 89 5.71 36.99 -20.69
CA ALA A 89 5.16 36.89 -19.34
C ALA A 89 5.91 35.86 -18.50
N VAL A 90 5.85 36.01 -17.17
CA VAL A 90 6.38 35.06 -16.20
C VAL A 90 5.32 34.64 -15.20
N ALA A 91 5.22 33.34 -14.96
CA ALA A 91 4.58 32.77 -13.79
C ALA A 91 5.62 31.99 -12.96
N VAL A 92 5.42 31.90 -11.65
CA VAL A 92 6.34 31.23 -10.73
C VAL A 92 5.56 30.26 -9.85
N SER A 93 6.07 29.04 -9.75
CA SER A 93 5.65 28.00 -8.81
C SER A 93 6.70 27.85 -7.69
N GLU A 94 6.51 26.91 -6.76
CA GLU A 94 7.39 26.73 -5.61
C GLU A 94 8.87 26.47 -5.97
N ASP A 95 9.14 25.83 -7.12
CA ASP A 95 10.50 25.46 -7.54
C ASP A 95 10.88 25.89 -8.98
N THR A 96 9.91 26.39 -9.76
CA THR A 96 10.04 26.61 -11.20
C THR A 96 9.48 27.96 -11.64
N VAL A 97 10.28 28.68 -12.44
CA VAL A 97 9.91 29.89 -13.17
C VAL A 97 9.55 29.49 -14.61
N TYR A 98 8.36 29.89 -15.07
CA TYR A 98 7.90 29.67 -16.44
C TYR A 98 7.93 30.99 -17.19
N VAL A 99 8.64 31.04 -18.31
CA VAL A 99 8.75 32.21 -19.18
C VAL A 99 8.07 31.91 -20.50
N VAL A 100 7.07 32.68 -20.89
CA VAL A 100 6.52 32.61 -22.26
C VAL A 100 7.45 33.33 -23.21
N ASP A 101 7.92 32.65 -24.24
CA ASP A 101 8.64 33.22 -25.38
C ASP A 101 7.68 33.30 -26.58
N GLY A 102 7.23 34.52 -26.89
CA GLY A 102 6.27 34.79 -27.96
C GLY A 102 6.86 34.61 -29.37
N GLY A 103 8.17 34.78 -29.55
CA GLY A 103 8.82 34.67 -30.86
C GLY A 103 8.93 33.23 -31.33
N GLU A 104 9.38 32.35 -30.44
CA GLU A 104 9.48 30.92 -30.68
C GLU A 104 8.18 30.16 -30.39
N SER A 105 7.17 30.84 -29.83
CA SER A 105 5.87 30.28 -29.44
C SER A 105 6.02 29.08 -28.49
N ARG A 106 6.68 29.29 -27.36
CA ARG A 106 7.00 28.25 -26.37
C ARG A 106 6.98 28.78 -24.94
N VAL A 107 6.94 27.86 -23.98
CA VAL A 107 7.22 28.13 -22.56
C VAL A 107 8.57 27.53 -22.21
N VAL A 108 9.42 28.33 -21.55
CA VAL A 108 10.76 27.94 -21.11
C VAL A 108 10.78 27.90 -19.59
N MET A 109 11.24 26.79 -19.04
CA MET A 109 11.28 26.51 -17.61
C MET A 109 12.67 26.75 -17.04
N TYR A 110 12.74 27.43 -15.90
CA TYR A 110 13.97 27.67 -15.15
C TYR A 110 13.80 27.28 -13.69
N GLY A 111 14.89 26.91 -13.02
CA GLY A 111 14.93 26.81 -11.57
C GLY A 111 14.87 28.20 -10.92
N LEU A 112 14.58 28.25 -9.62
CA LEU A 112 14.70 29.49 -8.85
C LEU A 112 16.13 30.04 -8.78
N ASP A 113 17.15 29.28 -9.20
CA ASP A 113 18.53 29.73 -9.37
C ASP A 113 18.83 30.31 -10.77
N GLY A 114 17.82 30.41 -11.64
CA GLY A 114 17.92 30.97 -12.99
C GLY A 114 18.46 30.03 -14.07
N LYS A 115 18.77 28.77 -13.73
CA LYS A 115 19.26 27.77 -14.69
C LYS A 115 18.12 27.12 -15.47
N TYR A 116 18.36 26.79 -16.74
CA TYR A 116 17.40 26.13 -17.61
C TYR A 116 17.04 24.72 -17.09
N LYS A 117 15.73 24.44 -16.96
CA LYS A 117 15.17 23.12 -16.60
C LYS A 117 14.56 22.38 -17.79
N GLY A 118 14.03 23.09 -18.79
CA GLY A 118 13.33 22.49 -19.91
C GLY A 118 12.49 23.51 -20.70
N ARG A 119 11.70 23.01 -21.65
CA ARG A 119 10.74 23.80 -22.43
C ARG A 119 9.56 22.92 -22.83
N PHE A 120 8.41 23.54 -23.08
CA PHE A 120 7.23 22.89 -23.62
C PHE A 120 6.38 23.89 -24.40
N GLY A 121 5.48 23.38 -25.25
CA GLY A 121 4.87 24.18 -26.28
C GLY A 121 5.90 24.55 -27.36
N GLY A 122 5.47 24.52 -28.60
CA GLY A 122 6.20 24.96 -29.78
C GLY A 122 5.21 25.26 -30.88
N ARG A 123 5.64 25.75 -32.04
CA ARG A 123 4.72 26.04 -33.15
C ARG A 123 3.96 24.77 -33.58
N GLY A 124 2.65 24.74 -33.37
CA GLY A 124 1.81 23.56 -33.65
C GLY A 124 0.32 23.79 -33.43
N SER A 125 -0.49 22.77 -33.71
CA SER A 125 -1.95 22.82 -33.67
C SER A 125 -2.56 22.31 -32.37
N GLU A 126 -2.08 21.19 -31.82
CA GLU A 126 -2.53 20.63 -30.54
C GLU A 126 -1.32 20.43 -29.62
N GLY A 127 -1.39 20.91 -28.37
CA GLY A 127 -0.22 21.05 -27.50
C GLY A 127 0.77 22.15 -27.93
N GLY A 128 0.78 22.53 -29.21
CA GLY A 128 1.59 23.62 -29.76
C GLY A 128 0.94 25.00 -29.65
N LEU A 129 1.76 26.04 -29.44
CA LEU A 129 1.37 27.44 -29.25
C LEU A 129 1.66 28.27 -30.53
N SER A 130 1.11 29.46 -30.59
CA SER A 130 1.34 30.48 -31.64
C SER A 130 1.33 31.87 -31.02
N SER A 131 2.46 32.58 -31.07
CA SER A 131 2.61 33.96 -30.57
C SER A 131 2.05 34.20 -29.16
N ALA A 132 2.22 33.23 -28.25
CA ALA A 132 1.68 33.28 -26.90
C ALA A 132 2.24 34.47 -26.09
N GLN A 133 1.41 35.08 -25.23
CA GLN A 133 1.78 36.30 -24.49
C GLN A 133 1.50 36.26 -22.99
N GLY A 134 0.61 35.39 -22.53
CA GLY A 134 0.16 35.34 -21.13
C GLY A 134 0.35 33.96 -20.51
N ILE A 135 0.68 33.92 -19.22
CA ILE A 135 0.81 32.67 -18.46
C ILE A 135 0.36 32.85 -17.01
N PHE A 136 -0.24 31.82 -16.44
CA PHE A 136 -0.57 31.74 -15.03
C PHE A 136 -0.43 30.30 -14.54
N VAL A 137 -0.10 30.11 -13.27
CA VAL A 137 -0.03 28.77 -12.65
C VAL A 137 -1.01 28.71 -11.50
N ALA A 138 -1.92 27.73 -11.53
CA ALA A 138 -2.89 27.50 -10.47
C ALA A 138 -3.13 26.00 -10.28
N GLY A 139 -3.06 25.51 -9.04
CA GLY A 139 -3.35 24.11 -8.71
C GLY A 139 -2.44 23.07 -9.40
N GLY A 140 -1.24 23.46 -9.84
CA GLY A 140 -0.32 22.61 -10.62
C GLY A 140 -0.56 22.61 -12.13
N ILE A 141 -1.55 23.37 -12.61
CA ILE A 141 -1.83 23.58 -14.03
C ILE A 141 -1.23 24.91 -14.48
N VAL A 142 -0.50 24.88 -15.59
CA VAL A 142 0.01 26.06 -16.30
C VAL A 142 -0.99 26.43 -17.40
N TYR A 143 -1.64 27.58 -17.23
CA TYR A 143 -2.56 28.17 -18.20
C TYR A 143 -1.77 29.12 -19.11
N VAL A 144 -1.80 28.89 -20.42
CA VAL A 144 -1.09 29.71 -21.41
C VAL A 144 -2.10 30.36 -22.35
N ALA A 145 -2.02 31.68 -22.48
CA ALA A 145 -2.78 32.46 -23.45
C ALA A 145 -2.11 32.35 -24.83
N ASP A 146 -2.65 31.44 -25.65
CA ASP A 146 -2.18 31.09 -26.98
C ASP A 146 -2.76 32.07 -28.00
N THR A 147 -2.19 33.28 -28.02
CA THR A 147 -2.78 34.47 -28.65
C THR A 147 -3.01 34.31 -30.15
N GLY A 148 -2.09 33.68 -30.87
CA GLY A 148 -2.17 33.47 -32.31
C GLY A 148 -3.17 32.37 -32.74
N ASN A 149 -3.55 31.49 -31.81
CA ASN A 149 -4.58 30.46 -32.01
C ASN A 149 -5.90 30.78 -31.27
N SER A 150 -6.05 32.00 -30.75
CA SER A 150 -7.27 32.51 -30.10
C SER A 150 -7.84 31.61 -29.00
N ARG A 151 -6.97 31.03 -28.13
CA ARG A 151 -7.38 30.05 -27.10
C ARG A 151 -6.55 30.11 -25.82
N ILE A 152 -7.02 29.40 -24.79
CA ILE A 152 -6.23 29.08 -23.58
C ILE A 152 -5.87 27.60 -23.61
N GLN A 153 -4.57 27.29 -23.55
CA GLN A 153 -4.08 25.92 -23.36
C GLN A 153 -3.68 25.65 -21.92
N MET A 154 -3.83 24.40 -21.50
CA MET A 154 -3.54 23.92 -20.16
C MET A 154 -2.48 22.84 -20.23
N TYR A 155 -1.44 22.98 -19.42
CA TYR A 155 -0.34 22.02 -19.28
C TYR A 155 -0.16 21.66 -17.81
N GLY A 156 0.41 20.49 -17.52
CA GLY A 156 0.98 20.24 -16.19
C GLY A 156 2.18 21.16 -15.93
N ASP A 157 2.57 21.29 -14.67
CA ASP A 157 3.76 22.05 -14.22
C ASP A 157 5.11 21.66 -14.89
N ASN A 158 5.14 20.62 -15.71
CA ASN A 158 6.31 20.20 -16.48
C ASN A 158 6.03 20.02 -17.97
N GLY A 159 4.95 20.61 -18.47
CA GLY A 159 4.69 20.76 -19.90
C GLY A 159 3.89 19.66 -20.58
N VAL A 160 3.45 18.63 -19.86
CA VAL A 160 2.49 17.66 -20.41
C VAL A 160 1.20 18.40 -20.76
N PHE A 161 0.80 18.38 -22.04
CA PHE A 161 -0.46 18.96 -22.48
C PHE A 161 -1.65 18.26 -21.80
N LEU A 162 -2.58 19.05 -21.23
CA LEU A 162 -3.80 18.57 -20.55
C LEU A 162 -5.07 18.88 -21.34
N GLY A 163 -5.00 19.82 -22.30
CA GLY A 163 -6.14 20.20 -23.14
C GLY A 163 -6.21 21.70 -23.44
N THR A 164 -7.20 22.06 -24.25
CA THR A 164 -7.60 23.46 -24.49
C THR A 164 -8.88 23.74 -23.71
N LEU A 165 -9.00 24.94 -23.10
CA LEU A 165 -10.23 25.36 -22.41
C LEU A 165 -11.40 25.36 -23.41
N PRO A 166 -12.47 24.54 -23.22
CA PRO A 166 -13.40 24.21 -24.30
C PRO A 166 -14.51 25.26 -24.50
N ILE A 167 -14.14 26.55 -24.56
CA ILE A 167 -15.06 27.71 -24.63
C ILE A 167 -16.12 27.55 -25.74
N ALA A 168 -15.73 27.12 -26.93
CA ALA A 168 -16.65 27.01 -28.07
C ALA A 168 -17.59 25.78 -28.00
N SER A 169 -17.19 24.72 -27.28
CA SER A 169 -17.93 23.44 -27.21
C SER A 169 -18.68 23.22 -25.89
N ALA A 170 -18.38 24.04 -24.87
CA ALA A 170 -19.03 24.06 -23.56
C ALA A 170 -20.57 24.10 -23.68
N PRO A 171 -21.31 23.16 -23.06
CA PRO A 171 -22.76 23.06 -23.21
C PRO A 171 -23.52 24.35 -22.86
N ALA A 172 -23.10 25.08 -21.82
CA ALA A 172 -23.76 26.33 -21.41
C ALA A 172 -23.59 27.49 -22.41
N ASN A 173 -22.58 27.43 -23.29
CA ASN A 173 -22.36 28.44 -24.33
C ASN A 173 -23.15 28.13 -25.62
N ARG A 174 -23.77 26.95 -25.74
CA ARG A 174 -24.58 26.57 -26.90
C ARG A 174 -25.84 27.43 -26.95
N GLY A 175 -25.95 28.27 -27.98
CA GLY A 175 -27.05 29.22 -28.15
C GLY A 175 -26.73 30.65 -27.73
N LEU A 176 -25.54 30.92 -27.17
CA LEU A 176 -25.07 32.30 -26.98
C LEU A 176 -24.70 32.95 -28.33
N ASP A 177 -25.21 34.16 -28.53
CA ASP A 177 -24.90 35.02 -29.66
C ASP A 177 -23.66 35.88 -29.33
N ASP A 178 -22.53 35.51 -29.92
CA ASP A 178 -21.22 36.15 -29.71
C ASP A 178 -21.19 37.63 -30.13
N SER A 179 -22.14 38.08 -30.97
CA SER A 179 -22.28 39.50 -31.32
C SER A 179 -22.90 40.35 -30.20
N LYS A 180 -23.62 39.71 -29.26
CA LYS A 180 -24.30 40.34 -28.11
C LYS A 180 -23.57 40.11 -26.80
N VAL A 181 -23.04 38.91 -26.62
CA VAL A 181 -22.23 38.50 -25.46
C VAL A 181 -20.93 37.92 -26.02
N PRO A 182 -19.87 38.73 -26.21
CA PRO A 182 -18.62 38.29 -26.85
C PRO A 182 -17.85 37.31 -25.96
N TYR A 183 -18.23 36.02 -26.01
CA TYR A 183 -17.69 34.96 -25.16
C TYR A 183 -16.53 34.20 -25.83
N LYS A 184 -16.41 34.23 -27.16
CA LYS A 184 -15.26 33.65 -27.87
C LYS A 184 -14.03 34.53 -27.68
N LEU A 185 -12.84 33.96 -27.79
CA LEU A 185 -11.57 34.69 -27.72
C LEU A 185 -11.13 35.14 -29.12
N ASP A 186 -10.54 36.34 -29.24
CA ASP A 186 -9.88 36.84 -30.47
C ASP A 186 -8.35 36.82 -30.28
N LYS A 187 -7.85 37.58 -29.30
CA LYS A 187 -6.44 37.72 -28.95
C LYS A 187 -6.26 37.70 -27.43
N PRO A 188 -6.29 36.51 -26.79
CA PRO A 188 -6.00 36.39 -25.37
C PRO A 188 -4.53 36.71 -25.10
N VAL A 189 -4.26 37.75 -24.31
CA VAL A 189 -2.89 38.24 -24.01
C VAL A 189 -2.48 38.09 -22.55
N ALA A 190 -3.44 37.93 -21.63
CA ALA A 190 -3.16 37.56 -20.24
C ALA A 190 -4.26 36.62 -19.72
N VAL A 191 -3.89 35.76 -18.78
CA VAL A 191 -4.79 34.82 -18.10
C VAL A 191 -4.49 34.84 -16.61
N ALA A 192 -5.50 34.63 -15.77
CA ALA A 192 -5.34 34.38 -14.34
C ALA A 192 -6.47 33.50 -13.82
N VAL A 193 -6.26 32.82 -12.69
CA VAL A 193 -7.25 31.90 -12.10
C VAL A 193 -7.42 32.20 -10.62
N ASP A 194 -8.68 32.35 -10.17
CA ASP A 194 -9.01 32.66 -8.78
C ASP A 194 -8.99 31.42 -7.84
N PRO A 195 -9.09 31.60 -6.51
CA PRO A 195 -9.19 30.48 -5.56
C PRO A 195 -10.46 29.62 -5.68
N GLN A 196 -11.42 29.99 -6.53
CA GLN A 196 -12.63 29.22 -6.85
C GLN A 196 -12.45 28.40 -8.15
N GLY A 197 -11.42 28.70 -8.94
CA GLY A 197 -11.16 28.09 -10.24
C GLY A 197 -11.75 28.86 -11.43
N GLN A 198 -12.29 30.07 -11.24
CA GLN A 198 -12.73 30.90 -12.36
C GLN A 198 -11.53 31.45 -13.12
N ILE A 199 -11.60 31.39 -14.45
CA ILE A 199 -10.51 31.73 -15.36
C ILE A 199 -10.81 33.10 -15.97
N TYR A 200 -9.99 34.08 -15.63
CA TYR A 200 -10.04 35.45 -16.12
C TYR A 200 -9.08 35.59 -17.29
N VAL A 201 -9.59 35.99 -18.45
CA VAL A 201 -8.80 36.16 -19.68
C VAL A 201 -8.91 37.60 -20.15
N LEU A 202 -7.77 38.29 -20.25
CA LEU A 202 -7.68 39.56 -20.96
C LEU A 202 -7.61 39.27 -22.46
N ASP A 203 -8.73 39.51 -23.14
CA ASP A 203 -8.86 39.37 -24.58
C ASP A 203 -8.71 40.75 -25.24
N ALA A 204 -7.54 40.99 -25.83
CA ALA A 204 -7.19 42.25 -26.51
C ALA A 204 -7.69 42.21 -27.96
N ALA A 205 -8.99 41.99 -28.14
CA ALA A 205 -9.61 41.86 -29.44
C ALA A 205 -9.33 43.09 -30.32
N GLY A 206 -8.88 42.89 -31.56
CA GLY A 206 -8.38 43.98 -32.42
C GLY A 206 -7.00 44.56 -32.06
N GLY A 207 -6.33 44.05 -31.02
CA GLY A 207 -4.99 44.46 -30.60
C GLY A 207 -4.96 45.18 -29.24
N LEU A 208 -3.77 45.25 -28.64
CA LEU A 208 -3.53 46.08 -27.44
C LEU A 208 -3.97 47.52 -27.69
N PHE A 209 -4.57 48.14 -26.68
CA PHE A 209 -5.18 49.49 -26.75
C PHE A 209 -6.41 49.62 -27.68
N SER A 210 -6.96 48.52 -28.21
CA SER A 210 -8.23 48.54 -28.95
C SER A 210 -9.42 48.69 -28.01
N ASP A 211 -10.48 49.38 -28.46
CA ASP A 211 -11.73 49.53 -27.71
C ASP A 211 -12.53 48.23 -27.57
N ARG A 212 -12.12 47.15 -28.26
CA ARG A 212 -12.69 45.80 -28.10
C ARG A 212 -11.96 44.98 -27.03
N SER A 213 -10.91 45.52 -26.41
CA SER A 213 -10.17 44.87 -25.31
C SER A 213 -11.02 44.79 -24.05
N GLN A 214 -11.11 43.59 -23.45
CA GLN A 214 -11.94 43.36 -22.26
C GLN A 214 -11.47 42.12 -21.48
N VAL A 215 -11.87 42.01 -20.21
CA VAL A 215 -11.62 40.81 -19.40
C VAL A 215 -12.87 39.93 -19.39
N LYS A 216 -12.73 38.70 -19.88
CA LYS A 216 -13.76 37.67 -19.97
C LYS A 216 -13.53 36.63 -18.87
N VAL A 217 -14.58 36.18 -18.21
CA VAL A 217 -14.47 35.23 -17.08
C VAL A 217 -15.22 33.95 -17.39
N TYR A 218 -14.55 32.82 -17.24
CA TYR A 218 -15.05 31.48 -17.54
C TYR A 218 -14.99 30.55 -16.32
N ALA A 219 -15.81 29.52 -16.30
CA ALA A 219 -15.63 28.35 -15.46
C ALA A 219 -14.59 27.38 -16.06
N GLN A 220 -14.16 26.40 -15.26
CA GLN A 220 -13.15 25.40 -15.65
C GLN A 220 -13.59 24.51 -16.82
N ASP A 221 -14.90 24.36 -17.04
CA ASP A 221 -15.52 23.65 -18.16
C ASP A 221 -15.65 24.51 -19.43
N GLY A 222 -15.08 25.73 -19.45
CA GLY A 222 -15.18 26.68 -20.55
C GLY A 222 -16.50 27.47 -20.62
N SER A 223 -17.45 27.22 -19.72
CA SER A 223 -18.71 27.98 -19.67
C SER A 223 -18.43 29.46 -19.35
N HIS A 224 -18.97 30.37 -20.16
CA HIS A 224 -18.78 31.81 -19.98
C HIS A 224 -19.66 32.32 -18.82
N LEU A 225 -19.04 32.96 -17.84
CA LEU A 225 -19.71 33.44 -16.63
C LEU A 225 -20.10 34.92 -16.75
N ARG A 226 -19.16 35.80 -17.10
CA ARG A 226 -19.38 37.25 -17.21
C ARG A 226 -18.23 37.96 -17.92
N LEU A 227 -18.49 39.19 -18.33
CA LEU A 227 -17.48 40.20 -18.65
C LEU A 227 -17.23 41.06 -17.40
N LEU A 228 -15.99 41.52 -17.18
CA LEU A 228 -15.76 42.61 -16.21
C LEU A 228 -16.20 43.96 -16.80
N PRO A 229 -16.68 44.91 -15.96
CA PRO A 229 -17.02 46.25 -16.41
C PRO A 229 -15.88 46.92 -17.17
N LYS A 230 -16.14 47.35 -18.41
CA LYS A 230 -15.13 47.99 -19.26
C LYS A 230 -14.90 49.43 -18.82
N ASN A 231 -13.82 49.65 -18.07
CA ASN A 231 -13.33 50.97 -17.67
C ASN A 231 -11.96 51.21 -18.34
N GLY A 232 -11.97 51.77 -19.56
CA GLY A 232 -10.76 52.04 -20.36
C GLY A 232 -10.28 50.87 -21.23
N LYS A 233 -8.96 50.76 -21.37
CA LYS A 233 -8.21 49.85 -22.26
C LYS A 233 -7.28 48.95 -21.42
N PRO A 234 -7.76 47.78 -20.96
CA PRO A 234 -6.97 46.89 -20.12
C PRO A 234 -5.77 46.31 -20.86
N VAL A 235 -4.59 46.32 -20.23
CA VAL A 235 -3.31 45.84 -20.81
C VAL A 235 -2.58 44.78 -19.99
N ALA A 236 -2.88 44.66 -18.71
CA ALA A 236 -2.39 43.59 -17.84
C ALA A 236 -3.42 43.28 -16.77
N LEU A 237 -3.43 42.03 -16.28
CA LEU A 237 -4.19 41.63 -15.10
C LEU A 237 -3.33 40.75 -14.18
N GLN A 238 -3.66 40.72 -12.89
CA GLN A 238 -3.07 39.83 -11.89
C GLN A 238 -4.11 39.45 -10.83
N MET A 239 -4.07 38.21 -10.35
CA MET A 239 -5.01 37.70 -9.34
C MET A 239 -4.47 37.91 -7.91
N ALA A 240 -5.30 38.48 -7.05
CA ALA A 240 -5.11 38.51 -5.60
C ALA A 240 -6.03 37.49 -4.91
N HIS A 241 -5.80 37.26 -3.62
CA HIS A 241 -6.61 36.34 -2.81
C HIS A 241 -8.08 36.80 -2.62
N ASP A 242 -8.37 38.07 -2.88
CA ASP A 242 -9.66 38.74 -2.63
C ASP A 242 -10.27 39.42 -3.88
N GLY A 243 -9.68 39.19 -5.07
CA GLY A 243 -10.13 39.80 -6.32
C GLY A 243 -9.05 39.90 -7.38
N VAL A 244 -9.33 40.59 -8.49
CA VAL A 244 -8.40 40.77 -9.62
C VAL A 244 -8.01 42.23 -9.78
N PHE A 245 -6.71 42.49 -9.98
CA PHE A 245 -6.19 43.79 -10.37
C PHE A 245 -6.04 43.85 -11.89
N VAL A 246 -6.44 44.96 -12.50
CA VAL A 246 -6.38 45.22 -13.94
C VAL A 246 -5.71 46.56 -14.17
N ALA A 247 -4.65 46.60 -14.97
CA ALA A 247 -4.00 47.84 -15.40
C ALA A 247 -4.68 48.35 -16.67
N ASP A 248 -5.12 49.60 -16.64
CA ASP A 248 -5.74 50.33 -17.74
C ASP A 248 -4.79 51.39 -18.29
N ALA A 249 -4.41 51.24 -19.55
CA ALA A 249 -3.48 52.14 -20.22
C ALA A 249 -4.11 53.48 -20.66
N GLU A 250 -5.43 53.59 -20.71
CA GLU A 250 -6.11 54.84 -21.09
C GLU A 250 -6.27 55.78 -19.90
N GLY A 251 -6.73 55.25 -18.77
CA GLY A 251 -6.84 55.99 -17.50
C GLY A 251 -5.53 56.12 -16.73
N TYR A 252 -4.46 55.46 -17.16
CA TYR A 252 -3.16 55.40 -16.46
C TYR A 252 -3.35 54.98 -14.98
N ALA A 253 -4.17 53.95 -14.78
CA ALA A 253 -4.62 53.52 -13.46
C ALA A 253 -4.63 51.99 -13.33
N VAL A 254 -4.53 51.52 -12.09
CA VAL A 254 -4.73 50.13 -11.70
C VAL A 254 -6.05 50.04 -10.94
N GLN A 255 -6.93 49.18 -11.42
CA GLN A 255 -8.30 48.99 -10.94
C GLN A 255 -8.39 47.63 -10.23
N LYS A 256 -9.07 47.56 -9.09
CA LYS A 256 -9.33 46.32 -8.35
C LYS A 256 -10.81 45.95 -8.44
N TYR A 257 -11.08 44.71 -8.84
CA TYR A 257 -12.42 44.12 -8.89
C TYR A 257 -12.52 42.99 -7.86
N ASP A 258 -13.63 42.90 -7.13
CA ASP A 258 -13.94 41.75 -6.28
C ASP A 258 -14.37 40.52 -7.10
N ALA A 259 -14.56 39.38 -6.43
CA ALA A 259 -14.98 38.13 -7.09
C ALA A 259 -16.33 38.24 -7.82
N SER A 260 -17.23 39.15 -7.43
CA SER A 260 -18.48 39.37 -8.19
C SER A 260 -18.24 40.07 -9.53
N GLY A 261 -17.06 40.69 -9.71
CA GLY A 261 -16.73 41.54 -10.84
C GLY A 261 -17.08 43.02 -10.60
N ARG A 262 -17.38 43.42 -9.37
CA ARG A 262 -17.61 44.83 -9.01
C ARG A 262 -16.28 45.51 -8.71
N MET A 263 -16.05 46.70 -9.28
CA MET A 263 -14.87 47.51 -8.96
C MET A 263 -14.95 48.02 -7.52
N VAL A 264 -13.91 47.77 -6.72
CA VAL A 264 -13.87 48.12 -5.28
C VAL A 264 -12.86 49.22 -4.95
N SER A 265 -11.82 49.41 -5.78
CA SER A 265 -10.88 50.52 -5.67
C SER A 265 -10.13 50.73 -6.98
N TYR A 266 -9.52 51.89 -7.15
CA TYR A 266 -8.55 52.16 -8.21
C TYR A 266 -7.48 53.15 -7.71
N PHE A 267 -6.32 53.18 -8.34
CA PHE A 267 -5.25 54.13 -8.05
C PHE A 267 -4.35 54.37 -9.26
N GLY A 268 -3.70 55.53 -9.30
CA GLY A 268 -2.87 55.96 -10.42
C GLY A 268 -3.45 57.15 -11.18
N SER A 269 -2.57 57.89 -11.85
CA SER A 269 -2.94 58.86 -12.88
C SER A 269 -1.80 58.99 -13.89
N ARG A 270 -2.03 59.70 -15.00
CA ARG A 270 -0.95 60.13 -15.89
C ARG A 270 -0.02 61.12 -15.18
N GLY A 271 1.29 61.05 -15.44
CA GLY A 271 2.27 62.03 -14.96
C GLY A 271 3.62 61.43 -14.57
N ASP A 272 4.46 62.22 -13.92
CA ASP A 272 5.80 61.87 -13.44
C ASP A 272 5.95 61.92 -11.90
N GLY A 273 4.91 62.32 -11.18
CA GLY A 273 4.89 62.37 -9.72
C GLY A 273 4.81 61.01 -9.02
N ARG A 274 4.64 61.05 -7.69
CA ARG A 274 4.35 59.88 -6.84
C ARG A 274 3.00 59.29 -7.26
N ALA A 275 2.94 57.97 -7.44
CA ALA A 275 1.75 57.25 -7.93
C ALA A 275 1.25 57.70 -9.33
N GLN A 276 2.13 58.26 -10.18
CA GLN A 276 1.80 58.64 -11.55
C GLN A 276 2.64 57.87 -12.57
N PHE A 277 2.04 57.58 -13.72
CA PHE A 277 2.60 56.74 -14.78
C PHE A 277 2.65 57.43 -16.14
N GLN A 278 3.62 57.06 -16.97
CA GLN A 278 3.73 57.44 -18.38
C GLN A 278 3.42 56.26 -19.33
N SER A 279 3.78 55.02 -18.99
CA SER A 279 3.37 53.84 -19.76
C SER A 279 3.29 52.57 -18.91
N LEU A 280 2.07 52.14 -18.59
CA LEU A 280 1.81 50.90 -17.87
C LEU A 280 2.20 49.68 -18.72
N SER A 281 3.18 48.92 -18.26
CA SER A 281 3.80 47.82 -19.01
C SER A 281 3.57 46.43 -18.41
N GLY A 282 3.20 46.35 -17.13
CA GLY A 282 2.93 45.09 -16.45
C GLY A 282 2.54 45.28 -14.98
N LEU A 283 1.98 44.21 -14.42
CA LEU A 283 1.57 44.10 -13.01
C LEU A 283 2.19 42.85 -12.38
N ALA A 284 2.53 42.93 -11.10
CA ALA A 284 2.91 41.80 -10.27
C ALA A 284 2.40 41.99 -8.82
N LEU A 285 2.10 40.89 -8.11
CA LEU A 285 1.48 40.91 -6.77
C LEU A 285 2.21 39.99 -5.78
N ALA A 286 2.38 40.46 -4.54
CA ALA A 286 2.84 39.64 -3.41
C ALA A 286 2.02 39.98 -2.16
N GLY A 287 1.02 39.15 -1.85
CA GLY A 287 0.12 39.39 -0.72
C GLY A 287 -0.69 40.67 -0.89
N SER A 288 -0.41 41.68 -0.07
CA SER A 288 -1.00 43.02 -0.15
C SER A 288 -0.20 44.02 -0.99
N ASP A 289 1.02 43.67 -1.39
CA ASP A 289 1.94 44.50 -2.15
C ASP A 289 1.71 44.36 -3.66
N VAL A 290 1.62 45.49 -4.35
CA VAL A 290 1.30 45.62 -5.78
C VAL A 290 2.45 46.34 -6.49
N TYR A 291 2.99 45.74 -7.54
CA TYR A 291 4.08 46.27 -8.33
C TYR A 291 3.61 46.59 -9.74
N VAL A 292 3.96 47.80 -10.21
CA VAL A 292 3.45 48.38 -11.46
C VAL A 292 4.63 48.90 -12.28
N GLY A 293 4.87 48.31 -13.44
CA GLY A 293 6.00 48.70 -14.31
C GLY A 293 5.68 49.89 -15.20
N ASP A 294 6.45 50.97 -15.11
CA ASP A 294 6.42 52.11 -16.02
C ASP A 294 7.57 52.03 -17.04
N ARG A 295 7.24 51.72 -18.29
CA ARG A 295 8.21 51.43 -19.36
C ARG A 295 8.97 52.66 -19.83
N GLU A 296 8.30 53.80 -19.99
CA GLU A 296 8.96 55.00 -20.53
C GLU A 296 9.86 55.65 -19.48
N ARG A 297 9.53 55.48 -18.20
CA ARG A 297 10.37 55.93 -17.07
C ARG A 297 11.46 54.94 -16.66
N GLY A 298 11.34 53.66 -17.04
CA GLY A 298 12.24 52.59 -16.58
C GLY A 298 12.13 52.32 -15.08
N LEU A 299 10.93 52.40 -14.52
CA LEU A 299 10.67 52.27 -13.08
C LEU A 299 9.70 51.11 -12.79
N VAL A 300 9.83 50.50 -11.60
CA VAL A 300 8.76 49.67 -11.02
C VAL A 300 8.26 50.34 -9.76
N HIS A 301 7.02 50.81 -9.79
CA HIS A 301 6.36 51.43 -8.63
C HIS A 301 5.79 50.36 -7.71
N HIS A 302 6.03 50.50 -6.40
CA HIS A 302 5.58 49.60 -5.35
C HIS A 302 4.52 50.29 -4.49
N PHE A 303 3.35 49.67 -4.43
CA PHE A 303 2.20 50.06 -3.63
C PHE A 303 1.84 48.96 -2.63
N ARG A 304 1.12 49.32 -1.58
CA ARG A 304 0.52 48.41 -0.61
C ARG A 304 -0.97 48.69 -0.50
N THR A 305 -1.77 47.64 -0.49
CA THR A 305 -3.23 47.73 -0.39
C THR A 305 -3.71 47.21 0.96
N GLY A 306 -4.73 47.84 1.53
CA GLY A 306 -5.34 47.35 2.78
C GLY A 306 -5.87 45.92 2.63
N ALA A 307 -5.58 45.06 3.61
CA ALA A 307 -6.12 43.70 3.65
C ALA A 307 -7.64 43.72 3.72
N ALA A 308 -8.31 42.92 2.88
CA ALA A 308 -9.76 42.74 2.98
C ALA A 308 -10.14 42.04 4.30
N PRO A 309 -11.33 42.32 4.87
CA PRO A 309 -11.85 41.56 5.99
C PRO A 309 -11.98 40.07 5.63
N ALA A 310 -11.88 39.21 6.65
CA ALA A 310 -11.71 37.76 6.50
C ALA A 310 -12.94 36.97 5.99
N SER A 311 -13.81 37.58 5.17
CA SER A 311 -14.63 36.83 4.22
C SER A 311 -13.74 36.33 3.07
N ALA A 312 -12.76 35.50 3.42
CA ALA A 312 -11.87 34.87 2.46
C ALA A 312 -12.73 34.10 1.46
N LEU A 313 -12.38 34.22 0.19
CA LEU A 313 -12.90 33.40 -0.88
C LEU A 313 -12.52 31.94 -0.61
N THR A 314 -13.37 31.22 0.14
CA THR A 314 -13.08 29.86 0.62
C THR A 314 -12.71 28.99 -0.57
N PRO A 315 -11.49 28.40 -0.60
CA PRO A 315 -11.06 27.65 -1.76
C PRO A 315 -12.02 26.51 -2.05
N ARG A 316 -12.75 26.60 -3.17
CA ARG A 316 -13.61 25.52 -3.65
C ARG A 316 -12.87 24.55 -4.56
N GLN A 317 -11.54 24.68 -4.63
CA GLN A 317 -10.65 23.91 -5.51
C GLN A 317 -10.63 22.42 -5.13
N THR A 318 -11.60 21.70 -5.68
CA THR A 318 -11.33 20.39 -6.27
C THR A 318 -10.36 20.60 -7.45
N ALA A 319 -9.06 20.73 -7.17
CA ALA A 319 -8.10 20.75 -8.27
C ALA A 319 -8.16 19.40 -8.98
N VAL A 320 -8.42 19.45 -10.29
CA VAL A 320 -8.55 18.26 -11.12
C VAL A 320 -7.19 17.55 -11.16
N PRO A 321 -7.12 16.21 -11.00
CA PRO A 321 -5.88 15.46 -11.16
C PRO A 321 -5.24 15.75 -12.51
N TYR A 322 -3.98 16.18 -12.50
CA TYR A 322 -3.20 16.48 -13.70
C TYR A 322 -2.04 15.49 -13.85
N VAL A 323 -1.50 15.39 -15.06
CA VAL A 323 -0.41 14.47 -15.36
C VAL A 323 0.91 15.22 -15.52
N ARG A 324 1.97 14.59 -15.03
CA ARG A 324 3.36 15.06 -15.04
C ARG A 324 4.24 14.05 -15.76
N TRP A 325 5.11 14.51 -16.65
CA TRP A 325 6.21 13.69 -17.20
C TRP A 325 7.36 13.62 -16.18
N GLN A 326 8.00 12.46 -16.02
CA GLN A 326 9.10 12.28 -15.05
C GLN A 326 10.43 11.93 -15.73
N GLN A 327 10.41 11.03 -16.71
CA GLN A 327 11.62 10.49 -17.32
C GLN A 327 11.33 9.96 -18.73
N SER A 328 12.34 10.00 -19.60
CA SER A 328 12.35 9.34 -20.91
C SER A 328 13.54 8.38 -20.98
N LEU A 329 13.31 7.16 -21.44
CA LEU A 329 14.32 6.12 -21.67
C LEU A 329 14.35 5.78 -23.16
N ASN A 330 15.46 6.05 -23.85
CA ASN A 330 15.59 5.83 -25.30
C ASN A 330 15.83 4.33 -25.57
N VAL A 331 14.74 3.59 -25.83
CA VAL A 331 14.75 2.13 -25.95
C VAL A 331 13.57 1.64 -26.79
N ALA A 332 13.83 0.68 -27.68
CA ALA A 332 12.83 0.06 -28.55
C ALA A 332 12.00 -1.01 -27.81
N ALA A 333 11.12 -0.56 -26.92
CA ALA A 333 10.21 -1.38 -26.13
C ALA A 333 8.81 -1.48 -26.75
N GLY A 334 8.20 -2.66 -26.68
CA GLY A 334 6.78 -2.91 -26.99
C GLY A 334 5.90 -2.89 -25.73
N ARG A 335 5.02 -3.88 -25.56
CA ARG A 335 4.26 -4.07 -24.30
C ARG A 335 5.18 -4.23 -23.09
N MET A 336 4.70 -3.81 -21.92
CA MET A 336 5.47 -3.71 -20.68
C MET A 336 4.67 -4.20 -19.47
N ALA A 337 5.35 -4.65 -18.42
CA ALA A 337 4.77 -4.94 -17.11
C ALA A 337 5.78 -4.61 -16.00
N TRP A 338 5.30 -4.04 -14.89
CA TRP A 338 6.10 -3.80 -13.69
C TRP A 338 6.12 -5.06 -12.81
N ASP A 339 7.28 -5.36 -12.20
CA ASP A 339 7.46 -6.56 -11.36
C ASP A 339 6.88 -6.42 -9.93
N GLY A 340 6.27 -5.28 -9.62
CA GLY A 340 5.73 -4.94 -8.30
C GLY A 340 6.79 -4.47 -7.30
N LYS A 341 8.07 -4.34 -7.70
CA LYS A 341 9.20 -4.03 -6.81
C LYS A 341 9.97 -2.81 -7.32
N ASP A 342 10.83 -3.00 -8.32
CA ASP A 342 11.77 -1.98 -8.78
C ASP A 342 12.18 -2.09 -10.26
N THR A 343 11.65 -3.07 -11.00
CA THR A 343 12.06 -3.35 -12.37
C THR A 343 10.87 -3.35 -13.33
N LEU A 344 10.94 -2.52 -14.37
CA LEU A 344 10.03 -2.58 -15.51
C LEU A 344 10.54 -3.62 -16.50
N PHE A 345 9.71 -4.59 -16.86
CA PHE A 345 9.98 -5.53 -17.93
C PHE A 345 9.26 -5.06 -19.21
N ALA A 346 9.90 -5.21 -20.37
CA ALA A 346 9.32 -4.87 -21.66
C ALA A 346 9.67 -5.89 -22.74
N VAL A 347 8.79 -6.08 -23.72
CA VAL A 347 9.12 -6.81 -24.96
C VAL A 347 10.15 -6.01 -25.76
N ALA A 348 11.25 -6.64 -26.17
CA ALA A 348 12.16 -6.04 -27.14
C ALA A 348 11.53 -6.12 -28.55
N ARG A 349 11.49 -5.01 -29.29
CA ARG A 349 10.85 -4.99 -30.63
C ARG A 349 11.61 -5.77 -31.69
N ASP A 350 12.95 -5.70 -31.65
CA ASP A 350 13.81 -6.11 -32.77
C ASP A 350 14.42 -7.51 -32.60
N LYS A 351 14.07 -8.24 -31.52
CA LYS A 351 14.69 -9.50 -31.12
C LYS A 351 13.81 -10.31 -30.15
N PRO A 352 13.92 -11.65 -30.09
CA PRO A 352 13.20 -12.50 -29.14
C PRO A 352 13.81 -12.41 -27.72
N ALA A 353 13.63 -11.26 -27.07
CA ALA A 353 14.13 -10.99 -25.74
C ALA A 353 13.15 -10.12 -24.94
N LEU A 354 13.31 -10.11 -23.63
CA LEU A 354 12.74 -9.07 -22.79
C LEU A 354 13.84 -8.09 -22.36
N LEU A 355 13.44 -6.86 -22.13
CA LEU A 355 14.26 -5.80 -21.58
C LEU A 355 13.89 -5.65 -20.10
N ARG A 356 14.89 -5.60 -19.22
CA ARG A 356 14.76 -5.26 -17.80
C ARG A 356 15.26 -3.83 -17.62
N LEU A 357 14.38 -2.92 -17.23
CA LEU A 357 14.69 -1.52 -17.05
C LEU A 357 14.61 -1.19 -15.56
N LYS A 358 15.76 -0.87 -14.95
CA LYS A 358 15.91 -0.57 -13.53
C LYS A 358 16.85 0.60 -13.35
N ASP A 359 16.42 1.64 -12.64
CA ASP A 359 17.18 2.87 -12.37
C ASP A 359 17.80 3.52 -13.63
N GLY A 360 17.11 3.38 -14.77
CA GLY A 360 17.56 3.86 -16.08
C GLY A 360 18.56 2.95 -16.81
N ALA A 361 19.11 1.93 -16.16
CA ALA A 361 19.87 0.87 -16.81
C ALA A 361 18.93 -0.08 -17.57
N VAL A 362 19.34 -0.50 -18.77
CA VAL A 362 18.61 -1.47 -19.61
C VAL A 362 19.46 -2.72 -19.73
N GLN A 363 18.97 -3.84 -19.20
CA GLN A 363 19.57 -5.17 -19.37
C GLN A 363 18.70 -6.04 -20.26
N GLU A 364 19.32 -6.76 -21.20
CA GLU A 364 18.62 -7.74 -22.03
C GLU A 364 18.52 -9.10 -21.31
N MET A 365 17.33 -9.69 -21.34
CA MET A 365 17.07 -11.08 -20.98
C MET A 365 16.67 -11.83 -22.25
N PRO A 366 17.62 -12.52 -22.92
CA PRO A 366 17.31 -13.30 -24.12
C PRO A 366 16.36 -14.45 -23.75
N LEU A 367 15.32 -14.66 -24.56
CA LEU A 367 14.42 -15.80 -24.39
C LEU A 367 14.79 -16.91 -25.38
N LYS A 368 14.78 -18.15 -24.90
CA LYS A 368 15.07 -19.31 -25.73
C LYS A 368 13.79 -19.85 -26.36
N ASP A 369 13.78 -19.93 -27.68
CA ASP A 369 12.70 -20.53 -28.48
C ASP A 369 11.30 -19.90 -28.27
N VAL A 370 11.20 -18.71 -27.67
CA VAL A 370 9.96 -17.95 -27.40
C VAL A 370 10.08 -16.54 -27.94
N ASN A 371 9.12 -16.10 -28.77
CA ASN A 371 9.04 -14.71 -29.25
C ASN A 371 7.85 -13.95 -28.61
N PRO A 372 8.07 -13.18 -27.54
CA PRO A 372 6.99 -12.57 -26.76
C PRO A 372 6.39 -11.35 -27.46
N THR A 373 5.09 -11.14 -27.30
CA THR A 373 4.35 -9.95 -27.78
C THR A 373 3.58 -9.23 -26.67
N ALA A 374 3.29 -9.91 -25.55
CA ALA A 374 2.75 -9.32 -24.31
C ALA A 374 3.40 -10.00 -23.10
N LEU A 375 3.33 -9.37 -21.93
CA LEU A 375 3.77 -9.93 -20.66
C LEU A 375 2.95 -9.40 -19.49
N ALA A 376 2.91 -10.16 -18.40
CA ALA A 376 2.31 -9.78 -17.12
C ALA A 376 2.99 -10.54 -15.97
N PHE A 377 2.85 -10.06 -14.74
CA PHE A 377 3.25 -10.78 -13.54
C PHE A 377 2.02 -11.29 -12.78
N ASP A 378 2.08 -12.50 -12.23
CA ASP A 378 1.06 -12.98 -11.29
C ASP A 378 1.36 -12.54 -9.84
N LYS A 379 0.41 -12.72 -8.92
CA LYS A 379 0.56 -12.38 -7.49
C LYS A 379 1.79 -13.03 -6.81
N SER A 380 2.31 -14.14 -7.33
CA SER A 380 3.53 -14.77 -6.80
C SER A 380 4.83 -14.10 -7.27
N GLY A 381 4.72 -13.10 -8.15
CA GLY A 381 5.86 -12.43 -8.79
C GLY A 381 6.44 -13.24 -9.96
N ALA A 382 5.73 -14.24 -10.47
CA ALA A 382 6.18 -15.02 -11.60
C ALA A 382 5.76 -14.37 -12.94
N LEU A 383 6.69 -14.36 -13.88
CA LEU A 383 6.54 -13.70 -15.18
C LEU A 383 5.83 -14.60 -16.19
N TRP A 384 4.78 -14.08 -16.80
CA TRP A 384 4.08 -14.69 -17.92
C TRP A 384 4.32 -13.91 -19.21
N VAL A 385 4.44 -14.61 -20.33
CA VAL A 385 4.60 -14.02 -21.67
C VAL A 385 3.65 -14.68 -22.69
N LEU A 386 3.15 -13.88 -23.63
CA LEU A 386 2.33 -14.33 -24.77
C LEU A 386 3.18 -14.39 -26.04
N GLU A 387 3.24 -15.55 -26.69
CA GLU A 387 3.81 -15.74 -28.04
C GLU A 387 2.67 -15.77 -29.07
N ARG A 388 2.40 -14.63 -29.73
CA ARG A 388 1.32 -14.52 -30.73
C ARG A 388 1.45 -15.52 -31.89
N ASN A 389 2.65 -15.72 -32.42
CA ASN A 389 2.89 -16.52 -33.63
C ASN A 389 2.60 -18.03 -33.44
N ARG A 390 2.74 -18.55 -32.21
CA ARG A 390 2.35 -19.93 -31.87
C ARG A 390 1.07 -20.01 -31.04
N ALA A 391 0.43 -18.87 -30.79
CA ALA A 391 -0.76 -18.70 -30.00
C ALA A 391 -0.68 -19.39 -28.61
N ARG A 392 0.43 -19.10 -27.89
CA ARG A 392 0.78 -19.73 -26.61
C ARG A 392 1.07 -18.68 -25.53
N LEU A 393 0.64 -18.95 -24.31
CA LEU A 393 1.12 -18.30 -23.09
C LEU A 393 2.16 -19.18 -22.41
N HIS A 394 3.21 -18.58 -21.89
CA HIS A 394 4.27 -19.25 -21.13
C HIS A 394 4.43 -18.59 -19.76
N LYS A 395 4.36 -19.37 -18.68
CA LYS A 395 4.90 -18.98 -17.37
C LYS A 395 6.40 -19.27 -17.40
N LEU A 396 7.24 -18.28 -17.15
CA LEU A 396 8.69 -18.41 -17.20
C LEU A 396 9.29 -18.70 -15.82
N ASP A 397 10.37 -19.49 -15.81
CA ASP A 397 11.26 -19.61 -14.65
C ASP A 397 12.20 -18.39 -14.51
N THR A 398 13.00 -18.35 -13.44
CA THR A 398 13.96 -17.26 -13.18
C THR A 398 15.08 -17.15 -14.22
N ALA A 399 15.28 -18.17 -15.05
CA ALA A 399 16.24 -18.21 -16.15
C ALA A 399 15.60 -17.91 -17.52
N GLY A 400 14.29 -17.67 -17.58
CA GLY A 400 13.56 -17.34 -18.81
C GLY A 400 13.05 -18.56 -19.61
N ASN A 401 13.08 -19.77 -19.06
CA ASN A 401 12.54 -20.96 -19.74
C ASN A 401 11.04 -21.14 -19.43
N PRO A 402 10.21 -21.64 -20.36
CA PRO A 402 8.82 -22.00 -20.07
C PRO A 402 8.71 -23.13 -19.03
N ALA A 403 8.18 -22.80 -17.85
CA ALA A 403 7.82 -23.73 -16.78
C ALA A 403 6.39 -24.29 -16.95
N LEU A 404 5.47 -23.50 -17.51
CA LEU A 404 4.12 -23.90 -17.92
C LEU A 404 3.81 -23.28 -19.29
N THR A 405 3.07 -23.98 -20.12
CA THR A 405 2.59 -23.49 -21.44
C THR A 405 1.09 -23.71 -21.55
N VAL A 406 0.38 -22.72 -22.08
CA VAL A 406 -1.08 -22.66 -22.15
C VAL A 406 -1.51 -22.22 -23.54
N GLY A 407 -2.51 -22.89 -24.11
CA GLY A 407 -3.03 -22.59 -25.45
C GLY A 407 -2.26 -23.23 -26.60
N SER A 408 -2.89 -23.23 -27.77
CA SER A 408 -2.31 -23.64 -29.07
C SER A 408 -3.08 -22.96 -30.20
N SER A 409 -2.50 -22.89 -31.41
CA SER A 409 -3.15 -22.26 -32.56
C SER A 409 -4.47 -22.95 -32.96
N GLY A 410 -5.56 -22.18 -33.08
CA GLY A 410 -6.84 -22.67 -33.59
C GLY A 410 -8.06 -21.88 -33.09
N SER A 411 -9.25 -22.41 -33.37
CA SER A 411 -10.54 -21.75 -33.10
C SER A 411 -11.43 -22.48 -32.09
N ARG A 412 -10.98 -23.63 -31.55
CA ARG A 412 -11.70 -24.35 -30.49
C ARG A 412 -11.50 -23.68 -29.13
N ASN A 413 -12.26 -24.11 -28.14
CA ASN A 413 -12.05 -23.70 -26.75
C ASN A 413 -10.67 -24.18 -26.27
N GLY A 414 -9.94 -23.30 -25.59
CA GLY A 414 -8.53 -23.49 -25.23
C GLY A 414 -7.52 -23.31 -26.38
N GLN A 415 -7.97 -23.09 -27.63
CA GLN A 415 -7.11 -22.74 -28.77
C GLN A 415 -7.26 -21.25 -29.10
N LEU A 416 -6.17 -20.59 -29.46
CA LEU A 416 -6.09 -19.14 -29.69
C LEU A 416 -5.72 -18.84 -31.16
N ASP A 417 -6.18 -17.71 -31.69
CA ASP A 417 -5.79 -17.20 -33.01
C ASP A 417 -5.49 -15.69 -32.94
N GLU A 418 -4.36 -15.31 -33.53
CA GLU A 418 -3.72 -13.99 -33.39
C GLU A 418 -3.88 -13.32 -32.00
N PRO A 419 -3.60 -13.98 -30.85
CA PRO A 419 -3.92 -13.39 -29.55
C PRO A 419 -3.15 -12.07 -29.32
N GLY A 420 -3.89 -11.01 -28.98
CA GLY A 420 -3.40 -9.63 -28.96
C GLY A 420 -2.94 -9.11 -27.59
N ASP A 421 -3.49 -9.68 -26.51
CA ASP A 421 -3.22 -9.27 -25.13
C ASP A 421 -3.65 -10.35 -24.12
N PHE A 422 -3.19 -10.21 -22.87
CA PHE A 422 -3.75 -10.97 -21.74
C PHE A 422 -3.62 -10.21 -20.42
N VAL A 423 -4.51 -10.51 -19.47
CA VAL A 423 -4.45 -10.04 -18.08
C VAL A 423 -4.57 -11.21 -17.11
N ILE A 424 -4.10 -11.00 -15.88
CA ILE A 424 -4.19 -11.97 -14.79
C ILE A 424 -5.10 -11.36 -13.71
N ALA A 425 -6.20 -12.04 -13.40
CA ALA A 425 -7.14 -11.66 -12.36
C ALA A 425 -6.60 -11.97 -10.96
N SER A 426 -7.27 -11.46 -9.93
CA SER A 426 -6.78 -11.62 -8.56
C SER A 426 -6.73 -13.10 -8.13
N ASP A 427 -7.62 -13.97 -8.59
CA ASP A 427 -7.59 -15.43 -8.35
C ASP A 427 -6.51 -16.19 -9.16
N GLY A 428 -5.66 -15.47 -9.91
CA GLY A 428 -4.66 -16.04 -10.81
C GLY A 428 -5.20 -16.50 -12.17
N SER A 429 -6.49 -16.32 -12.47
CA SER A 429 -7.07 -16.62 -13.78
C SER A 429 -6.51 -15.71 -14.88
N LEU A 430 -6.10 -16.29 -15.99
CA LEU A 430 -5.61 -15.62 -17.19
C LEU A 430 -6.80 -15.35 -18.13
N TYR A 431 -7.04 -14.09 -18.51
CA TYR A 431 -7.99 -13.73 -19.56
C TYR A 431 -7.22 -13.26 -20.79
N VAL A 432 -7.48 -13.89 -21.94
CA VAL A 432 -6.71 -13.71 -23.18
C VAL A 432 -7.60 -13.14 -24.28
N ALA A 433 -7.15 -12.04 -24.89
CA ALA A 433 -7.79 -11.46 -26.06
C ALA A 433 -7.45 -12.29 -27.30
N ASP A 434 -8.35 -13.19 -27.67
CA ASP A 434 -8.27 -14.10 -28.81
C ASP A 434 -8.78 -13.36 -30.06
N SER A 435 -7.95 -12.42 -30.52
CA SER A 435 -8.33 -11.36 -31.46
C SER A 435 -8.74 -11.85 -32.84
N GLY A 436 -8.14 -12.96 -33.33
CA GLY A 436 -8.49 -13.57 -34.61
C GLY A 436 -9.85 -14.26 -34.58
N ASN A 437 -10.21 -14.87 -33.45
CA ASN A 437 -11.50 -15.52 -33.24
C ASN A 437 -12.60 -14.58 -32.69
N GLY A 438 -12.33 -13.28 -32.53
CA GLY A 438 -13.31 -12.29 -32.07
C GLY A 438 -13.84 -12.51 -30.65
N ARG A 439 -13.02 -13.03 -29.72
CA ARG A 439 -13.48 -13.46 -28.38
C ARG A 439 -12.42 -13.26 -27.29
N ILE A 440 -12.83 -13.41 -26.02
CA ILE A 440 -11.93 -13.57 -24.87
C ILE A 440 -12.03 -15.01 -24.37
N GLN A 441 -10.90 -15.58 -23.95
CA GLN A 441 -10.86 -16.87 -23.28
C GLN A 441 -10.21 -16.77 -21.89
N GLY A 442 -10.88 -17.35 -20.89
CA GLY A 442 -10.41 -17.47 -19.51
C GLY A 442 -9.79 -18.84 -19.24
N PHE A 443 -8.60 -18.85 -18.66
CA PHE A 443 -7.85 -20.03 -18.22
C PHE A 443 -7.47 -19.88 -16.75
N SER A 444 -7.46 -20.94 -15.94
CA SER A 444 -6.95 -20.85 -14.57
C SER A 444 -5.43 -20.65 -14.56
N ALA A 445 -4.86 -20.28 -13.40
CA ALA A 445 -3.41 -20.18 -13.18
C ALA A 445 -2.62 -21.45 -13.60
N ASP A 446 -3.32 -22.59 -13.64
CA ASP A 446 -2.82 -23.92 -13.98
C ASP A 446 -2.83 -24.25 -15.49
N GLY A 447 -3.29 -23.31 -16.32
CA GLY A 447 -3.37 -23.43 -17.78
C GLY A 447 -4.65 -24.07 -18.33
N VAL A 448 -5.70 -24.12 -17.51
CA VAL A 448 -6.92 -24.88 -17.76
C VAL A 448 -8.05 -23.95 -18.21
N PHE A 449 -8.52 -24.09 -19.46
CA PHE A 449 -9.60 -23.26 -20.04
C PHE A 449 -10.93 -23.44 -19.28
N PHE A 450 -11.58 -22.35 -18.87
CA PHE A 450 -12.84 -22.40 -18.11
C PHE A 450 -13.95 -21.42 -18.57
N LYS A 451 -13.65 -20.40 -19.39
CA LYS A 451 -14.64 -19.39 -19.79
C LYS A 451 -14.40 -18.91 -21.23
N LEU A 452 -15.49 -18.80 -21.98
CA LEU A 452 -15.57 -18.06 -23.24
C LEU A 452 -16.39 -16.78 -23.01
N ILE A 453 -15.96 -15.65 -23.57
CA ILE A 453 -16.72 -14.40 -23.61
C ILE A 453 -16.65 -13.87 -25.06
N ASN A 454 -17.79 -13.80 -25.74
CA ASN A 454 -17.92 -13.30 -27.12
C ASN A 454 -19.04 -12.26 -27.30
N LYS A 455 -19.92 -12.08 -26.31
CA LYS A 455 -21.02 -11.10 -26.33
C LYS A 455 -20.59 -9.80 -25.69
N GLY A 456 -20.68 -8.68 -26.42
CA GLY A 456 -20.68 -7.35 -25.81
C GLY A 456 -22.06 -6.95 -25.29
N VAL A 457 -22.27 -5.66 -25.00
CA VAL A 457 -23.58 -5.15 -24.54
C VAL A 457 -24.52 -4.93 -25.72
N SER A 458 -24.04 -4.30 -26.80
CA SER A 458 -24.85 -3.94 -27.98
C SER A 458 -24.70 -4.93 -29.13
N GLU A 459 -23.47 -5.37 -29.41
CA GLU A 459 -23.11 -6.36 -30.43
C GLU A 459 -22.09 -7.37 -29.87
N GLU A 460 -21.83 -8.45 -30.61
CA GLU A 460 -20.71 -9.36 -30.34
C GLU A 460 -19.34 -8.68 -30.50
N LEU A 461 -18.32 -9.26 -29.87
CA LEU A 461 -16.93 -8.86 -30.05
C LEU A 461 -16.47 -9.21 -31.48
N ARG A 462 -15.64 -8.35 -32.07
CA ARG A 462 -15.09 -8.49 -33.43
C ARG A 462 -13.57 -8.58 -33.42
N ARG A 463 -12.90 -7.67 -32.70
CA ARG A 463 -11.44 -7.67 -32.55
C ARG A 463 -11.01 -7.13 -31.18
N PRO A 464 -11.23 -7.88 -30.09
CA PRO A 464 -10.68 -7.54 -28.79
C PRO A 464 -9.16 -7.55 -28.89
N ALA A 465 -8.48 -6.44 -28.57
CA ALA A 465 -7.05 -6.28 -28.82
C ALA A 465 -6.23 -5.81 -27.61
N ALA A 466 -6.87 -5.21 -26.62
CA ALA A 466 -6.25 -4.84 -25.35
C ALA A 466 -7.19 -5.11 -24.19
N LEU A 467 -6.61 -5.48 -23.04
CA LEU A 467 -7.32 -5.83 -21.81
C LEU A 467 -6.74 -5.07 -20.62
N ALA A 468 -7.60 -4.69 -19.68
CA ALA A 468 -7.19 -4.35 -18.32
C ALA A 468 -8.20 -4.92 -17.32
N ILE A 469 -7.79 -5.00 -16.06
CA ILE A 469 -8.65 -5.44 -14.96
C ILE A 469 -8.52 -4.45 -13.80
N ASP A 470 -9.62 -4.12 -13.14
CA ASP A 470 -9.60 -3.26 -11.94
C ASP A 470 -9.44 -4.06 -10.64
N ALA A 471 -9.35 -3.34 -9.51
CA ALA A 471 -9.20 -3.95 -8.19
C ALA A 471 -10.48 -4.68 -7.68
N GLN A 472 -11.53 -4.80 -8.50
CA GLN A 472 -12.75 -5.57 -8.24
C GLN A 472 -12.90 -6.74 -9.24
N ASP A 473 -11.82 -7.08 -9.96
CA ASP A 473 -11.80 -8.07 -11.04
C ASP A 473 -12.81 -7.78 -12.18
N GLN A 474 -13.23 -6.52 -12.40
CA GLN A 474 -13.97 -6.16 -13.62
C GLN A 474 -13.01 -6.11 -14.81
N LEU A 475 -13.34 -6.86 -15.87
CA LEU A 475 -12.55 -6.95 -17.09
C LEU A 475 -12.97 -5.86 -18.08
N TYR A 476 -12.03 -5.02 -18.49
CA TYR A 476 -12.21 -3.97 -19.49
C TYR A 476 -11.62 -4.46 -20.81
N VAL A 477 -12.47 -4.61 -21.83
CA VAL A 477 -12.10 -5.11 -23.16
C VAL A 477 -12.19 -3.98 -24.18
N LEU A 478 -11.07 -3.62 -24.79
CA LEU A 478 -11.05 -2.75 -25.97
C LEU A 478 -11.20 -3.58 -27.25
N ASP A 479 -12.30 -3.35 -27.97
CA ASP A 479 -12.49 -3.82 -29.34
C ASP A 479 -12.06 -2.72 -30.32
N THR A 480 -10.99 -2.99 -31.08
CA THR A 480 -10.38 -2.02 -32.01
C THR A 480 -11.05 -1.99 -33.38
N SER A 481 -11.94 -2.94 -33.68
CA SER A 481 -12.79 -2.88 -34.88
C SER A 481 -14.11 -2.15 -34.61
N ARG A 482 -14.54 -2.06 -33.35
CA ARG A 482 -15.72 -1.31 -32.92
C ARG A 482 -15.41 0.05 -32.29
N ASN A 483 -14.13 0.36 -32.04
CA ASN A 483 -13.68 1.51 -31.25
C ASN A 483 -14.44 1.64 -29.91
N ALA A 484 -14.69 0.50 -29.26
CA ALA A 484 -15.57 0.40 -28.11
C ALA A 484 -14.87 -0.29 -26.94
N ILE A 485 -15.14 0.17 -25.72
CA ILE A 485 -14.73 -0.48 -24.49
C ILE A 485 -15.96 -1.13 -23.87
N THR A 486 -15.94 -2.45 -23.73
CA THR A 486 -16.96 -3.19 -22.99
C THR A 486 -16.40 -3.61 -21.63
N VAL A 487 -17.15 -3.34 -20.57
CA VAL A 487 -16.82 -3.74 -19.19
C VAL A 487 -17.61 -4.98 -18.82
N TYR A 488 -16.93 -5.96 -18.24
CA TYR A 488 -17.51 -7.22 -17.76
C TYR A 488 -17.30 -7.35 -16.25
N SER A 489 -18.26 -7.98 -15.57
CA SER A 489 -18.08 -8.43 -14.19
C SER A 489 -17.00 -9.51 -14.07
N ALA A 490 -16.52 -9.79 -12.86
CA ALA A 490 -15.63 -10.92 -12.58
C ALA A 490 -16.23 -12.29 -12.97
N ALA A 491 -17.56 -12.39 -13.09
CA ALA A 491 -18.25 -13.57 -13.62
C ALA A 491 -18.16 -13.70 -15.16
N GLY A 492 -17.72 -12.66 -15.86
CA GLY A 492 -17.63 -12.56 -17.31
C GLY A 492 -18.93 -12.11 -18.00
N GLU A 493 -19.87 -11.52 -17.27
CA GLU A 493 -21.11 -10.97 -17.84
C GLU A 493 -20.95 -9.48 -18.19
N PRO A 494 -21.39 -9.03 -19.39
CA PRO A 494 -21.24 -7.64 -19.83
C PRO A 494 -22.11 -6.68 -19.02
N LEU A 495 -21.52 -5.59 -18.56
CA LEU A 495 -22.14 -4.59 -17.68
C LEU A 495 -22.50 -3.29 -18.41
N ARG A 496 -21.55 -2.74 -19.19
CA ARG A 496 -21.68 -1.45 -19.88
C ARG A 496 -20.68 -1.34 -21.02
N GLU A 497 -20.96 -0.43 -21.95
CA GLU A 497 -20.16 -0.16 -23.14
C GLU A 497 -20.07 1.35 -23.39
N PHE A 498 -18.90 1.84 -23.82
CA PHE A 498 -18.68 3.26 -24.14
C PHE A 498 -17.52 3.45 -25.13
N GLY A 499 -17.35 4.69 -25.60
CA GLY A 499 -16.32 5.07 -26.58
C GLY A 499 -16.78 5.05 -28.04
N ASN A 500 -17.95 4.48 -28.34
CA ASN A 500 -18.54 4.36 -29.68
C ASN A 500 -19.92 5.03 -29.83
N ASP A 501 -20.47 5.63 -28.76
CA ASP A 501 -21.82 6.22 -28.71
C ASP A 501 -21.97 7.43 -29.68
N PRO A 502 -22.82 7.35 -30.73
CA PRO A 502 -23.06 8.46 -31.65
C PRO A 502 -23.69 9.70 -31.00
N ALA A 503 -24.37 9.56 -29.85
CA ALA A 503 -24.91 10.70 -29.10
C ALA A 503 -23.81 11.49 -28.37
N ARG A 504 -22.59 10.93 -28.26
CA ARG A 504 -21.43 11.54 -27.60
C ARG A 504 -20.23 11.64 -28.52
N GLU A 505 -20.39 12.23 -29.70
CA GLU A 505 -19.34 12.35 -30.72
C GLU A 505 -18.01 12.95 -30.17
N ALA A 506 -18.05 13.81 -29.14
CA ALA A 506 -16.84 14.34 -28.49
C ALA A 506 -16.08 13.33 -27.59
N GLU A 507 -16.77 12.30 -27.06
CA GLU A 507 -16.19 11.24 -26.21
C GLU A 507 -15.75 10.00 -27.03
N LYS A 508 -16.07 9.98 -28.33
CA LYS A 508 -15.87 8.87 -29.25
C LYS A 508 -14.39 8.61 -29.56
N LEU A 509 -13.98 7.34 -29.49
CA LEU A 509 -12.63 6.86 -29.74
C LEU A 509 -12.35 6.76 -31.25
N SER A 510 -11.17 7.19 -31.68
CA SER A 510 -10.81 7.28 -33.11
C SER A 510 -9.90 6.14 -33.56
N ARG A 511 -8.81 5.90 -32.84
CA ARG A 511 -7.83 4.82 -33.04
C ARG A 511 -7.27 4.42 -31.66
N PRO A 512 -8.10 3.81 -30.79
CA PRO A 512 -7.66 3.30 -29.50
C PRO A 512 -6.77 2.07 -29.68
N VAL A 513 -5.70 1.95 -28.88
CA VAL A 513 -4.70 0.86 -29.03
C VAL A 513 -4.37 0.14 -27.71
N ALA A 514 -4.43 0.83 -26.58
CA ALA A 514 -4.14 0.27 -25.26
C ALA A 514 -5.05 0.89 -24.20
N LEU A 515 -5.26 0.18 -23.10
CA LEU A 515 -6.00 0.67 -21.94
C LEU A 515 -5.34 0.22 -20.64
N LEU A 516 -5.64 0.92 -19.54
CA LEU A 516 -5.04 0.69 -18.23
C LEU A 516 -6.01 1.14 -17.13
N ALA A 517 -6.37 0.26 -16.20
CA ALA A 517 -7.21 0.60 -15.05
C ALA A 517 -6.33 0.98 -13.85
N THR A 518 -6.63 2.12 -13.21
CA THR A 518 -6.02 2.54 -11.94
C THR A 518 -6.91 2.13 -10.76
N GLN A 519 -6.72 2.69 -9.56
CA GLN A 519 -7.65 2.50 -8.44
C GLN A 519 -8.95 3.34 -8.55
N GLU A 520 -8.99 4.37 -9.41
CA GLU A 520 -10.15 5.30 -9.51
C GLU A 520 -10.57 5.64 -10.95
N GLU A 521 -9.73 5.38 -11.94
CA GLU A 521 -9.89 5.88 -13.31
C GLU A 521 -9.46 4.82 -14.34
N LEU A 522 -10.02 4.89 -15.55
CA LEU A 522 -9.61 4.09 -16.70
C LEU A 522 -8.90 4.97 -17.73
N PHE A 523 -7.66 4.64 -18.06
CA PHE A 523 -6.85 5.34 -19.05
C PHE A 523 -6.94 4.59 -20.38
N VAL A 524 -7.11 5.32 -21.48
CA VAL A 524 -7.30 4.79 -22.83
C VAL A 524 -6.40 5.57 -23.77
N LEU A 525 -5.45 4.87 -24.40
CA LEU A 525 -4.55 5.46 -25.39
C LEU A 525 -5.22 5.44 -26.76
N ASP A 526 -5.60 6.62 -27.25
CA ASP A 526 -6.29 6.86 -28.52
C ASP A 526 -5.54 7.92 -29.33
N SER A 527 -4.97 7.52 -30.47
CA SER A 527 -4.36 8.46 -31.42
C SER A 527 -3.30 9.40 -30.82
N ASP A 528 -2.31 8.83 -30.11
CA ASP A 528 -1.23 9.56 -29.41
C ASP A 528 -1.70 10.55 -28.33
N ARG A 529 -2.87 10.27 -27.75
CA ARG A 529 -3.47 10.99 -26.62
C ARG A 529 -4.01 9.98 -25.63
N VAL A 530 -3.84 10.23 -24.33
CA VAL A 530 -4.49 9.41 -23.30
C VAL A 530 -5.79 10.10 -22.89
N ARG A 531 -6.92 9.45 -23.15
CA ARG A 531 -8.22 9.82 -22.59
C ARG A 531 -8.42 9.10 -21.27
N VAL A 532 -9.01 9.78 -20.29
CA VAL A 532 -9.27 9.20 -18.98
C VAL A 532 -10.76 9.25 -18.70
N TYR A 533 -11.31 8.11 -18.30
CA TYR A 533 -12.73 7.88 -18.02
C TYR A 533 -12.92 7.51 -16.54
N SER A 534 -14.08 7.82 -15.97
CA SER A 534 -14.54 7.12 -14.76
C SER A 534 -14.85 5.66 -15.11
N PHE A 535 -14.89 4.77 -14.12
CA PHE A 535 -15.29 3.38 -14.37
C PHE A 535 -16.70 3.27 -14.98
N GLU A 536 -17.60 4.22 -14.71
CA GLU A 536 -18.92 4.36 -15.35
C GLU A 536 -18.90 4.86 -16.81
N GLY A 537 -17.72 5.00 -17.44
CA GLY A 537 -17.60 5.32 -18.86
C GLY A 537 -17.84 6.80 -19.24
N ARG A 538 -17.82 7.73 -18.28
CA ARG A 538 -17.84 9.18 -18.56
C ARG A 538 -16.40 9.66 -18.73
N GLN A 539 -16.09 10.32 -19.86
CA GLN A 539 -14.77 10.95 -20.03
C GLN A 539 -14.59 12.06 -18.99
N LEU A 540 -13.48 12.02 -18.25
CA LEU A 540 -13.13 12.99 -17.20
C LEU A 540 -12.17 14.06 -17.71
N ARG A 541 -11.17 13.65 -18.49
CA ARG A 541 -10.04 14.47 -18.95
C ARG A 541 -9.28 13.76 -20.06
N SER A 542 -8.31 14.43 -20.66
CA SER A 542 -7.28 13.81 -21.51
C SER A 542 -5.92 14.44 -21.24
N PHE A 543 -4.84 13.83 -21.73
CA PHE A 543 -3.50 14.41 -21.70
C PHE A 543 -2.61 13.85 -22.81
N ALA A 544 -1.44 14.47 -22.95
CA ALA A 544 -0.49 14.34 -24.05
C ALA A 544 -1.05 14.86 -25.40
N ALA A 545 -0.13 15.29 -26.26
CA ALA A 545 -0.39 15.68 -27.64
C ALA A 545 0.53 14.86 -28.58
N PRO A 546 0.13 14.67 -29.85
CA PRO A 546 1.00 14.05 -30.85
C PRO A 546 2.27 14.89 -31.06
N GLY A 547 3.45 14.30 -30.88
CA GLY A 547 4.72 15.02 -30.94
C GLY A 547 5.92 14.19 -30.47
N LYS A 548 7.08 14.83 -30.32
CA LYS A 548 8.37 14.15 -30.02
C LYS A 548 9.12 14.73 -28.83
N GLU A 549 8.71 15.88 -28.30
CA GLU A 549 9.28 16.43 -27.07
C GLU A 549 8.86 15.56 -25.86
N ASN A 550 9.41 15.85 -24.68
CA ASN A 550 9.04 15.13 -23.46
C ASN A 550 7.60 15.48 -23.06
N GLY A 551 6.79 14.47 -22.75
CA GLY A 551 5.36 14.63 -22.44
C GLY A 551 4.43 14.63 -23.66
N GLU A 552 4.98 14.67 -24.88
CA GLU A 552 4.28 14.39 -26.14
C GLU A 552 4.42 12.90 -26.51
N LEU A 553 3.57 12.39 -27.41
CA LEU A 553 3.57 10.98 -27.83
C LEU A 553 3.69 10.82 -29.35
N SER A 554 4.50 9.85 -29.80
CA SER A 554 4.73 9.53 -31.22
C SER A 554 4.51 8.04 -31.53
N GLU A 555 3.37 7.71 -32.13
CA GLU A 555 2.91 6.33 -32.34
C GLU A 555 3.03 5.50 -31.05
N ALA A 556 2.41 5.98 -29.97
CA ALA A 556 2.35 5.25 -28.72
C ALA A 556 1.47 4.00 -28.87
N GLU A 557 1.89 2.88 -28.28
CA GLU A 557 1.22 1.58 -28.49
C GLU A 557 0.89 0.80 -27.21
N ALA A 558 1.57 1.07 -26.10
CA ALA A 558 1.41 0.31 -24.86
C ALA A 558 1.54 1.21 -23.63
N MET A 559 0.83 0.84 -22.57
CA MET A 559 0.90 1.47 -21.26
C MET A 559 1.09 0.40 -20.18
N ALA A 560 1.73 0.75 -19.06
CA ALA A 560 1.85 -0.12 -17.89
C ALA A 560 1.87 0.69 -16.60
N LEU A 561 1.14 0.24 -15.56
CA LEU A 561 1.26 0.82 -14.22
C LEU A 561 2.63 0.50 -13.63
N ARG A 562 3.20 1.46 -12.91
CA ARG A 562 4.32 1.28 -11.97
C ARG A 562 3.79 1.18 -10.53
N ASP A 563 2.87 2.08 -10.19
CA ASP A 563 2.28 2.23 -8.87
C ASP A 563 0.87 2.86 -8.98
N ALA A 564 0.25 3.23 -7.86
CA ALA A 564 -1.08 3.81 -7.83
C ALA A 564 -1.21 5.18 -8.54
N SER A 565 -0.10 5.83 -8.88
CA SER A 565 -0.04 7.15 -9.49
C SER A 565 0.85 7.25 -10.73
N SER A 566 1.87 6.39 -10.86
CA SER A 566 2.84 6.45 -11.95
C SER A 566 2.67 5.31 -12.96
N PHE A 567 2.91 5.62 -14.23
CA PHE A 567 2.69 4.71 -15.35
C PHE A 567 3.65 5.03 -16.50
N TYR A 568 4.01 3.99 -17.26
CA TYR A 568 4.86 4.08 -18.44
C TYR A 568 4.01 4.09 -19.71
N ILE A 569 4.48 4.80 -20.74
CA ILE A 569 3.98 4.71 -22.12
C ILE A 569 5.16 4.36 -23.05
N ALA A 570 4.98 3.38 -23.92
CA ALA A 570 5.97 3.01 -24.95
C ALA A 570 5.58 3.55 -26.33
N GLU A 571 6.55 4.12 -27.03
CA GLU A 571 6.39 4.78 -28.33
C GLU A 571 7.13 4.03 -29.45
N ARG A 572 6.53 4.00 -30.64
CA ARG A 572 7.11 3.41 -31.84
C ARG A 572 7.77 4.44 -32.76
N GLY A 573 7.11 5.58 -32.98
CA GLY A 573 7.53 6.62 -33.94
C GLY A 573 8.71 7.46 -33.44
N SER A 574 8.93 7.42 -32.13
CA SER A 574 10.14 7.85 -31.45
C SER A 574 10.50 6.78 -30.42
N PRO A 575 11.39 5.81 -30.72
CA PRO A 575 11.61 4.62 -29.88
C PRO A 575 12.10 4.94 -28.46
N ARG A 576 11.15 5.09 -27.53
CA ARG A 576 11.39 5.40 -26.12
C ARG A 576 10.27 4.87 -25.24
N VAL A 577 10.56 4.80 -23.94
CA VAL A 577 9.58 4.63 -22.87
C VAL A 577 9.57 5.90 -22.04
N GLN A 578 8.41 6.51 -21.87
CA GLN A 578 8.22 7.68 -21.01
C GLN A 578 7.49 7.29 -19.72
N LEU A 579 8.01 7.74 -18.57
CA LEU A 579 7.36 7.63 -17.27
C LEU A 579 6.57 8.90 -16.99
N PHE A 580 5.30 8.72 -16.62
CA PHE A 580 4.39 9.76 -16.21
C PHE A 580 3.87 9.49 -14.80
N SER A 581 3.35 10.52 -14.13
CA SER A 581 2.60 10.39 -12.88
C SER A 581 1.39 11.32 -12.81
N THR A 582 0.27 10.80 -12.31
CA THR A 582 -0.93 11.57 -12.01
C THR A 582 -0.82 12.18 -10.61
N GLN A 583 -0.93 13.50 -10.53
CA GLN A 583 -1.00 14.23 -9.27
C GLN A 583 -2.43 14.22 -8.76
N TYR A 584 -2.80 13.13 -8.10
CA TYR A 584 -4.08 13.03 -7.40
C TYR A 584 -4.15 14.00 -6.23
N LYS A 585 -5.35 14.56 -6.00
CA LYS A 585 -5.70 15.23 -4.75
C LYS A 585 -6.57 14.28 -3.92
N PRO A 586 -6.10 13.82 -2.75
CA PRO A 586 -6.86 12.91 -1.92
C PRO A 586 -8.25 13.43 -1.56
N ARG A 587 -9.19 12.50 -1.44
CA ARG A 587 -10.53 12.80 -0.92
C ARG A 587 -10.44 13.15 0.57
N ALA A 588 -11.39 13.95 1.04
CA ALA A 588 -11.45 14.32 2.45
C ALA A 588 -11.64 13.07 3.34
N PRO A 589 -10.84 12.90 4.42
CA PRO A 589 -11.02 11.82 5.40
C PRO A 589 -12.44 11.77 5.94
N GLN A 590 -12.99 10.55 6.03
CA GLN A 590 -14.36 10.29 6.48
C GLN A 590 -14.37 9.78 7.92
N GLN A 591 -15.52 9.88 8.60
CA GLN A 591 -15.72 9.38 9.96
C GLN A 591 -14.69 9.93 10.98
N LEU A 592 -14.22 11.17 10.78
CA LEU A 592 -13.40 11.84 11.78
C LEU A 592 -14.20 11.95 13.08
N VAL A 593 -13.60 11.52 14.19
CA VAL A 593 -14.10 11.66 15.56
C VAL A 593 -13.00 12.21 16.45
N ALA A 594 -13.39 13.04 17.42
CA ALA A 594 -12.52 13.52 18.48
C ALA A 594 -12.99 12.95 19.81
N GLN A 595 -12.15 12.11 20.43
CA GLN A 595 -12.43 11.49 21.72
C GLN A 595 -11.70 12.25 22.83
N PRO A 596 -12.41 12.74 23.87
CA PRO A 596 -11.78 13.34 25.03
C PRO A 596 -10.82 12.38 25.73
N ALA A 597 -9.60 12.83 26.02
CA ALA A 597 -8.60 12.09 26.79
C ALA A 597 -7.98 13.00 27.86
N VAL A 598 -7.29 12.43 28.85
CA VAL A 598 -6.64 13.22 29.91
C VAL A 598 -5.55 14.09 29.29
N HIS A 599 -5.68 15.41 29.41
CA HIS A 599 -4.77 16.42 28.83
C HIS A 599 -4.57 16.27 27.31
N ALA A 600 -5.49 15.62 26.61
CA ALA A 600 -5.36 15.30 25.20
C ALA A 600 -6.72 15.18 24.49
N VAL A 601 -6.69 15.23 23.16
CA VAL A 601 -7.82 14.82 22.31
C VAL A 601 -7.30 13.77 21.33
N GLU A 602 -7.89 12.58 21.39
CA GLU A 602 -7.58 11.45 20.51
C GLU A 602 -8.45 11.54 19.25
N LEU A 603 -7.84 11.78 18.11
CA LEU A 603 -8.49 11.84 16.82
C LEU A 603 -8.39 10.49 16.12
N ARG A 604 -9.51 10.02 15.55
CA ARG A 604 -9.55 8.83 14.69
C ARG A 604 -10.43 9.08 13.48
N TRP A 605 -10.13 8.46 12.35
CA TRP A 605 -10.92 8.55 11.12
C TRP A 605 -10.83 7.25 10.32
N ALA A 606 -11.61 7.12 9.25
CA ALA A 606 -11.54 5.97 8.36
C ALA A 606 -10.23 5.98 7.55
N THR A 607 -9.51 4.86 7.56
CA THR A 607 -8.32 4.65 6.71
C THR A 607 -8.70 4.76 5.24
N SER A 608 -7.84 5.42 4.45
CA SER A 608 -8.03 5.54 3.01
C SER A 608 -7.75 4.19 2.33
N PRO A 609 -8.64 3.67 1.46
CA PRO A 609 -8.35 2.51 0.62
C PRO A 609 -7.43 2.85 -0.57
N LEU A 610 -7.18 4.15 -0.81
CA LEU A 610 -6.41 4.66 -1.94
C LEU A 610 -4.92 4.64 -1.61
N ALA A 611 -4.15 3.79 -2.31
CA ALA A 611 -2.74 3.52 -2.04
C ALA A 611 -1.80 4.70 -2.36
N TYR A 612 -2.28 5.73 -3.06
CA TYR A 612 -1.53 6.97 -3.27
C TYR A 612 -1.55 7.92 -2.06
N VAL A 613 -2.39 7.66 -1.04
CA VAL A 613 -2.41 8.42 0.22
C VAL A 613 -1.29 7.91 1.13
N SER A 614 -0.38 8.79 1.53
CA SER A 614 0.82 8.44 2.30
C SER A 614 0.74 8.84 3.77
N GLN A 615 0.01 9.92 4.08
CA GLN A 615 -0.16 10.44 5.43
C GLN A 615 -1.37 11.37 5.51
N TYR A 616 -1.62 11.89 6.71
CA TYR A 616 -2.67 12.82 7.04
C TYR A 616 -2.09 14.03 7.77
N HIS A 617 -2.47 15.24 7.36
CA HIS A 617 -2.16 16.47 8.08
C HIS A 617 -3.32 16.83 9.02
N VAL A 618 -2.98 17.13 10.28
CA VAL A 618 -3.96 17.42 11.33
C VAL A 618 -3.94 18.91 11.65
N TYR A 619 -5.12 19.51 11.67
CA TYR A 619 -5.32 20.94 11.88
C TYR A 619 -6.20 21.19 13.11
N ARG A 620 -5.88 22.24 13.88
CA ARG A 620 -6.60 22.68 15.08
C ARG A 620 -6.98 24.15 15.00
N ALA A 621 -8.14 24.50 15.54
CA ALA A 621 -8.64 25.86 15.73
C ALA A 621 -9.27 26.04 17.12
N ALA A 622 -9.34 27.30 17.58
CA ALA A 622 -10.07 27.67 18.80
C ALA A 622 -11.60 27.77 18.59
N SER A 623 -12.06 27.91 17.34
CA SER A 623 -13.47 27.95 16.97
C SER A 623 -13.73 27.10 15.73
N GLU A 624 -14.98 26.67 15.53
CA GLU A 624 -15.41 25.92 14.33
C GLU A 624 -15.11 26.67 13.02
N ALA A 625 -15.19 28.00 13.05
CA ALA A 625 -14.90 28.87 11.90
C ALA A 625 -13.39 29.08 11.63
N GLY A 626 -12.50 28.57 12.50
CA GLY A 626 -11.06 28.76 12.38
C GLY A 626 -10.51 29.97 13.16
N PRO A 627 -9.33 30.50 12.79
CA PRO A 627 -8.42 29.95 11.78
C PRO A 627 -7.83 28.60 12.22
N PHE A 628 -7.62 27.70 11.25
CA PHE A 628 -7.05 26.37 11.47
C PHE A 628 -5.54 26.38 11.23
N VAL A 629 -4.77 25.90 12.21
CA VAL A 629 -3.31 25.77 12.17
C VAL A 629 -2.94 24.29 12.14
N ARG A 630 -1.98 23.89 11.29
CA ARG A 630 -1.45 22.51 11.26
C ARG A 630 -0.68 22.24 12.56
N ILE A 631 -1.10 21.24 13.31
CA ILE A 631 -0.46 20.85 14.59
C ILE A 631 0.45 19.63 14.46
N GLY A 632 0.27 18.82 13.42
CA GLY A 632 1.06 17.62 13.21
C GLY A 632 0.68 16.85 11.97
N SER A 633 1.18 15.63 11.86
CA SER A 633 0.85 14.70 10.78
C SER A 633 0.94 13.26 11.26
N SER A 634 0.20 12.36 10.64
CA SER A 634 0.17 10.93 10.99
C SER A 634 0.18 10.08 9.72
N PRO A 635 1.00 9.01 9.63
CA PRO A 635 0.88 8.02 8.56
C PRO A 635 -0.37 7.13 8.73
N ASN A 636 -0.93 7.06 9.94
CA ASN A 636 -2.06 6.21 10.30
C ASN A 636 -3.34 7.03 10.43
N ALA A 637 -4.50 6.37 10.42
CA ALA A 637 -5.81 7.01 10.54
C ALA A 637 -6.18 7.46 11.99
N GLN A 638 -5.19 7.90 12.74
CA GLN A 638 -5.31 8.35 14.13
C GLN A 638 -4.22 9.38 14.49
N TYR A 639 -4.50 10.27 15.45
CA TYR A 639 -3.55 11.26 15.97
C TYR A 639 -3.93 11.73 17.38
N SER A 640 -2.96 11.80 18.29
CA SER A 640 -3.14 12.34 19.65
C SER A 640 -2.67 13.79 19.71
N ASP A 641 -3.57 14.74 19.98
CA ASP A 641 -3.20 16.11 20.31
C ASP A 641 -3.07 16.25 21.83
N ALA A 642 -1.85 16.19 22.34
CA ALA A 642 -1.54 16.11 23.77
C ALA A 642 -1.11 17.46 24.38
N GLN A 643 -0.94 17.48 25.72
CA GLN A 643 -0.56 18.67 26.51
C GLN A 643 -1.58 19.81 26.43
N LEU A 644 -2.85 19.46 26.23
CA LEU A 644 -3.97 20.38 26.16
C LEU A 644 -4.46 20.79 27.54
N LYS A 645 -4.91 22.04 27.66
CA LYS A 645 -5.61 22.52 28.86
C LYS A 645 -6.98 21.85 28.95
N PRO A 646 -7.33 21.22 30.09
CA PRO A 646 -8.66 20.68 30.29
C PRO A 646 -9.78 21.73 30.22
N ASP A 647 -10.99 21.26 30.00
CA ASP A 647 -12.23 22.06 29.84
C ASP A 647 -12.21 23.09 28.68
N GLN A 648 -11.11 23.16 27.92
CA GLN A 648 -11.05 23.95 26.69
C GLN A 648 -11.44 23.08 25.48
N THR A 649 -12.50 23.48 24.78
CA THR A 649 -12.90 22.86 23.51
C THR A 649 -12.00 23.35 22.37
N PHE A 650 -11.45 22.39 21.63
CA PHE A 650 -10.68 22.60 20.41
C PHE A 650 -11.43 22.01 19.22
N HIS A 651 -11.27 22.63 18.06
CA HIS A 651 -11.90 22.23 16.81
C HIS A 651 -10.85 21.65 15.87
N TYR A 652 -11.11 20.48 15.32
CA TYR A 652 -10.16 19.70 14.53
C TYR A 652 -10.70 19.39 13.15
N ARG A 653 -9.79 19.34 12.17
CA ARG A 653 -10.04 18.77 10.84
C ARG A 653 -8.78 18.09 10.34
N VAL A 654 -8.94 17.09 9.48
CA VAL A 654 -7.83 16.28 8.95
C VAL A 654 -7.89 16.28 7.44
N ALA A 655 -6.76 16.45 6.76
CA ALA A 655 -6.63 16.33 5.31
C ALA A 655 -5.68 15.18 4.97
N ALA A 656 -6.03 14.36 3.98
CA ALA A 656 -5.13 13.31 3.47
C ALA A 656 -4.14 13.91 2.47
N THR A 657 -2.90 13.40 2.43
CA THR A 657 -1.86 13.87 1.50
C THR A 657 -1.16 12.72 0.76
N THR A 658 -0.68 13.00 -0.44
CA THR A 658 0.07 12.02 -1.26
C THR A 658 1.56 11.98 -0.91
N ALA A 659 2.26 10.95 -1.38
CA ALA A 659 3.73 10.90 -1.32
C ALA A 659 4.41 12.07 -2.09
N SER A 660 3.74 12.64 -3.10
CA SER A 660 4.18 13.86 -3.81
C SER A 660 3.79 15.17 -3.10
N GLY A 661 3.31 15.10 -1.86
CA GLY A 661 2.96 16.27 -1.04
C GLY A 661 1.63 16.94 -1.39
N GLN A 662 0.82 16.37 -2.30
CA GLN A 662 -0.47 16.95 -2.67
C GLN A 662 -1.48 16.75 -1.54
N GLU A 663 -1.85 17.85 -0.87
CA GLU A 663 -2.91 17.85 0.15
C GLU A 663 -4.31 17.91 -0.50
N GLY A 664 -5.18 17.02 -0.01
CA GLY A 664 -6.60 16.95 -0.37
C GLY A 664 -7.45 17.97 0.37
N LEU A 665 -8.77 17.90 0.20
CA LEU A 665 -9.68 18.67 1.05
C LEU A 665 -9.63 18.16 2.49
N ALA A 666 -9.73 19.06 3.47
CA ALA A 666 -9.92 18.67 4.85
C ALA A 666 -11.33 18.08 5.07
N GLY A 667 -11.43 17.08 5.94
CA GLY A 667 -12.69 16.53 6.42
C GLY A 667 -13.54 17.53 7.20
N PRO A 668 -14.78 17.14 7.57
CA PRO A 668 -15.64 17.96 8.42
C PRO A 668 -14.95 18.31 9.73
N VAL A 669 -15.33 19.46 10.31
CA VAL A 669 -14.81 19.89 11.60
C VAL A 669 -15.45 19.06 12.71
N VAL A 670 -14.65 18.59 13.67
CA VAL A 670 -15.11 17.97 14.91
C VAL A 670 -14.61 18.75 16.12
N ALA A 671 -15.39 18.78 17.18
CA ALA A 671 -15.00 19.39 18.45
C ALA A 671 -14.56 18.31 19.46
N GLY A 672 -13.48 18.58 20.20
CA GLY A 672 -13.02 17.75 21.31
C GLY A 672 -12.47 18.63 22.43
N ALA A 673 -12.70 18.25 23.67
CA ALA A 673 -12.12 18.90 24.83
C ALA A 673 -11.24 17.90 25.59
N ALA A 674 -10.12 18.38 26.14
CA ALA A 674 -9.30 17.56 27.02
C ALA A 674 -10.00 17.36 28.37
N LEU A 675 -9.94 16.13 28.88
CA LEU A 675 -10.42 15.79 30.22
C LEU A 675 -9.40 16.22 31.27
N LYS A 676 -9.93 16.61 32.44
CA LYS A 676 -9.13 16.69 33.67
C LYS A 676 -8.73 15.30 34.10
N TYR A 677 -7.55 15.18 34.69
CA TYR A 677 -7.18 14.00 35.45
C TYR A 677 -7.95 14.00 36.78
N THR A 678 -8.84 13.02 36.95
CA THR A 678 -9.37 12.64 38.25
C THR A 678 -8.49 11.53 38.81
N PRO A 679 -7.75 11.73 39.91
CA PRO A 679 -6.94 10.68 40.49
C PRO A 679 -7.84 9.54 41.01
N PRO A 680 -7.44 8.26 40.86
CA PRO A 680 -8.16 7.16 41.49
C PRO A 680 -8.14 7.29 43.02
N PRO A 681 -9.07 6.62 43.73
CA PRO A 681 -8.99 6.49 45.19
C PRO A 681 -7.64 5.90 45.61
N LEU A 682 -7.11 6.36 46.74
CA LEU A 682 -5.79 5.95 47.20
C LEU A 682 -5.74 4.45 47.50
N GLN A 683 -4.78 3.76 46.90
CA GLN A 683 -4.57 2.32 47.06
C GLN A 683 -3.41 2.02 48.02
N GLU A 684 -3.41 0.80 48.57
CA GLU A 684 -2.42 0.33 49.55
C GLU A 684 -2.22 1.29 50.74
N VAL A 685 -3.30 1.95 51.18
CA VAL A 685 -3.24 2.86 52.34
C VAL A 685 -2.99 2.04 53.61
N LYS A 686 -1.76 2.13 54.11
CA LYS A 686 -1.26 1.46 55.31
C LYS A 686 -1.11 2.51 56.41
N ALA A 687 -1.59 2.20 57.61
CA ALA A 687 -1.28 2.99 58.79
C ALA A 687 -0.35 2.20 59.70
N GLU A 688 0.90 2.65 59.74
CA GLU A 688 1.91 2.17 60.67
C GLU A 688 1.90 3.09 61.88
N ALA A 689 1.90 2.53 63.09
CA ALA A 689 1.83 3.34 64.29
C ALA A 689 2.83 2.84 65.31
N THR A 690 3.74 3.71 65.77
CA THR A 690 4.71 3.41 66.84
C THR A 690 4.12 3.82 68.19
N THR A 691 4.88 3.78 69.30
CA THR A 691 4.38 4.16 70.64
C THR A 691 3.64 5.50 70.67
N ALA A 692 4.08 6.50 69.91
CA ALA A 692 3.54 7.87 70.04
C ALA A 692 3.21 8.57 68.71
N ARG A 693 3.04 7.80 67.64
CA ARG A 693 2.92 8.32 66.27
C ARG A 693 2.09 7.39 65.41
N VAL A 694 1.24 7.97 64.57
CA VAL A 694 0.64 7.29 63.41
C VAL A 694 1.27 7.90 62.17
N ARG A 695 1.92 7.06 61.35
CA ARG A 695 2.36 7.38 60.00
C ARG A 695 1.47 6.60 59.05
N ILE A 696 0.70 7.32 58.26
CA ILE A 696 -0.09 6.74 57.19
C ILE A 696 0.71 6.90 55.90
N SER A 697 0.92 5.81 55.19
CA SER A 697 1.54 5.79 53.87
C SER A 697 0.58 5.12 52.88
N TRP A 698 0.63 5.53 51.62
CA TRP A 698 -0.17 4.94 50.55
C TRP A 698 0.69 4.75 49.31
N LYS A 699 0.16 4.04 48.32
CA LYS A 699 0.82 3.95 47.01
C LYS A 699 0.90 5.34 46.41
N ALA A 700 2.11 5.77 46.06
CA ALA A 700 2.31 7.02 45.32
C ALA A 700 1.57 6.96 43.98
N LEU A 701 0.75 7.97 43.71
CA LEU A 701 0.26 8.25 42.36
C LEU A 701 1.32 9.04 41.58
N ASP A 702 1.19 9.07 40.26
CA ASP A 702 2.15 9.75 39.37
C ASP A 702 2.24 11.25 39.71
N ALA A 703 3.41 11.67 40.18
CA ALA A 703 3.69 13.06 40.58
C ALA A 703 3.62 14.06 39.41
N ARG A 704 3.54 13.60 38.16
CA ARG A 704 3.26 14.45 36.98
C ARG A 704 1.77 14.79 36.83
N LEU A 705 0.90 14.00 37.45
CA LEU A 705 -0.56 14.13 37.37
C LEU A 705 -1.20 14.53 38.71
N VAL A 706 -0.48 14.39 39.83
CA VAL A 706 -0.93 14.67 41.20
C VAL A 706 -0.04 15.75 41.83
N THR A 707 -0.66 16.84 42.31
CA THR A 707 0.04 17.95 43.01
C THR A 707 0.30 17.66 44.48
N GLY A 708 -0.48 16.75 45.07
CA GLY A 708 -0.32 16.32 46.45
C GLY A 708 -1.52 15.52 46.93
N TYR A 709 -1.57 15.30 48.24
CA TYR A 709 -2.58 14.52 48.94
C TYR A 709 -3.12 15.37 50.08
N VAL A 710 -4.45 15.36 50.23
CA VAL A 710 -5.15 16.13 51.26
C VAL A 710 -5.67 15.17 52.33
N VAL A 711 -5.33 15.47 53.57
CA VAL A 711 -5.72 14.70 54.76
C VAL A 711 -6.82 15.44 55.49
N TYR A 712 -7.88 14.74 55.85
CA TYR A 712 -9.08 15.25 56.48
C TYR A 712 -9.38 14.52 57.80
N GLN A 713 -10.02 15.23 58.72
CA GLN A 713 -10.67 14.68 59.89
C GLN A 713 -12.17 15.01 59.82
N LYS A 714 -13.05 14.02 60.02
CA LYS A 714 -14.51 14.20 59.93
C LYS A 714 -15.08 14.60 61.30
N GLU A 715 -15.89 15.64 61.34
CA GLU A 715 -16.67 16.07 62.50
C GLU A 715 -18.15 16.18 62.10
N GLY A 716 -19.01 15.33 62.68
CA GLY A 716 -20.37 15.14 62.20
C GLY A 716 -20.38 14.69 60.73
N GLU A 717 -21.07 15.42 59.87
CA GLU A 717 -21.05 15.21 58.41
C GLU A 717 -19.98 16.02 57.65
N LYS A 718 -19.20 16.86 58.33
CA LYS A 718 -18.27 17.78 57.67
C LYS A 718 -16.83 17.25 57.68
N PHE A 719 -16.17 17.29 56.52
CA PHE A 719 -14.74 17.01 56.41
C PHE A 719 -13.94 18.30 56.61
N ASN A 720 -13.19 18.37 57.71
CA ASN A 720 -12.26 19.47 57.99
C ASN A 720 -10.86 19.07 57.51
N LYS A 721 -10.23 19.94 56.71
CA LYS A 721 -8.87 19.70 56.19
C LYS A 721 -7.86 19.79 57.34
N LEU A 722 -7.15 18.69 57.58
CA LEU A 722 -6.16 18.54 58.64
C LEU A 722 -4.74 18.86 58.14
N ALA A 723 -4.39 18.41 56.93
CA ALA A 723 -3.08 18.65 56.31
C ALA A 723 -3.15 18.52 54.77
N GLU A 724 -2.10 18.98 54.09
CA GLU A 724 -1.81 18.67 52.68
C GLU A 724 -0.32 18.34 52.57
N THR A 725 0.02 17.30 51.80
CA THR A 725 1.38 16.75 51.70
C THR A 725 1.68 16.39 50.24
N THR A 726 2.92 16.61 49.78
CA THR A 726 3.35 16.24 48.42
C THR A 726 3.95 14.83 48.35
N THR A 727 4.36 14.28 49.49
CA THR A 727 4.80 12.88 49.61
C THR A 727 3.60 11.97 49.88
N PRO A 728 3.67 10.68 49.52
CA PRO A 728 2.56 9.72 49.69
C PRO A 728 2.46 9.23 51.15
N GLU A 729 2.73 10.12 52.10
CA GLU A 729 2.71 9.85 53.52
C GLU A 729 2.29 11.07 54.33
N PHE A 730 1.62 10.80 55.43
CA PHE A 730 1.24 11.76 56.45
C PHE A 730 1.59 11.20 57.83
N GLN A 731 2.34 11.97 58.60
CA GLN A 731 2.71 11.62 59.97
C GLN A 731 2.00 12.55 60.96
N ARG A 732 1.40 11.94 62.00
CA ARG A 732 0.90 12.65 63.17
C ARG A 732 1.62 12.11 64.41
N ASP A 733 2.49 12.95 64.96
CA ASP A 733 3.26 12.72 66.20
C ASP A 733 2.45 13.10 67.44
N ASN A 734 3.04 12.82 68.63
CA ASN A 734 2.47 13.11 69.95
C ASN A 734 1.08 12.50 70.15
N LEU A 735 0.84 11.35 69.52
CA LEU A 735 -0.36 10.54 69.75
C LEU A 735 -0.15 9.64 70.95
N ASN A 736 -1.23 9.27 71.63
CA ASN A 736 -1.12 8.44 72.82
C ASN A 736 -0.80 6.98 72.44
N PRO A 737 0.06 6.28 73.19
CA PRO A 737 0.24 4.82 73.05
C PRO A 737 -1.07 4.04 73.20
N GLY A 738 -1.24 2.97 72.41
CA GLY A 738 -2.45 2.14 72.40
C GLY A 738 -3.77 2.82 71.99
N THR A 739 -3.74 4.01 71.35
CA THR A 739 -4.96 4.80 71.07
C THR A 739 -5.33 4.83 69.58
N ALA A 740 -6.62 4.69 69.27
CA ALA A 740 -7.15 4.61 67.91
C ALA A 740 -7.55 5.99 67.31
N TYR A 741 -7.23 6.20 66.04
CA TYR A 741 -7.54 7.43 65.28
C TYR A 741 -7.99 7.11 63.85
N THR A 742 -8.91 7.90 63.28
CA THR A 742 -9.40 7.75 61.89
C THR A 742 -9.16 9.02 61.08
N PHE A 743 -8.69 8.85 59.85
CA PHE A 743 -8.34 9.90 58.89
C PHE A 743 -9.00 9.61 57.53
N TRP A 744 -9.25 10.65 56.74
CA TRP A 744 -9.74 10.52 55.37
C TRP A 744 -8.77 11.18 54.41
N LEU A 745 -8.48 10.51 53.30
CA LEU A 745 -7.36 10.84 52.43
C LEU A 745 -7.86 10.93 50.98
N ALA A 746 -7.44 11.98 50.27
CA ALA A 746 -7.67 12.11 48.84
C ALA A 746 -6.40 12.55 48.13
N ALA A 747 -6.15 12.03 46.93
CA ALA A 747 -5.16 12.61 46.02
C ALA A 747 -5.76 13.81 45.29
N ARG A 748 -4.94 14.80 44.98
CA ARG A 748 -5.34 16.02 44.26
C ARG A 748 -4.55 16.15 42.97
N SER A 749 -5.23 16.22 41.82
CA SER A 749 -4.56 16.32 40.54
C SER A 749 -3.87 17.67 40.31
N VAL A 750 -3.04 17.75 39.27
CA VAL A 750 -2.55 19.02 38.71
C VAL A 750 -3.67 19.94 38.22
N ASP A 751 -4.84 19.37 37.91
CA ASP A 751 -6.05 20.13 37.54
C ASP A 751 -6.89 20.55 38.75
N GLY A 752 -6.43 20.25 39.97
CA GLY A 752 -7.09 20.58 41.23
C GLY A 752 -8.27 19.68 41.59
N VAL A 753 -8.50 18.57 40.88
CA VAL A 753 -9.57 17.59 41.17
C VAL A 753 -9.12 16.64 42.27
N GLU A 754 -9.94 16.44 43.29
CA GLU A 754 -9.69 15.43 44.32
C GLU A 754 -10.25 14.06 43.93
N SER A 755 -9.55 12.99 44.32
CA SER A 755 -10.09 11.64 44.31
C SER A 755 -11.26 11.50 45.30
N GLU A 756 -11.96 10.36 45.21
CA GLU A 756 -12.81 9.93 46.32
C GLU A 756 -12.00 9.82 47.63
N LYS A 757 -12.65 10.12 48.76
CA LYS A 757 -12.01 10.22 50.08
C LYS A 757 -11.94 8.86 50.77
N GLN A 758 -10.77 8.24 50.75
CA GLN A 758 -10.52 6.95 51.40
C GLN A 758 -10.35 7.10 52.91
N ALA A 759 -11.13 6.36 53.70
CA ALA A 759 -10.97 6.31 55.15
C ALA A 759 -9.87 5.32 55.55
N VAL A 760 -9.09 5.66 56.60
CA VAL A 760 -8.14 4.74 57.26
C VAL A 760 -8.14 4.98 58.77
N ALA A 761 -8.07 3.89 59.54
CA ALA A 761 -7.96 3.90 61.00
C ALA A 761 -6.64 3.27 61.48
N ALA A 762 -6.11 3.73 62.62
CA ALA A 762 -4.75 3.39 63.09
C ALA A 762 -4.63 3.41 64.63
N SER A 763 -3.80 2.53 65.22
CA SER A 763 -3.52 2.46 66.68
C SER A 763 -2.05 2.08 66.99
N THR A 764 -1.43 2.75 67.98
CA THR A 764 0.02 2.90 68.29
C THR A 764 0.77 1.72 68.99
N GLN A 765 2.06 1.44 68.62
CA GLN A 765 2.92 0.23 68.93
C GLN A 765 4.38 0.47 69.50
N ALA A 766 5.49 -0.03 68.85
CA ALA A 766 6.95 -0.05 69.22
C ALA A 766 7.94 -0.32 67.99
N ASP A 767 9.30 -0.46 68.13
CA ASP A 767 10.32 -0.66 67.01
C ASP A 767 11.76 -1.22 67.38
N ASN A 768 12.64 -1.62 66.41
CA ASN A 768 14.13 -1.87 66.44
C ASN A 768 14.79 -2.19 65.04
N ARG A 769 16.13 -2.02 64.76
CA ARG A 769 16.89 -2.54 63.53
C ARG A 769 18.45 -2.35 63.38
N ALA A 770 19.06 -2.60 62.17
CA ALA A 770 20.51 -2.81 61.82
C ALA A 770 21.05 -2.07 60.51
N PRO A 771 22.38 -2.00 60.17
CA PRO A 771 23.03 -0.88 59.40
C PRO A 771 23.19 -0.77 57.84
N LEU A 772 23.45 -1.82 57.03
CA LEU A 772 23.36 -1.75 55.54
C LEU A 772 22.67 -3.02 55.07
N GLU A 773 21.60 -2.86 54.31
CA GLU A 773 20.63 -3.91 54.07
C GLU A 773 20.43 -4.14 52.56
N ILE A 774 20.44 -5.41 52.17
CA ILE A 774 20.10 -5.88 50.82
C ILE A 774 18.70 -6.49 50.91
N ASP A 775 17.72 -5.77 50.39
CA ASP A 775 16.36 -6.25 50.21
C ASP A 775 16.18 -6.76 48.78
N ALA A 776 16.38 -8.07 48.61
CA ALA A 776 16.13 -8.77 47.35
C ALA A 776 14.72 -9.40 47.33
N GLY A 777 13.70 -8.64 47.74
CA GLY A 777 12.29 -9.06 47.74
C GLY A 777 11.62 -9.14 46.36
N GLN A 778 12.29 -8.76 45.27
CA GLN A 778 11.74 -8.72 43.91
C GLN A 778 12.56 -9.55 42.88
N LEU A 779 13.13 -10.68 43.30
CA LEU A 779 13.66 -11.66 42.34
C LEU A 779 12.55 -12.57 41.84
N HIS A 780 12.51 -12.80 40.53
CA HIS A 780 11.53 -13.68 39.89
C HIS A 780 12.14 -15.03 39.53
N ASN A 781 11.30 -16.06 39.48
CA ASN A 781 11.70 -17.36 38.94
C ASN A 781 11.92 -17.29 37.42
N VAL A 782 12.81 -18.13 36.91
CA VAL A 782 13.28 -18.09 35.53
C VAL A 782 12.70 -19.26 34.73
N PHE A 783 12.06 -18.99 33.60
CA PHE A 783 11.57 -20.01 32.68
C PHE A 783 12.62 -20.35 31.62
N SER A 784 13.14 -21.58 31.67
CA SER A 784 14.26 -22.02 30.82
C SER A 784 13.97 -21.97 29.32
N ASN A 785 12.75 -22.30 28.88
CA ASN A 785 12.32 -22.15 27.47
C ASN A 785 12.35 -20.70 26.97
N SER A 786 12.22 -19.72 27.88
CA SER A 786 12.14 -18.29 27.57
C SER A 786 13.44 -17.53 27.87
N TYR A 787 14.56 -18.24 28.09
CA TYR A 787 15.84 -17.69 28.57
C TYR A 787 16.34 -16.43 27.83
N LYS A 788 16.05 -16.33 26.52
CA LYS A 788 16.42 -15.20 25.65
C LYS A 788 15.76 -13.86 26.02
N LEU A 789 14.70 -13.88 26.84
CA LEU A 789 13.97 -12.68 27.29
C LEU A 789 14.77 -11.91 28.36
N TYR A 790 15.44 -12.63 29.27
CA TYR A 790 16.07 -12.07 30.47
C TYR A 790 17.36 -11.27 30.22
N GLU A 791 17.92 -11.34 29.01
CA GLU A 791 19.00 -10.46 28.54
C GLU A 791 18.54 -9.00 28.48
N LYS A 792 17.30 -8.79 28.03
CA LYS A 792 16.70 -7.46 27.85
C LYS A 792 15.97 -7.01 29.11
N ASP A 793 15.10 -7.88 29.64
CA ASP A 793 14.08 -7.52 30.63
C ASP A 793 14.54 -7.78 32.08
N GLY A 794 15.52 -8.67 32.28
CA GLY A 794 16.10 -8.99 33.59
C GLY A 794 15.28 -9.99 34.44
N VAL A 795 15.91 -10.55 35.48
CA VAL A 795 15.35 -11.60 36.35
C VAL A 795 14.74 -11.05 37.66
N GLY A 796 14.53 -9.73 37.72
CA GLY A 796 14.04 -9.03 38.90
C GLY A 796 14.95 -7.88 39.34
N ALA A 797 14.69 -7.32 40.52
CA ALA A 797 15.44 -6.20 41.08
C ALA A 797 15.77 -6.39 42.57
N ILE A 798 16.79 -5.65 43.04
CA ILE A 798 17.17 -5.57 44.45
C ILE A 798 17.18 -4.13 44.92
N LYS A 799 16.85 -3.91 46.20
CA LYS A 799 16.86 -2.62 46.86
C LYS A 799 17.93 -2.61 47.95
N LEU A 800 18.90 -1.70 47.81
CA LEU A 800 19.95 -1.46 48.81
C LEU A 800 19.50 -0.34 49.76
N VAL A 801 19.67 -0.50 51.07
CA VAL A 801 19.23 0.50 52.08
C VAL A 801 20.35 0.81 53.06
N ASN A 802 20.80 2.08 53.09
CA ASN A 802 21.82 2.55 54.02
C ASN A 802 21.17 2.96 55.35
N ASN A 803 21.13 2.06 56.33
CA ASN A 803 20.59 2.31 57.66
C ASN A 803 21.64 2.93 58.63
N THR A 804 22.79 3.41 58.14
CA THR A 804 23.78 4.17 58.93
C THR A 804 23.45 5.66 59.00
N ARG A 805 24.30 6.45 59.68
CA ARG A 805 24.22 7.92 59.71
C ARG A 805 25.19 8.62 58.74
N SER A 806 25.82 7.88 57.81
CA SER A 806 26.87 8.39 56.89
C SER A 806 26.66 7.91 55.44
N THR A 807 26.93 8.76 54.45
CA THR A 807 26.81 8.43 53.01
C THR A 807 27.83 7.35 52.60
N MET A 808 27.39 6.40 51.77
CA MET A 808 28.25 5.36 51.16
C MET A 808 28.49 5.69 49.69
N ASN A 809 29.72 5.53 49.20
CA ASN A 809 30.12 5.87 47.84
C ASN A 809 30.70 4.67 47.08
N ASP A 810 30.68 4.72 45.75
CA ASP A 810 31.23 3.71 44.84
C ASP A 810 30.75 2.27 45.13
N ILE A 811 29.45 2.09 45.31
CA ILE A 811 28.85 0.78 45.57
C ILE A 811 28.84 -0.04 44.28
N LYS A 812 29.62 -1.12 44.25
CA LYS A 812 29.58 -2.13 43.17
C LYS A 812 28.58 -3.22 43.52
N VAL A 813 27.66 -3.49 42.59
CA VAL A 813 26.67 -4.57 42.64
C VAL A 813 27.04 -5.63 41.59
N SER A 814 27.11 -6.89 42.01
CA SER A 814 27.36 -8.04 41.15
C SER A 814 26.24 -9.08 41.31
N PHE A 815 25.84 -9.69 40.19
CA PHE A 815 24.87 -10.76 40.12
C PHE A 815 25.37 -11.91 39.24
N VAL A 816 25.25 -13.14 39.73
CA VAL A 816 25.52 -14.34 38.94
C VAL A 816 24.64 -15.50 39.39
N LEU A 817 24.20 -16.29 38.40
CA LEU A 817 23.61 -17.61 38.58
C LEU A 817 24.65 -18.66 38.21
N ASN A 818 25.19 -19.33 39.22
CA ASN A 818 26.25 -20.32 39.06
C ASN A 818 25.82 -21.40 38.05
N ASN A 819 26.74 -21.83 37.18
CA ASN A 819 26.58 -22.83 36.11
C ASN A 819 25.72 -22.43 34.89
N PHE A 820 24.87 -21.40 35.00
CA PHE A 820 23.94 -20.98 33.94
C PHE A 820 24.34 -19.66 33.25
N MET A 821 25.28 -18.91 33.82
CA MET A 821 25.86 -17.72 33.23
C MET A 821 27.38 -17.90 33.13
N ASP A 822 27.97 -17.61 31.97
CA ASP A 822 29.42 -17.74 31.76
C ASP A 822 30.22 -16.63 32.47
N PHE A 823 29.59 -15.48 32.71
CA PHE A 823 30.16 -14.32 33.40
C PHE A 823 29.12 -13.64 34.31
N PRO A 824 29.53 -13.07 35.46
CA PRO A 824 28.65 -12.23 36.29
C PRO A 824 28.26 -10.94 35.56
N THR A 825 27.06 -10.43 35.83
CA THR A 825 26.66 -9.07 35.41
C THR A 825 26.95 -8.07 36.53
N GLU A 826 27.53 -6.92 36.19
CA GLU A 826 28.00 -5.91 37.16
C GLU A 826 27.41 -4.53 36.89
N GLN A 827 27.05 -3.81 37.95
CA GLN A 827 26.56 -2.43 37.91
C GLN A 827 27.20 -1.61 39.04
N ARG A 828 27.35 -0.29 38.86
CA ARG A 828 27.93 0.63 39.85
C ARG A 828 26.94 1.73 40.22
N ILE A 829 26.92 2.09 41.50
CA ILE A 829 26.15 3.20 42.07
C ILE A 829 27.14 4.18 42.69
N ALA A 830 27.11 5.45 42.29
CA ALA A 830 28.08 6.44 42.73
C ALA A 830 27.96 6.80 44.23
N GLU A 831 26.72 6.97 44.74
CA GLU A 831 26.45 7.37 46.12
C GLU A 831 25.11 6.82 46.66
N LEU A 832 25.03 6.63 47.98
CA LEU A 832 23.83 6.23 48.73
C LEU A 832 23.81 6.89 50.12
N ALA A 833 22.96 7.90 50.29
CA ALA A 833 22.87 8.73 51.49
C ALA A 833 22.30 7.99 52.73
N PRO A 834 22.47 8.54 53.96
CA PRO A 834 21.92 7.96 55.18
C PRO A 834 20.39 7.83 55.13
N GLY A 835 19.86 6.67 55.51
CA GLY A 835 18.44 6.33 55.43
C GLY A 835 17.90 6.15 54.01
N ALA A 836 18.70 6.39 52.97
CA ALA A 836 18.27 6.30 51.59
C ALA A 836 18.32 4.87 51.06
N SER A 837 17.56 4.61 50.01
CA SER A 837 17.55 3.32 49.31
C SER A 837 17.57 3.46 47.79
N ARG A 838 18.14 2.46 47.11
CA ARG A 838 18.30 2.45 45.66
C ARG A 838 17.99 1.07 45.07
N GLU A 839 17.21 1.05 44.00
CA GLU A 839 16.83 -0.15 43.27
C GLU A 839 17.79 -0.42 42.09
N VAL A 840 18.08 -1.69 41.83
CA VAL A 840 18.98 -2.17 40.75
C VAL A 840 18.37 -3.39 40.08
N VAL A 841 18.09 -3.29 38.77
CA VAL A 841 17.55 -4.38 37.93
C VAL A 841 18.67 -5.35 37.56
N LEU A 842 18.46 -6.65 37.73
CA LEU A 842 19.46 -7.69 37.48
C LEU A 842 19.25 -8.33 36.10
N LYS A 843 20.19 -8.12 35.19
CA LYS A 843 20.16 -8.73 33.85
C LYS A 843 20.90 -10.07 33.84
N ALA A 844 20.42 -11.02 33.05
CA ALA A 844 21.03 -12.35 32.92
C ALA A 844 21.24 -12.71 31.44
N VAL A 845 22.46 -13.11 31.09
CA VAL A 845 22.78 -13.71 29.79
C VAL A 845 23.07 -15.18 30.04
N PHE A 846 22.10 -16.04 29.70
CA PHE A 846 22.17 -17.46 29.99
C PHE A 846 22.91 -18.23 28.89
N ASN A 847 23.76 -19.17 29.31
CA ASN A 847 24.36 -20.16 28.42
C ASN A 847 23.38 -21.32 28.16
N ASN A 848 23.70 -22.21 27.22
CA ASN A 848 22.80 -23.30 26.81
C ASN A 848 22.53 -24.35 27.91
N ASN A 849 23.26 -24.35 29.04
CA ASN A 849 23.00 -25.26 30.16
C ASN A 849 21.61 -25.03 30.78
N ILE A 850 21.01 -23.85 30.59
CA ILE A 850 19.65 -23.59 31.07
C ILE A 850 18.61 -24.52 30.40
N LEU A 851 18.86 -24.94 29.15
CA LEU A 851 18.01 -25.91 28.43
C LEU A 851 18.35 -27.37 28.74
N THR A 852 19.32 -27.65 29.62
CA THR A 852 19.62 -29.02 30.09
C THR A 852 18.93 -29.37 31.41
N LEU A 853 18.26 -28.40 32.03
CA LEU A 853 17.42 -28.64 33.20
C LEU A 853 16.25 -29.57 32.83
N THR A 854 15.99 -30.53 33.70
CA THR A 854 14.91 -31.52 33.60
C THR A 854 14.03 -31.57 34.86
N GLU A 855 14.37 -30.76 35.86
CA GLU A 855 13.62 -30.58 37.11
C GLU A 855 13.72 -29.12 37.57
N ASP A 856 12.72 -28.68 38.33
CA ASP A 856 12.66 -27.33 38.89
C ASP A 856 13.81 -27.13 39.88
N THR A 857 14.82 -26.37 39.44
CA THR A 857 16.10 -26.31 40.12
C THR A 857 16.22 -25.03 40.94
N PRO A 858 16.27 -25.11 42.28
CA PRO A 858 16.61 -23.97 43.12
C PRO A 858 18.09 -23.60 42.93
N VAL A 859 18.36 -22.53 42.18
CA VAL A 859 19.71 -22.02 41.91
C VAL A 859 20.03 -20.89 42.87
N GLN A 860 21.25 -20.92 43.42
CA GLN A 860 21.78 -19.84 44.23
C GLN A 860 22.11 -18.63 43.36
N ALA A 861 21.25 -17.62 43.40
CA ALA A 861 21.54 -16.26 42.98
C ALA A 861 22.52 -15.64 43.99
N LYS A 862 23.77 -15.46 43.59
CA LYS A 862 24.75 -14.74 44.40
C LYS A 862 24.60 -13.25 44.15
N LEU A 863 24.17 -12.50 45.17
CA LEU A 863 24.16 -11.05 45.18
C LEU A 863 25.31 -10.55 46.05
N GLU A 864 26.09 -9.62 45.52
CA GLU A 864 27.12 -8.91 46.29
C GLU A 864 27.01 -7.42 46.05
N ALA A 865 26.83 -6.66 47.14
CA ALA A 865 26.98 -5.21 47.17
C ALA A 865 28.23 -4.88 47.99
N SER A 866 29.16 -4.13 47.42
CA SER A 866 30.42 -3.79 48.07
C SER A 866 30.73 -2.30 47.96
N TYR A 867 31.18 -1.69 49.06
CA TYR A 867 31.64 -0.30 49.12
C TYR A 867 32.90 -0.21 49.99
N PHE A 868 33.61 0.93 49.98
CA PHE A 868 34.81 1.11 50.79
C PHE A 868 34.54 2.02 52.01
N GLU A 869 35.00 1.59 53.18
CA GLU A 869 34.90 2.33 54.44
C GLU A 869 36.30 2.41 55.06
N ASN A 870 36.81 3.63 55.28
CA ASN A 870 38.17 3.87 55.80
C ASN A 870 39.27 3.08 55.04
N GLY A 871 39.12 2.94 53.72
CA GLY A 871 40.05 2.22 52.85
C GLY A 871 39.92 0.70 52.86
N GLN A 872 39.01 0.12 53.64
CA GLN A 872 38.73 -1.32 53.68
C GLN A 872 37.43 -1.65 52.93
N PRO A 873 37.40 -2.70 52.09
CA PRO A 873 36.18 -3.11 51.41
C PRO A 873 35.19 -3.74 52.38
N ARG A 874 33.99 -3.16 52.46
CA ARG A 874 32.83 -3.73 53.13
C ARG A 874 31.96 -4.44 52.09
N VAL A 875 31.98 -5.77 52.13
CA VAL A 875 31.17 -6.62 51.25
C VAL A 875 29.96 -7.13 52.03
N TYR A 876 28.77 -6.85 51.51
CA TYR A 876 27.52 -7.43 51.96
C TYR A 876 27.07 -8.39 50.87
N SER A 877 27.03 -9.68 51.21
CA SER A 877 26.53 -10.70 50.30
C SER A 877 25.19 -11.20 50.81
N GLN A 878 24.26 -11.39 49.87
CA GLN A 878 23.03 -12.12 50.11
C GLN A 878 22.93 -13.22 49.07
N ILE A 879 22.89 -14.47 49.53
CA ILE A 879 22.51 -15.58 48.68
C ILE A 879 20.99 -15.65 48.73
N LYS A 880 20.35 -15.49 47.57
CA LYS A 880 18.94 -15.83 47.39
C LYS A 880 18.86 -17.10 46.58
N THR A 881 17.90 -17.95 46.91
CA THR A 881 17.51 -19.05 46.03
C THR A 881 16.44 -18.51 45.10
N ILE A 882 16.68 -18.57 43.79
CA ILE A 882 15.62 -18.40 42.79
C ILE A 882 15.36 -19.77 42.15
N ASN A 883 14.11 -20.04 41.77
CA ASN A 883 13.82 -21.26 41.04
C ASN A 883 14.07 -21.02 39.55
N ILE A 884 14.93 -21.83 38.93
CA ILE A 884 14.94 -21.96 37.48
C ILE A 884 14.03 -23.15 37.16
N TYR A 885 12.89 -22.85 36.56
CA TYR A 885 11.93 -23.86 36.15
C TYR A 885 12.50 -24.73 35.04
N ASP A 886 12.15 -26.01 35.05
CA ASP A 886 12.50 -27.00 34.04
C ASP A 886 12.17 -26.50 32.60
N LYS A 887 12.90 -26.99 31.58
CA LYS A 887 12.73 -26.55 30.18
C LYS A 887 11.31 -26.71 29.65
N HIS A 888 10.58 -27.72 30.14
CA HIS A 888 9.20 -28.01 29.76
C HIS A 888 8.16 -27.10 30.46
N ARG A 889 8.54 -26.39 31.53
CA ARG A 889 7.60 -25.65 32.37
C ARG A 889 7.09 -24.38 31.72
N MET A 890 5.77 -24.17 31.66
CA MET A 890 5.17 -22.97 31.08
C MET A 890 4.10 -22.35 31.99
N GLY A 891 4.23 -21.06 32.33
CA GLY A 891 3.11 -20.27 32.85
C GLY A 891 2.22 -19.71 31.73
N TRP A 892 0.91 -19.66 31.98
CA TRP A 892 -0.11 -19.08 31.08
C TRP A 892 -0.30 -17.56 31.24
N ASP A 893 0.50 -16.91 32.10
CA ASP A 893 0.57 -15.45 32.29
C ASP A 893 0.80 -14.69 30.97
N GLU A 894 1.61 -15.26 30.08
CA GLU A 894 1.74 -14.79 28.70
C GLU A 894 1.54 -15.94 27.71
N ARG A 895 0.34 -16.05 27.13
CA ARG A 895 -0.03 -17.09 26.14
C ARG A 895 0.97 -17.22 24.98
N GLY A 896 1.65 -16.13 24.62
CA GLY A 896 2.73 -16.11 23.62
C GLY A 896 3.86 -17.09 23.91
N ARG A 897 4.12 -17.44 25.18
CA ARG A 897 5.20 -18.34 25.60
C ARG A 897 5.10 -19.74 24.98
N TYR A 898 3.88 -20.18 24.65
CA TYR A 898 3.64 -21.45 23.94
C TYR A 898 4.41 -21.58 22.63
N ALA A 899 4.57 -20.47 21.89
CA ALA A 899 5.25 -20.48 20.60
C ALA A 899 6.73 -20.91 20.70
N ALA A 900 7.37 -20.80 21.88
CA ALA A 900 8.73 -21.27 22.09
C ALA A 900 8.88 -22.81 21.95
N PHE A 901 7.80 -23.57 22.13
CA PHE A 901 7.73 -25.03 21.99
C PHE A 901 7.46 -25.49 20.55
N VAL A 902 6.90 -24.63 19.70
CA VAL A 902 6.73 -24.91 18.27
C VAL A 902 8.09 -24.72 17.57
N THR A 903 8.85 -25.80 17.42
CA THR A 903 10.26 -25.78 16.94
C THR A 903 10.43 -26.31 15.50
N PRO A 904 9.97 -25.61 14.45
CA PRO A 904 10.02 -26.12 13.07
C PRO A 904 11.44 -26.18 12.48
N LYS A 905 12.40 -25.51 13.12
CA LYS A 905 13.82 -25.50 12.72
C LYS A 905 14.64 -26.61 13.38
N ASP A 906 14.01 -27.52 14.13
CA ASP A 906 14.65 -28.69 14.71
C ASP A 906 15.13 -29.67 13.62
N PRO A 907 16.44 -29.98 13.51
CA PRO A 907 16.96 -30.92 12.52
C PRO A 907 16.33 -32.32 12.59
N LEU A 908 15.93 -32.80 13.77
CA LEU A 908 15.26 -34.09 13.91
C LEU A 908 13.89 -34.07 13.22
N LEU A 909 13.11 -33.03 13.51
CA LEU A 909 11.75 -32.86 13.01
C LEU A 909 11.74 -32.58 11.50
N ILE A 910 12.70 -31.78 11.00
CA ILE A 910 12.89 -31.53 9.57
C ILE A 910 13.18 -32.84 8.84
N ASN A 911 14.10 -33.67 9.36
CA ASN A 911 14.46 -34.93 8.73
C ASN A 911 13.29 -35.93 8.74
N PHE A 912 12.55 -36.03 9.86
CA PHE A 912 11.33 -36.83 9.94
C PHE A 912 10.29 -36.36 8.90
N SER A 913 9.89 -35.10 8.94
CA SER A 913 8.84 -34.55 8.08
C SER A 913 9.19 -34.65 6.59
N ARG A 914 10.47 -34.43 6.24
CA ARG A 914 10.97 -34.62 4.87
C ARG A 914 11.01 -36.08 4.44
N SER A 915 11.29 -37.03 5.34
CA SER A 915 11.24 -38.45 5.01
C SER A 915 9.81 -38.88 4.60
N VAL A 916 8.80 -38.45 5.37
CA VAL A 916 7.38 -38.64 5.03
C VAL A 916 7.05 -37.93 3.71
N ALA A 917 7.44 -36.66 3.55
CA ALA A 917 7.21 -35.94 2.31
C ALA A 917 7.90 -36.60 1.10
N SER A 918 8.99 -37.34 1.28
CA SER A 918 9.66 -38.07 0.19
C SER A 918 8.98 -39.41 -0.16
N GLU A 919 8.46 -40.13 0.83
CA GLU A 919 7.72 -41.40 0.64
C GLU A 919 6.36 -41.18 -0.03
N PHE A 920 5.71 -40.04 0.24
CA PHE A 920 4.37 -39.70 -0.26
C PHE A 920 4.36 -38.64 -1.39
N GLY A 921 5.49 -37.96 -1.64
CA GLY A 921 5.53 -36.73 -2.44
C GLY A 921 5.78 -36.87 -3.95
N ALA A 922 4.83 -37.47 -4.67
CA ALA A 922 4.71 -37.22 -6.12
C ALA A 922 4.02 -35.87 -6.42
N ASN A 923 3.09 -35.44 -5.54
CA ASN A 923 2.30 -34.22 -5.65
C ASN A 923 2.43 -33.38 -4.37
N LYS A 924 2.71 -32.08 -4.50
CA LYS A 924 3.04 -31.18 -3.37
C LYS A 924 1.80 -30.49 -2.75
N GLU A 925 0.70 -31.21 -2.60
CA GLU A 925 -0.55 -30.62 -2.08
C GLU A 925 -0.56 -30.63 -0.53
N PRO A 926 -0.78 -29.47 0.15
CA PRO A 926 -0.67 -29.38 1.61
C PRO A 926 -1.58 -30.33 2.39
N THR A 927 -2.83 -30.54 1.94
CA THR A 927 -3.80 -31.40 2.64
C THR A 927 -3.38 -32.87 2.64
N GLN A 928 -2.92 -33.38 1.50
CA GLN A 928 -2.40 -34.76 1.38
C GLN A 928 -1.12 -34.97 2.20
N LEU A 929 -0.20 -33.99 2.21
CA LEU A 929 1.02 -34.06 3.03
C LEU A 929 0.71 -34.01 4.53
N ALA A 930 -0.23 -33.17 4.95
CA ALA A 930 -0.71 -33.09 6.32
C ALA A 930 -1.33 -34.42 6.78
N ALA A 931 -2.23 -34.99 5.98
CA ALA A 931 -2.83 -36.30 6.27
C ALA A 931 -1.79 -37.42 6.36
N ALA A 932 -0.79 -37.43 5.45
CA ALA A 932 0.31 -38.38 5.50
C ALA A 932 1.16 -38.23 6.78
N LEU A 933 1.51 -37.00 7.19
CA LEU A 933 2.22 -36.75 8.44
C LEU A 933 1.42 -37.22 9.66
N PHE A 934 0.14 -36.86 9.76
CA PHE A 934 -0.72 -37.24 10.88
C PHE A 934 -0.85 -38.76 11.02
N ASN A 935 -1.13 -39.44 9.92
CA ASN A 935 -1.21 -40.91 9.89
C ASN A 935 0.16 -41.57 10.10
N THR A 936 1.28 -40.91 9.74
CA THR A 936 2.64 -41.39 10.08
C THR A 936 2.86 -41.35 11.58
N LEU A 937 2.51 -40.27 12.26
CA LEU A 937 2.62 -40.17 13.73
C LEU A 937 1.80 -41.28 14.41
N GLY A 938 0.55 -41.50 13.96
CA GLY A 938 -0.27 -42.62 14.43
C GLY A 938 0.33 -44.00 14.14
N ALA A 939 0.90 -44.22 12.96
CA ALA A 939 1.54 -45.48 12.57
C ALA A 939 2.88 -45.74 13.29
N LEU A 940 3.59 -44.68 13.67
CA LEU A 940 4.77 -44.74 14.54
C LEU A 940 4.39 -45.15 15.97
N GLY A 941 3.09 -45.05 16.32
CA GLY A 941 2.54 -45.37 17.63
C GLY A 941 2.49 -44.18 18.58
N VAL A 942 2.53 -42.94 18.06
CA VAL A 942 2.28 -41.74 18.88
C VAL A 942 0.83 -41.77 19.37
N THR A 943 0.63 -41.57 20.67
CA THR A 943 -0.67 -41.68 21.33
C THR A 943 -0.96 -40.46 22.19
N TYR A 944 -2.25 -40.11 22.30
CA TYR A 944 -2.71 -39.14 23.29
C TYR A 944 -2.75 -39.77 24.68
N VAL A 945 -2.12 -39.11 25.65
CA VAL A 945 -2.15 -39.46 27.07
C VAL A 945 -2.52 -38.19 27.82
N GLN A 946 -3.72 -38.15 28.39
CA GLN A 946 -4.16 -37.03 29.22
C GLN A 946 -3.30 -36.97 30.50
N ASP A 947 -2.69 -35.81 30.80
CA ASP A 947 -1.95 -35.64 32.04
C ASP A 947 -2.88 -35.83 33.27
N PRO A 948 -2.58 -36.78 34.18
CA PRO A 948 -3.34 -36.95 35.42
C PRO A 948 -3.12 -35.84 36.46
N ILE A 949 -2.12 -34.96 36.31
CA ILE A 949 -1.76 -33.96 37.33
C ILE A 949 -2.28 -32.56 36.96
N ASN A 950 -1.95 -32.06 35.76
CA ASN A 950 -2.18 -30.67 35.32
C ASN A 950 -3.04 -30.56 34.03
N PRO A 951 -4.17 -31.27 33.85
CA PRO A 951 -4.91 -31.21 32.58
C PRO A 951 -5.35 -29.77 32.24
N TYR A 952 -5.00 -29.28 31.04
CA TYR A 952 -5.30 -27.93 30.51
C TYR A 952 -6.74 -27.43 30.79
N GLN A 953 -7.70 -28.36 30.79
CA GLN A 953 -9.11 -28.17 31.19
C GLN A 953 -9.32 -27.48 32.56
N VAL A 954 -8.34 -27.58 33.47
CA VAL A 954 -8.39 -27.08 34.86
C VAL A 954 -7.50 -25.84 35.05
N THR A 955 -6.57 -25.59 34.13
CA THR A 955 -5.50 -24.58 34.26
C THR A 955 -5.79 -23.29 33.50
N SER A 956 -6.57 -23.35 32.40
CA SER A 956 -6.80 -22.24 31.46
C SER A 956 -7.31 -20.91 32.06
N ASN A 957 -7.87 -20.96 33.27
CA ASN A 957 -8.45 -19.81 33.99
C ASN A 957 -7.69 -19.45 35.28
N LYS A 958 -6.47 -19.98 35.50
CA LYS A 958 -5.65 -19.72 36.70
C LYS A 958 -4.24 -19.30 36.32
N VAL A 959 -3.92 -18.02 36.59
CA VAL A 959 -2.66 -17.39 36.16
C VAL A 959 -1.43 -17.91 36.93
N ASP A 960 -1.62 -18.40 38.16
CA ASP A 960 -0.54 -18.86 39.05
C ASP A 960 -0.09 -20.32 38.80
N TYR A 961 -0.54 -20.95 37.70
CA TYR A 961 -0.30 -22.38 37.44
C TYR A 961 0.72 -22.60 36.33
N VAL A 962 1.57 -23.60 36.50
CA VAL A 962 2.69 -23.91 35.59
C VAL A 962 2.51 -25.28 34.96
N ASP A 963 2.27 -25.29 33.66
CA ASP A 963 2.10 -26.48 32.83
C ASP A 963 3.43 -27.17 32.49
N TYR A 964 3.35 -28.36 31.89
CA TYR A 964 4.51 -29.14 31.42
C TYR A 964 4.32 -29.50 29.94
N ILE A 965 5.13 -28.90 29.05
CA ILE A 965 5.03 -29.07 27.60
C ILE A 965 6.29 -29.73 27.05
N GLN A 966 6.13 -30.86 26.38
CA GLN A 966 7.18 -31.61 25.70
C GLN A 966 7.56 -30.95 24.37
N TYR A 967 8.84 -30.97 24.01
CA TYR A 967 9.23 -30.52 22.68
C TYR A 967 8.84 -31.55 21.61
N PRO A 968 8.50 -31.13 20.37
CA PRO A 968 8.10 -32.02 19.27
C PRO A 968 8.97 -33.29 19.11
N ARG A 969 10.29 -33.18 19.20
CA ARG A 969 11.20 -34.33 19.15
C ARG A 969 11.00 -35.34 20.29
N GLU A 970 10.71 -34.88 21.50
CA GLU A 970 10.51 -35.71 22.69
C GLU A 970 9.17 -36.44 22.60
N THR A 971 8.12 -35.76 22.10
CA THR A 971 6.81 -36.37 21.81
C THR A 971 6.92 -37.50 20.79
N ILE A 972 7.74 -37.35 19.73
CA ILE A 972 8.03 -38.43 18.77
C ILE A 972 8.87 -39.55 19.41
N GLN A 973 9.90 -39.21 20.20
CA GLN A 973 10.78 -40.18 20.86
C GLN A 973 10.02 -41.06 21.87
N ARG A 974 9.22 -40.44 22.74
CA ARG A 974 8.40 -41.08 23.78
C ARG A 974 7.16 -41.75 23.21
N ARG A 975 6.68 -41.28 22.05
CA ARG A 975 5.43 -41.72 21.37
C ARG A 975 4.16 -41.47 22.20
N SER A 976 4.19 -40.43 23.03
CA SER A 976 3.08 -40.04 23.87
C SER A 976 3.14 -38.55 24.19
N GLY A 977 1.99 -37.89 24.15
CA GLY A 977 1.82 -36.52 24.66
C GLY A 977 0.36 -36.20 24.93
N ASP A 978 0.12 -35.10 25.61
CA ASP A 978 -1.22 -34.57 25.88
C ASP A 978 -1.73 -33.66 24.75
N CYS A 979 -2.59 -32.68 25.06
CA CYS A 979 -3.23 -31.84 24.04
C CYS A 979 -2.22 -30.89 23.39
N ASP A 980 -1.48 -30.14 24.21
CA ASP A 980 -0.53 -29.12 23.79
C ASP A 980 0.78 -29.73 23.28
N ASP A 981 1.22 -30.86 23.82
CA ASP A 981 2.32 -31.65 23.22
C ASP A 981 2.06 -32.01 21.75
N LEU A 982 0.85 -32.52 21.46
CA LEU A 982 0.47 -33.01 20.14
C LEU A 982 0.18 -31.86 19.17
N VAL A 983 -0.39 -30.76 19.66
CA VAL A 983 -0.52 -29.52 18.87
C VAL A 983 0.87 -28.96 18.53
N ALA A 984 1.79 -28.85 19.49
CA ALA A 984 3.14 -28.33 19.26
C ALA A 984 3.91 -29.21 18.25
N LEU A 985 3.83 -30.53 18.40
CA LEU A 985 4.41 -31.51 17.47
C LEU A 985 3.86 -31.33 16.05
N TYR A 986 2.54 -31.40 15.88
CA TYR A 986 1.95 -31.43 14.56
C TYR A 986 2.06 -30.07 13.84
N SER A 987 1.91 -28.95 14.56
CA SER A 987 2.22 -27.62 14.03
C SER A 987 3.67 -27.52 13.58
N ALA A 988 4.64 -27.86 14.43
CA ALA A 988 6.06 -27.74 14.08
C ALA A 988 6.46 -28.65 12.89
N ALA A 989 5.82 -29.82 12.74
CA ALA A 989 6.03 -30.70 11.59
C ALA A 989 5.54 -30.07 10.27
N LEU A 990 4.33 -29.51 10.26
CA LEU A 990 3.75 -28.81 9.10
C LEU A 990 4.54 -27.55 8.72
N GLU A 991 4.88 -26.73 9.70
CA GLU A 991 5.71 -25.52 9.53
C GLU A 991 7.11 -25.88 8.97
N SER A 992 7.68 -27.03 9.34
CA SER A 992 8.96 -27.51 8.78
C SER A 992 8.91 -27.87 7.28
N LEU A 993 7.70 -28.12 6.75
CA LEU A 993 7.43 -28.29 5.31
C LEU A 993 6.99 -26.99 4.62
N GLY A 994 6.86 -25.88 5.35
CA GLY A 994 6.36 -24.61 4.84
C GLY A 994 4.84 -24.57 4.68
N ILE A 995 4.09 -25.35 5.47
CA ILE A 995 2.63 -25.30 5.54
C ILE A 995 2.25 -24.46 6.77
N PRO A 996 1.72 -23.23 6.60
CA PRO A 996 1.41 -22.34 7.73
C PRO A 996 0.32 -22.88 8.64
N THR A 997 0.48 -22.64 9.94
CA THR A 997 -0.42 -23.10 11.00
C THR A 997 -0.90 -21.97 11.92
N ARG A 998 -2.02 -22.22 12.60
CA ARG A 998 -2.57 -21.40 13.69
C ARG A 998 -3.02 -22.34 14.80
N VAL A 999 -2.89 -21.89 16.05
CA VAL A 999 -3.43 -22.60 17.21
C VAL A 999 -4.84 -22.07 17.47
N LEU A 1000 -5.76 -22.97 17.80
CA LEU A 1000 -7.13 -22.68 18.14
C LEU A 1000 -7.31 -22.94 19.64
N LEU A 1001 -7.46 -21.86 20.40
CA LEU A 1001 -7.77 -21.90 21.82
C LEU A 1001 -9.29 -21.94 21.97
N VAL A 1002 -9.81 -22.93 22.70
CA VAL A 1002 -11.23 -23.03 23.05
C VAL A 1002 -11.38 -23.28 24.56
N PRO A 1003 -12.56 -23.07 25.17
CA PRO A 1003 -12.74 -23.29 26.61
C PRO A 1003 -12.33 -24.71 27.04
N GLY A 1004 -11.26 -24.80 27.83
CA GLY A 1004 -10.71 -26.05 28.34
C GLY A 1004 -10.06 -26.98 27.32
N HIS A 1005 -9.87 -26.59 26.05
CA HIS A 1005 -9.16 -27.44 25.08
C HIS A 1005 -8.32 -26.63 24.07
N MET A 1006 -7.34 -27.27 23.45
CA MET A 1006 -6.50 -26.70 22.38
C MET A 1006 -6.49 -27.63 21.17
N LEU A 1007 -6.67 -27.06 19.99
CA LEU A 1007 -6.47 -27.73 18.71
C LEU A 1007 -5.69 -26.80 17.76
N MET A 1008 -5.49 -27.20 16.51
CA MET A 1008 -4.79 -26.37 15.51
C MET A 1008 -5.53 -26.34 14.17
N MET A 1009 -5.15 -25.41 13.30
CA MET A 1009 -5.54 -25.42 11.89
C MET A 1009 -4.37 -25.07 10.97
N PHE A 1010 -4.37 -25.59 9.74
CA PHE A 1010 -3.34 -25.31 8.72
C PHE A 1010 -3.93 -24.81 7.41
N ALA A 1011 -3.16 -24.01 6.67
CA ALA A 1011 -3.57 -23.44 5.38
C ALA A 1011 -3.44 -24.49 4.26
N THR A 1012 -4.49 -24.62 3.43
CA THR A 1012 -4.50 -25.59 2.31
C THR A 1012 -3.84 -25.08 1.03
N GLY A 1013 -3.56 -23.77 0.95
CA GLY A 1013 -3.11 -23.12 -0.29
C GLY A 1013 -4.24 -22.85 -1.30
N VAL A 1014 -5.49 -23.17 -0.98
CA VAL A 1014 -6.67 -22.86 -1.82
C VAL A 1014 -7.32 -21.56 -1.36
N GLU A 1015 -7.49 -20.58 -2.25
CA GLU A 1015 -8.24 -19.34 -1.96
C GLU A 1015 -9.72 -19.66 -1.68
N ALA A 1016 -10.33 -18.93 -0.73
CA ALA A 1016 -11.74 -19.10 -0.40
C ALA A 1016 -12.64 -18.43 -1.47
N SER A 1017 -13.58 -19.19 -2.05
CA SER A 1017 -14.52 -18.65 -3.03
C SER A 1017 -15.49 -17.64 -2.40
N SER A 1018 -15.91 -16.64 -3.18
CA SER A 1018 -16.77 -15.52 -2.75
C SER A 1018 -18.16 -15.94 -2.25
N ASP A 1019 -18.56 -17.20 -2.41
CA ASP A 1019 -19.79 -17.78 -1.87
C ASP A 1019 -19.62 -18.41 -0.48
N GLY A 1020 -18.41 -18.40 0.10
CA GLY A 1020 -18.13 -18.80 1.48
C GLY A 1020 -18.34 -20.29 1.81
N TYR A 1021 -18.53 -21.15 0.81
CA TYR A 1021 -18.87 -22.55 1.02
C TYR A 1021 -17.64 -23.39 1.37
N THR A 1022 -17.72 -24.07 2.52
CA THR A 1022 -16.63 -24.84 3.12
C THR A 1022 -16.88 -26.36 3.15
N MET A 1023 -17.75 -26.87 2.26
CA MET A 1023 -18.13 -28.29 2.13
C MET A 1023 -18.52 -28.94 3.46
N ASN A 1024 -19.80 -28.80 3.84
CA ASN A 1024 -20.35 -29.33 5.10
C ASN A 1024 -19.58 -28.87 6.35
N ASP A 1025 -19.16 -27.59 6.37
CA ASP A 1025 -18.41 -26.97 7.47
C ASP A 1025 -17.09 -27.69 7.83
N MET A 1026 -16.49 -28.43 6.89
CA MET A 1026 -15.18 -29.09 7.08
C MET A 1026 -14.02 -28.09 7.00
N TYR A 1027 -14.07 -27.16 6.06
CA TYR A 1027 -13.03 -26.13 5.91
C TYR A 1027 -13.38 -24.86 6.71
N VAL A 1028 -12.38 -24.02 6.96
CA VAL A 1028 -12.54 -22.71 7.61
C VAL A 1028 -12.00 -21.62 6.70
N VAL A 1029 -12.73 -20.51 6.55
CA VAL A 1029 -12.21 -19.32 5.86
C VAL A 1029 -11.43 -18.45 6.86
N HIS A 1030 -10.14 -18.26 6.61
CA HIS A 1030 -9.26 -17.40 7.41
C HIS A 1030 -8.16 -16.81 6.50
N GLU A 1031 -7.83 -15.52 6.67
CA GLU A 1031 -6.84 -14.80 5.84
C GLU A 1031 -7.08 -14.91 4.31
N GLY A 1032 -8.34 -15.05 3.88
CA GLY A 1032 -8.72 -15.22 2.47
C GLY A 1032 -8.54 -16.64 1.90
N MET A 1033 -8.00 -17.57 2.70
CA MET A 1033 -7.72 -18.95 2.30
C MET A 1033 -8.67 -19.94 2.97
N LEU A 1034 -8.74 -21.16 2.43
CA LEU A 1034 -9.30 -22.31 3.11
C LEU A 1034 -8.26 -22.94 4.06
N TRP A 1035 -8.66 -23.14 5.30
CA TRP A 1035 -7.89 -23.76 6.38
C TRP A 1035 -8.58 -25.05 6.85
N ILE A 1036 -7.79 -25.99 7.34
CA ILE A 1036 -8.27 -27.26 7.89
C ILE A 1036 -7.98 -27.29 9.39
N PRO A 1037 -9.01 -27.22 10.26
CA PRO A 1037 -8.86 -27.47 11.69
C PRO A 1037 -8.72 -28.97 11.97
N VAL A 1038 -7.81 -29.32 12.88
CA VAL A 1038 -7.43 -30.70 13.21
C VAL A 1038 -7.39 -30.88 14.72
N GLU A 1039 -8.13 -31.86 15.20
CA GLU A 1039 -8.06 -32.35 16.58
C GLU A 1039 -6.81 -33.23 16.77
N ALA A 1040 -5.72 -32.64 17.24
CA ALA A 1040 -4.41 -33.32 17.35
C ALA A 1040 -4.43 -34.52 18.33
N THR A 1041 -5.30 -34.49 19.34
CA THR A 1041 -5.46 -35.58 20.33
C THR A 1041 -5.97 -36.89 19.72
N LEU A 1042 -6.54 -36.84 18.51
CA LEU A 1042 -6.97 -38.02 17.77
C LEU A 1042 -5.84 -38.71 17.00
N VAL A 1043 -4.56 -38.43 17.32
CA VAL A 1043 -3.41 -39.18 16.81
C VAL A 1043 -3.58 -40.69 17.07
N GLY A 1044 -3.28 -41.51 16.05
CA GLY A 1044 -3.61 -42.95 16.07
C GLY A 1044 -5.05 -43.28 15.69
N LYS A 1045 -5.90 -42.28 15.40
CA LYS A 1045 -7.07 -42.40 14.52
C LYS A 1045 -6.72 -41.87 13.13
N SER A 1046 -7.66 -42.02 12.19
CA SER A 1046 -7.50 -41.53 10.82
C SER A 1046 -7.55 -40.00 10.78
N PHE A 1047 -6.81 -39.40 9.84
CA PHE A 1047 -6.74 -37.93 9.72
C PHE A 1047 -8.10 -37.30 9.46
N ILE A 1048 -8.97 -37.94 8.66
CA ILE A 1048 -10.34 -37.42 8.44
C ILE A 1048 -11.09 -37.31 9.75
N LYS A 1049 -10.91 -38.26 10.69
CA LYS A 1049 -11.62 -38.18 11.97
C LYS A 1049 -11.11 -37.04 12.85
N ALA A 1050 -9.81 -36.75 12.79
CA ALA A 1050 -9.21 -35.59 13.44
C ALA A 1050 -9.71 -34.27 12.83
N TRP A 1051 -9.84 -34.22 11.50
CA TRP A 1051 -10.37 -33.07 10.77
C TRP A 1051 -11.86 -32.81 11.07
N GLU A 1052 -12.74 -33.81 10.93
CA GLU A 1052 -14.17 -33.69 11.29
C GLU A 1052 -14.37 -33.15 12.71
N THR A 1053 -13.60 -33.67 13.66
CA THR A 1053 -13.74 -33.32 15.07
C THR A 1053 -13.19 -31.92 15.35
N GLY A 1054 -12.09 -31.54 14.70
CA GLY A 1054 -11.54 -30.19 14.76
C GLY A 1054 -12.49 -29.15 14.17
N ALA A 1055 -13.09 -29.45 13.01
CA ALA A 1055 -14.06 -28.60 12.33
C ALA A 1055 -15.34 -28.41 13.16
N ALA A 1056 -15.93 -29.50 13.66
CA ALA A 1056 -17.09 -29.45 14.54
C ALA A 1056 -16.82 -28.65 15.83
N THR A 1057 -15.59 -28.69 16.36
CA THR A 1057 -15.20 -27.88 17.53
C THR A 1057 -14.99 -26.41 17.18
N TYR A 1058 -14.31 -26.10 16.07
CA TYR A 1058 -14.16 -24.73 15.59
C TYR A 1058 -15.53 -24.05 15.40
N TYR A 1059 -16.44 -24.66 14.65
CA TYR A 1059 -17.75 -24.08 14.35
C TYR A 1059 -18.68 -24.01 15.57
N ARG A 1060 -18.52 -24.92 16.55
CA ARG A 1060 -19.28 -24.88 17.81
C ARG A 1060 -18.80 -23.80 18.77
N GLU A 1061 -17.51 -23.46 18.81
CA GLU A 1061 -16.96 -22.50 19.77
C GLU A 1061 -16.67 -21.11 19.18
N LYS A 1062 -16.56 -20.97 17.86
CA LYS A 1062 -16.35 -19.67 17.19
C LYS A 1062 -17.39 -18.63 17.63
N GLY A 1063 -16.90 -17.50 18.13
CA GLY A 1063 -17.73 -16.37 18.56
C GLY A 1063 -18.23 -16.45 20.01
N LYS A 1064 -17.86 -17.49 20.77
CA LYS A 1064 -18.07 -17.55 22.23
C LYS A 1064 -16.88 -16.98 23.00
N GLU A 1065 -17.12 -16.63 24.26
CA GLU A 1065 -16.08 -16.28 25.21
C GLU A 1065 -15.10 -17.45 25.40
N GLY A 1066 -13.80 -17.16 25.39
CA GLY A 1066 -12.74 -18.17 25.46
C GLY A 1066 -12.28 -18.76 24.12
N PHE A 1067 -12.97 -18.48 23.01
CA PHE A 1067 -12.46 -18.82 21.66
C PHE A 1067 -11.40 -17.79 21.20
N ALA A 1068 -10.23 -18.25 20.76
CA ALA A 1068 -9.23 -17.40 20.11
C ALA A 1068 -8.43 -18.16 19.04
N ILE A 1069 -8.07 -17.45 17.98
CA ILE A 1069 -7.08 -17.92 16.99
C ILE A 1069 -5.74 -17.27 17.37
N PHE A 1070 -4.74 -18.09 17.64
CA PHE A 1070 -3.40 -17.66 18.05
C PHE A 1070 -2.43 -17.88 16.88
N ASP A 1071 -1.76 -16.80 16.45
CA ASP A 1071 -0.71 -16.87 15.44
C ASP A 1071 0.66 -17.14 16.10
N VAL A 1072 1.21 -18.32 15.80
CA VAL A 1072 2.54 -18.73 16.24
C VAL A 1072 3.64 -17.82 15.68
N HIS A 1073 3.43 -17.21 14.51
CA HIS A 1073 4.41 -16.32 13.86
C HIS A 1073 4.51 -14.97 14.58
N GLU A 1074 3.39 -14.35 14.92
CA GLU A 1074 3.37 -13.10 15.71
C GLU A 1074 4.01 -13.34 17.08
N ALA A 1075 3.70 -14.46 17.73
CA ALA A 1075 4.26 -14.80 19.03
C ALA A 1075 5.79 -15.03 19.00
N TRP A 1076 6.35 -15.55 17.90
CA TRP A 1076 7.80 -15.79 17.76
C TRP A 1076 8.65 -14.50 17.77
N GLU A 1077 8.08 -13.32 17.52
CA GLU A 1077 8.82 -12.04 17.65
C GLU A 1077 9.27 -11.78 19.10
N LYS A 1078 8.44 -12.16 20.08
CA LYS A 1078 8.77 -12.08 21.52
C LYS A 1078 9.30 -13.42 22.07
N PHE A 1079 8.66 -14.52 21.74
CA PHE A 1079 8.94 -15.87 22.27
C PHE A 1079 9.58 -16.76 21.20
N LYS A 1080 10.83 -16.46 20.86
CA LYS A 1080 11.59 -17.17 19.82
C LYS A 1080 11.71 -18.67 20.16
N PRO A 1081 11.58 -19.60 19.17
CA PRO A 1081 11.71 -21.04 19.38
C PRO A 1081 12.98 -21.44 20.16
N ALA A 1082 12.84 -22.49 20.97
CA ALA A 1082 13.95 -23.06 21.73
C ALA A 1082 15.06 -23.57 20.79
N GLY A 1083 16.31 -23.23 21.12
CA GLY A 1083 17.50 -23.70 20.39
C GLY A 1083 17.98 -25.02 20.96
N LEU A 1084 17.22 -26.10 20.74
CA LEU A 1084 17.48 -27.41 21.36
C LEU A 1084 18.85 -27.97 20.92
N PRO A 1085 19.65 -28.54 21.84
CA PRO A 1085 20.94 -29.15 21.52
C PRO A 1085 20.86 -30.25 20.44
N GLU A 1086 22.01 -30.60 19.86
CA GLU A 1086 22.07 -31.74 18.93
C GLU A 1086 21.78 -33.07 19.64
N ASP A 1087 21.06 -33.95 18.95
CA ASP A 1087 20.67 -35.27 19.43
C ASP A 1087 20.98 -36.30 18.32
N PRO A 1088 21.72 -37.40 18.62
CA PRO A 1088 22.08 -38.43 17.64
C PRO A 1088 20.90 -39.33 17.25
N TRP A 1089 19.80 -39.34 18.01
CA TRP A 1089 18.62 -40.16 17.72
C TRP A 1089 18.00 -39.82 16.36
N ARG A 1090 17.34 -40.77 15.71
CA ARG A 1090 16.64 -40.54 14.43
C ARG A 1090 15.28 -41.23 14.47
N ALA A 1091 14.25 -40.53 14.00
CA ALA A 1091 12.92 -41.10 13.88
C ALA A 1091 12.91 -42.27 12.88
N PRO A 1092 12.29 -43.41 13.22
CA PRO A 1092 12.08 -44.50 12.27
C PRO A 1092 11.30 -44.04 11.03
N VAL A 1093 11.76 -44.45 9.85
CA VAL A 1093 10.99 -44.27 8.60
C VAL A 1093 9.84 -45.26 8.58
N VAL A 1094 8.61 -44.77 8.39
CA VAL A 1094 7.41 -45.59 8.25
C VAL A 1094 7.06 -45.68 6.76
N GLY A 1095 7.10 -46.89 6.20
CA GLY A 1095 6.74 -47.13 4.80
C GLY A 1095 5.25 -46.94 4.54
N ARG A 1096 4.89 -46.59 3.30
CA ARG A 1096 3.50 -46.34 2.91
C ARG A 1096 2.56 -47.52 3.16
N ASP A 1097 3.05 -48.75 3.02
CA ASP A 1097 2.30 -49.99 3.26
C ASP A 1097 1.80 -50.10 4.71
N VAL A 1098 2.61 -49.67 5.68
CA VAL A 1098 2.27 -49.67 7.10
C VAL A 1098 1.14 -48.68 7.38
N ILE A 1099 1.17 -47.51 6.73
CA ILE A 1099 0.16 -46.46 6.91
C ILE A 1099 -1.18 -46.88 6.29
N GLU A 1100 -1.17 -47.36 5.04
CA GLU A 1100 -2.39 -47.82 4.36
C GLU A 1100 -3.01 -49.06 5.06
N ARG A 1101 -2.19 -49.90 5.71
CA ARG A 1101 -2.69 -51.02 6.54
C ARG A 1101 -3.34 -50.55 7.85
N ASN A 1102 -2.77 -49.54 8.50
CA ASN A 1102 -3.25 -49.03 9.79
C ASN A 1102 -4.46 -48.07 9.63
N PHE A 1103 -4.54 -47.34 8.52
CA PHE A 1103 -5.57 -46.35 8.23
C PHE A 1103 -6.22 -46.59 6.84
N PRO A 1104 -6.86 -47.76 6.63
CA PRO A 1104 -7.28 -48.20 5.31
C PRO A 1104 -8.29 -47.24 4.66
N GLY A 1105 -7.90 -46.65 3.53
CA GLY A 1105 -8.74 -45.76 2.73
C GLY A 1105 -8.87 -44.33 3.23
N ASP A 1106 -8.16 -43.93 4.29
CA ASP A 1106 -8.18 -42.55 4.81
C ASP A 1106 -7.52 -41.57 3.83
N LEU A 1107 -6.28 -41.84 3.39
CA LEU A 1107 -5.58 -41.00 2.41
C LEU A 1107 -6.34 -40.89 1.07
N LEU A 1108 -6.97 -41.97 0.63
CA LEU A 1108 -7.84 -41.98 -0.56
C LEU A 1108 -9.10 -41.11 -0.38
N SER A 1109 -9.62 -41.03 0.84
CA SER A 1109 -10.79 -40.21 1.15
C SER A 1109 -10.41 -38.73 1.27
N VAL A 1110 -9.22 -38.42 1.81
CA VAL A 1110 -8.64 -37.06 1.79
C VAL A 1110 -8.46 -36.57 0.36
N LEU A 1111 -7.86 -37.42 -0.50
CA LEU A 1111 -7.69 -37.15 -1.94
C LEU A 1111 -9.03 -36.84 -2.64
N LYS A 1112 -10.12 -37.55 -2.28
CA LYS A 1112 -11.45 -37.27 -2.83
C LYS A 1112 -11.99 -35.93 -2.36
N ILE A 1113 -11.89 -35.61 -1.08
CA ILE A 1113 -12.38 -34.35 -0.50
C ILE A 1113 -11.62 -33.16 -1.11
N SER A 1114 -10.27 -33.20 -1.15
CA SER A 1114 -9.47 -32.12 -1.76
C SER A 1114 -9.75 -31.97 -3.26
N SER A 1115 -9.88 -33.08 -3.99
CA SER A 1115 -10.26 -33.05 -5.41
C SER A 1115 -11.65 -32.48 -5.64
N GLN A 1116 -12.63 -32.79 -4.79
CA GLN A 1116 -13.98 -32.21 -4.87
C GLN A 1116 -13.97 -30.71 -4.59
N THR A 1117 -13.19 -30.25 -3.62
CA THR A 1117 -13.01 -28.81 -3.33
C THR A 1117 -12.45 -28.08 -4.54
N MET A 1118 -11.39 -28.60 -5.17
CA MET A 1118 -10.77 -27.98 -6.36
C MET A 1118 -11.62 -28.08 -7.63
N THR A 1119 -12.42 -29.14 -7.80
CA THR A 1119 -13.31 -29.31 -8.96
C THR A 1119 -14.69 -28.67 -8.80
N ARG A 1120 -15.04 -28.20 -7.59
CA ARG A 1120 -16.37 -27.69 -7.20
C ARG A 1120 -17.03 -26.76 -8.23
N ARG A 1121 -16.30 -25.76 -8.73
CA ARG A 1121 -16.77 -24.79 -9.73
C ARG A 1121 -17.24 -25.48 -11.02
N TYR A 1122 -16.49 -26.47 -11.48
CA TYR A 1122 -16.81 -27.25 -12.68
C TYR A 1122 -17.93 -28.26 -12.43
N LEU A 1123 -17.98 -28.90 -11.26
CA LEU A 1123 -19.09 -29.78 -10.88
C LEU A 1123 -20.43 -29.01 -10.82
N GLN A 1124 -20.43 -27.77 -10.33
CA GLN A 1124 -21.61 -26.89 -10.39
C GLN A 1124 -21.99 -26.50 -11.83
N ALA A 1125 -21.01 -26.26 -12.70
CA ALA A 1125 -21.26 -25.99 -14.12
C ALA A 1125 -21.89 -27.23 -14.81
N ILE A 1126 -21.37 -28.42 -14.54
CA ILE A 1126 -21.92 -29.71 -15.03
C ILE A 1126 -23.33 -29.96 -14.48
N GLN A 1127 -23.61 -29.61 -13.22
CA GLN A 1127 -24.94 -29.76 -12.65
C GLN A 1127 -25.96 -28.83 -13.33
N LYS A 1128 -25.55 -27.60 -13.70
CA LYS A 1128 -26.38 -26.65 -14.45
C LYS A 1128 -26.52 -27.01 -15.92
N ASN A 1129 -25.46 -27.57 -16.52
CA ASN A 1129 -25.42 -28.02 -17.91
C ASN A 1129 -24.66 -29.36 -18.03
N PRO A 1130 -25.36 -30.51 -17.97
CA PRO A 1130 -24.73 -31.83 -18.11
C PRO A 1130 -24.06 -32.10 -19.47
N ALA A 1131 -24.29 -31.24 -20.48
CA ALA A 1131 -23.64 -31.30 -21.78
C ALA A 1131 -22.35 -30.46 -21.88
N ASP A 1132 -21.94 -29.77 -20.79
CA ASP A 1132 -20.71 -28.97 -20.75
C ASP A 1132 -19.46 -29.86 -20.75
N MET A 1133 -19.00 -30.24 -21.94
CA MET A 1133 -17.84 -31.11 -22.12
C MET A 1133 -16.52 -30.44 -21.73
N ASP A 1134 -16.44 -29.11 -21.69
CA ASP A 1134 -15.25 -28.41 -21.23
C ASP A 1134 -15.16 -28.50 -19.71
N ALA A 1135 -16.25 -28.29 -18.98
CA ALA A 1135 -16.29 -28.51 -17.54
C ALA A 1135 -15.97 -29.97 -17.17
N HIS A 1136 -16.43 -30.95 -17.97
CA HIS A 1136 -16.01 -32.36 -17.79
C HIS A 1136 -14.50 -32.54 -18.05
N LEU A 1137 -13.95 -31.95 -19.12
CA LEU A 1137 -12.53 -32.02 -19.44
C LEU A 1137 -11.66 -31.46 -18.30
N GLN A 1138 -12.01 -30.29 -17.77
CA GLN A 1138 -11.26 -29.66 -16.67
C GLN A 1138 -11.39 -30.42 -15.34
N THR A 1139 -12.59 -30.93 -15.03
CA THR A 1139 -12.79 -31.83 -13.89
C THR A 1139 -11.86 -33.04 -14.00
N GLY A 1140 -11.75 -33.64 -15.18
CA GLY A 1140 -10.81 -34.73 -15.46
C GLY A 1140 -9.34 -34.34 -15.28
N ILE A 1141 -8.91 -33.16 -15.75
CA ILE A 1141 -7.51 -32.70 -15.62
C ILE A 1141 -7.14 -32.47 -14.15
N ILE A 1142 -8.01 -31.83 -13.36
CA ILE A 1142 -7.77 -31.57 -11.94
C ILE A 1142 -7.67 -32.90 -11.16
N LEU A 1143 -8.61 -33.83 -11.39
CA LEU A 1143 -8.58 -35.17 -10.79
C LEU A 1143 -7.30 -35.94 -11.16
N ALA A 1144 -6.87 -35.87 -12.43
CA ALA A 1144 -5.64 -36.51 -12.90
C ALA A 1144 -4.38 -35.93 -12.24
N ARG A 1145 -4.33 -34.60 -12.05
CA ARG A 1145 -3.23 -33.93 -11.33
C ARG A 1145 -3.21 -34.30 -9.85
N GLN A 1146 -4.37 -34.36 -9.19
CA GLN A 1146 -4.47 -34.73 -7.77
C GLN A 1146 -4.07 -36.19 -7.52
N GLY A 1147 -4.30 -37.07 -8.49
CA GLY A 1147 -3.97 -38.50 -8.43
C GLY A 1147 -5.18 -39.43 -8.47
N ASP A 1148 -6.41 -38.89 -8.50
CA ASP A 1148 -7.63 -39.69 -8.72
C ASP A 1148 -7.80 -40.04 -10.20
N ARG A 1149 -6.92 -40.94 -10.66
CA ARG A 1149 -6.89 -41.44 -12.04
C ARG A 1149 -8.19 -42.17 -12.42
N ALA A 1150 -8.86 -42.79 -11.45
CA ALA A 1150 -10.07 -43.57 -11.68
C ALA A 1150 -11.25 -42.65 -12.01
N GLU A 1151 -11.43 -41.57 -11.25
CA GLU A 1151 -12.50 -40.62 -11.48
C GLU A 1151 -12.18 -39.72 -12.70
N ALA A 1152 -10.93 -39.25 -12.84
CA ALA A 1152 -10.48 -38.50 -14.01
C ALA A 1152 -10.82 -39.19 -15.34
N ARG A 1153 -10.60 -40.51 -15.39
CA ARG A 1153 -10.88 -41.38 -16.53
C ARG A 1153 -12.37 -41.43 -16.90
N LYS A 1154 -13.30 -41.30 -15.95
CA LYS A 1154 -14.75 -41.21 -16.24
C LYS A 1154 -15.09 -39.89 -16.93
N TYR A 1155 -14.57 -38.79 -16.41
CA TYR A 1155 -14.79 -37.46 -16.97
C TYR A 1155 -14.20 -37.34 -18.38
N PHE A 1156 -12.98 -37.81 -18.62
CA PHE A 1156 -12.41 -37.84 -19.98
C PHE A 1156 -13.17 -38.76 -20.93
N ARG A 1157 -13.64 -39.94 -20.48
CA ARG A 1157 -14.50 -40.80 -21.30
C ARG A 1157 -15.80 -40.09 -21.67
N LYS A 1158 -16.46 -39.44 -20.72
CA LYS A 1158 -17.67 -38.66 -20.99
C LYS A 1158 -17.46 -37.60 -22.08
N VAL A 1159 -16.30 -36.93 -22.09
CA VAL A 1159 -15.91 -36.02 -23.18
C VAL A 1159 -15.72 -36.74 -24.50
N VAL A 1160 -14.98 -37.85 -24.54
CA VAL A 1160 -14.74 -38.63 -25.77
C VAL A 1160 -16.03 -39.26 -26.33
N ASP A 1161 -16.93 -39.75 -25.48
CA ASP A 1161 -18.20 -40.36 -25.89
C ASP A 1161 -19.12 -39.36 -26.61
N ASN A 1162 -19.06 -38.07 -26.22
CA ASN A 1162 -19.82 -36.98 -26.85
C ASN A 1162 -19.03 -36.25 -27.94
N GLN A 1163 -17.69 -36.27 -27.87
CA GLN A 1163 -16.78 -35.64 -28.82
C GLN A 1163 -15.64 -36.61 -29.21
N PRO A 1164 -15.88 -37.60 -30.10
CA PRO A 1164 -14.91 -38.66 -30.41
C PRO A 1164 -13.59 -38.21 -31.06
N ARG A 1165 -13.47 -36.93 -31.41
CA ARG A 1165 -12.25 -36.28 -31.92
C ARG A 1165 -11.73 -35.17 -31.00
N ASN A 1166 -11.99 -35.23 -29.70
CA ASN A 1166 -11.41 -34.32 -28.72
C ASN A 1166 -9.97 -34.77 -28.38
N ALA A 1167 -8.98 -34.19 -29.06
CA ALA A 1167 -7.57 -34.56 -28.92
C ALA A 1167 -7.04 -34.42 -27.48
N ALA A 1168 -7.49 -33.40 -26.73
CA ALA A 1168 -7.08 -33.18 -25.35
C ALA A 1168 -7.57 -34.29 -24.41
N ALA A 1169 -8.85 -34.68 -24.51
CA ALA A 1169 -9.42 -35.78 -23.72
C ALA A 1169 -8.77 -37.13 -24.06
N LEU A 1170 -8.52 -37.38 -25.36
CA LEU A 1170 -7.82 -38.59 -25.83
C LEU A 1170 -6.36 -38.64 -25.34
N ASN A 1171 -5.62 -37.53 -25.44
CA ASN A 1171 -4.24 -37.43 -24.94
C ASN A 1171 -4.18 -37.63 -23.42
N ASN A 1172 -5.12 -37.05 -22.66
CA ASN A 1172 -5.19 -37.26 -21.21
C ASN A 1172 -5.57 -38.69 -20.81
N LEU A 1173 -6.45 -39.37 -21.55
CA LEU A 1173 -6.68 -40.82 -21.38
C LEU A 1173 -5.41 -41.63 -21.66
N GLY A 1174 -4.65 -41.27 -22.71
CA GLY A 1174 -3.33 -41.83 -22.98
C GLY A 1174 -2.36 -41.65 -21.81
N ASN A 1175 -2.28 -40.44 -21.25
CA ASN A 1175 -1.45 -40.12 -20.08
C ASN A 1175 -1.81 -41.00 -18.87
N LEU A 1176 -3.10 -41.17 -18.56
CA LEU A 1176 -3.54 -42.04 -17.48
C LEU A 1176 -3.14 -43.50 -17.73
N HIS A 1177 -3.32 -44.02 -18.96
CA HIS A 1177 -2.89 -45.37 -19.31
C HIS A 1177 -1.36 -45.55 -19.26
N MET A 1178 -0.56 -44.53 -19.60
CA MET A 1178 0.90 -44.58 -19.41
C MET A 1178 1.30 -44.70 -17.94
N LEU A 1179 0.69 -43.89 -17.09
CA LEU A 1179 0.94 -43.89 -15.64
C LEU A 1179 0.48 -45.20 -14.96
N ASP A 1180 -0.50 -45.88 -15.54
CA ASP A 1180 -0.99 -47.20 -15.11
C ASP A 1180 -0.22 -48.36 -15.79
N SER A 1181 0.85 -48.06 -16.55
CA SER A 1181 1.66 -49.02 -17.35
C SER A 1181 0.90 -49.83 -18.41
N GLN A 1182 -0.28 -49.36 -18.80
CA GLN A 1182 -1.15 -49.97 -19.82
C GLN A 1182 -0.78 -49.46 -21.22
N TYR A 1183 0.45 -49.76 -21.65
CA TYR A 1183 1.05 -49.15 -22.85
C TYR A 1183 0.27 -49.40 -24.15
N ALA A 1184 -0.45 -50.51 -24.28
CA ALA A 1184 -1.26 -50.79 -25.47
C ALA A 1184 -2.47 -49.84 -25.60
N ASP A 1185 -3.17 -49.59 -24.50
CA ASP A 1185 -4.27 -48.62 -24.47
C ASP A 1185 -3.73 -47.18 -24.62
N ALA A 1186 -2.61 -46.86 -23.98
CA ALA A 1186 -1.95 -45.58 -24.16
C ALA A 1186 -1.60 -45.30 -25.64
N GLN A 1187 -0.98 -46.27 -26.33
CA GLN A 1187 -0.69 -46.19 -27.77
C GLN A 1187 -1.95 -45.94 -28.59
N LYS A 1188 -3.06 -46.63 -28.29
CA LYS A 1188 -4.34 -46.41 -28.97
C LYS A 1188 -4.86 -44.99 -28.76
N TYR A 1189 -4.98 -44.54 -27.51
CA TYR A 1189 -5.52 -43.23 -27.19
C TYR A 1189 -4.65 -42.08 -27.72
N TYR A 1190 -3.32 -42.18 -27.66
CA TYR A 1190 -2.44 -41.19 -28.28
C TYR A 1190 -2.47 -41.24 -29.81
N ALA A 1191 -2.60 -42.41 -30.44
CA ALA A 1191 -2.74 -42.51 -31.89
C ALA A 1191 -4.06 -41.90 -32.38
N ASP A 1192 -5.15 -42.06 -31.62
CA ASP A 1192 -6.43 -41.43 -31.94
C ASP A 1192 -6.41 -39.92 -31.63
N ALA A 1193 -5.69 -39.49 -30.57
CA ALA A 1193 -5.41 -38.08 -30.32
C ALA A 1193 -4.59 -37.42 -31.44
N ALA A 1194 -3.54 -38.09 -31.93
CA ALA A 1194 -2.70 -37.61 -33.04
C ALA A 1194 -3.43 -37.62 -34.40
N LYS A 1195 -4.47 -38.43 -34.59
CA LYS A 1195 -5.39 -38.32 -35.75
C LYS A 1195 -6.37 -37.15 -35.59
N ALA A 1196 -6.79 -36.86 -34.36
CA ALA A 1196 -7.69 -35.76 -34.06
C ALA A 1196 -6.99 -34.39 -34.15
N ASP A 1197 -5.73 -34.31 -33.72
CA ASP A 1197 -4.84 -33.16 -33.92
C ASP A 1197 -3.43 -33.62 -34.37
N PRO A 1198 -3.18 -33.71 -35.70
CA PRO A 1198 -1.88 -34.09 -36.24
C PRO A 1198 -0.85 -32.95 -36.22
N LYS A 1199 -1.19 -31.77 -35.69
CA LYS A 1199 -0.30 -30.60 -35.61
C LYS A 1199 0.28 -30.39 -34.20
N ASP A 1200 -0.13 -31.16 -33.20
CA ASP A 1200 0.48 -31.12 -31.87
C ASP A 1200 1.68 -32.08 -31.80
N PRO A 1201 2.93 -31.58 -31.73
CA PRO A 1201 4.12 -32.43 -31.64
C PRO A 1201 4.22 -33.15 -30.29
N GLU A 1202 3.64 -32.63 -29.21
CA GLU A 1202 3.73 -33.22 -27.87
C GLU A 1202 2.92 -34.53 -27.79
N ILE A 1203 1.76 -34.59 -28.46
CA ILE A 1203 0.98 -35.84 -28.57
C ILE A 1203 1.76 -36.90 -29.36
N LEU A 1204 2.51 -36.52 -30.39
CA LEU A 1204 3.37 -37.42 -31.15
C LEU A 1204 4.60 -37.89 -30.33
N VAL A 1205 5.14 -37.05 -29.43
CA VAL A 1205 6.16 -37.45 -28.46
C VAL A 1205 5.59 -38.42 -27.42
N ASN A 1206 4.40 -38.16 -26.89
CA ASN A 1206 3.71 -39.06 -25.97
C ASN A 1206 3.44 -40.44 -26.62
N LEU A 1207 2.98 -40.45 -27.87
CA LEU A 1207 2.83 -41.66 -28.68
C LEU A 1207 4.16 -42.40 -28.86
N ALA A 1208 5.26 -41.68 -29.12
CA ALA A 1208 6.58 -42.26 -29.22
C ALA A 1208 7.04 -42.91 -27.91
N GLN A 1209 6.83 -42.25 -26.77
CA GLN A 1209 7.12 -42.80 -25.44
C GLN A 1209 6.27 -44.04 -25.14
N ALA A 1210 4.98 -44.04 -25.53
CA ALA A 1210 4.08 -45.18 -25.36
C ALA A 1210 4.49 -46.40 -26.21
N TYR A 1211 4.91 -46.18 -27.46
CA TYR A 1211 5.47 -47.24 -28.29
C TYR A 1211 6.79 -47.78 -27.72
N LYS A 1212 7.68 -46.90 -27.23
CA LYS A 1212 8.94 -47.29 -26.59
C LYS A 1212 8.69 -48.14 -25.34
N ALA A 1213 7.80 -47.70 -24.44
CA ALA A 1213 7.44 -48.44 -23.22
C ALA A 1213 6.81 -49.80 -23.54
N GLY A 1214 5.98 -49.87 -24.59
CA GLY A 1214 5.47 -51.11 -25.18
C GLY A 1214 6.48 -51.89 -26.03
N LYS A 1215 7.78 -51.58 -25.96
CA LYS A 1215 8.92 -52.23 -26.67
C LYS A 1215 8.85 -52.19 -28.20
N ASN A 1216 8.00 -51.35 -28.80
CA ASN A 1216 7.91 -51.15 -30.25
C ASN A 1216 8.78 -49.95 -30.68
N VAL A 1217 10.09 -50.18 -30.75
CA VAL A 1217 11.09 -49.14 -31.01
C VAL A 1217 10.94 -48.49 -32.40
N ASP A 1218 10.57 -49.26 -33.41
CA ASP A 1218 10.42 -48.74 -34.78
C ASP A 1218 9.27 -47.72 -34.89
N LYS A 1219 8.09 -48.05 -34.33
CA LYS A 1219 6.97 -47.10 -34.26
C LYS A 1219 7.24 -45.92 -33.33
N ALA A 1220 7.99 -46.14 -32.25
CA ALA A 1220 8.42 -45.05 -31.37
C ALA A 1220 9.28 -44.03 -32.14
N LYS A 1221 10.23 -44.51 -32.95
CA LYS A 1221 11.07 -43.68 -33.81
C LYS A 1221 10.25 -43.00 -34.92
N GLU A 1222 9.30 -43.69 -35.54
CA GLU A 1222 8.42 -43.09 -36.55
C GLU A 1222 7.62 -41.92 -35.98
N ALA A 1223 6.93 -42.13 -34.85
CA ALA A 1223 6.15 -41.09 -34.16
C ALA A 1223 7.04 -39.91 -33.70
N PHE A 1224 8.23 -40.18 -33.17
CA PHE A 1224 9.17 -39.12 -32.77
C PHE A 1224 9.73 -38.34 -33.96
N THR A 1225 9.99 -39.02 -35.08
CA THR A 1225 10.42 -38.38 -36.35
C THR A 1225 9.28 -37.53 -36.93
N GLN A 1226 8.02 -37.95 -36.77
CA GLN A 1226 6.86 -37.14 -37.14
C GLN A 1226 6.73 -35.91 -36.23
N ALA A 1227 6.92 -36.05 -34.92
CA ALA A 1227 6.95 -34.92 -33.99
C ALA A 1227 8.03 -33.89 -34.39
N GLN A 1228 9.23 -34.34 -34.74
CA GLN A 1228 10.32 -33.49 -35.23
C GLN A 1228 10.03 -32.79 -36.57
N LYS A 1229 9.19 -33.38 -37.43
CA LYS A 1229 8.75 -32.75 -38.69
C LYS A 1229 7.67 -31.69 -38.45
N VAL A 1230 6.87 -31.85 -37.39
CA VAL A 1230 5.85 -30.88 -36.98
C VAL A 1230 6.50 -29.71 -36.21
N ASP A 1231 7.41 -30.01 -35.29
CA ASP A 1231 8.23 -29.01 -34.58
C ASP A 1231 9.68 -29.52 -34.41
N PRO A 1232 10.65 -28.95 -35.16
CA PRO A 1232 12.07 -29.29 -35.04
C PRO A 1232 12.66 -29.13 -33.64
N ALA A 1233 12.07 -28.27 -32.77
CA ALA A 1233 12.55 -28.07 -31.40
C ALA A 1233 12.44 -29.33 -30.53
N MET A 1234 11.56 -30.28 -30.88
CA MET A 1234 11.40 -31.56 -30.18
C MET A 1234 12.69 -32.38 -30.11
N ALA A 1235 13.55 -32.27 -31.12
CA ALA A 1235 14.86 -32.95 -31.12
C ALA A 1235 15.78 -32.47 -29.99
N ASN A 1236 15.69 -31.18 -29.63
CA ASN A 1236 16.47 -30.60 -28.54
C ASN A 1236 15.78 -30.80 -27.19
N LYS A 1237 14.46 -30.60 -27.11
CA LYS A 1237 13.68 -30.78 -25.86
C LYS A 1237 13.73 -32.22 -25.35
N TYR A 1238 13.64 -33.20 -26.25
CA TYR A 1238 13.64 -34.64 -25.94
C TYR A 1238 14.92 -35.35 -26.41
N LYS A 1239 16.07 -34.66 -26.31
CA LYS A 1239 17.37 -35.16 -26.79
C LYS A 1239 17.74 -36.55 -26.28
N ALA A 1240 17.44 -36.85 -25.01
CA ALA A 1240 17.69 -38.17 -24.41
C ALA A 1240 16.90 -39.30 -25.11
N LEU A 1241 15.59 -39.09 -25.31
CA LEU A 1241 14.71 -40.02 -26.02
C LEU A 1241 15.16 -40.23 -27.48
N GLY A 1242 15.55 -39.14 -28.16
CA GLY A 1242 16.08 -39.21 -29.53
C GLY A 1242 17.36 -40.03 -29.65
N LEU A 1243 18.33 -39.80 -28.76
CA LEU A 1243 19.59 -40.56 -28.70
C LEU A 1243 19.34 -42.06 -28.41
N GLU A 1244 18.41 -42.36 -27.52
CA GLU A 1244 18.09 -43.73 -27.13
C GLU A 1244 17.40 -44.52 -28.27
N LEU A 1245 16.45 -43.89 -28.98
CA LEU A 1245 15.80 -44.47 -30.16
C LEU A 1245 16.75 -44.61 -31.36
N LEU A 1246 17.80 -43.78 -31.44
CA LEU A 1246 18.89 -43.94 -32.41
C LEU A 1246 19.80 -45.12 -32.06
N ASN A 1247 20.20 -45.24 -30.80
CA ASN A 1247 21.12 -46.29 -30.32
C ASN A 1247 20.50 -47.69 -30.37
N ALA A 1248 19.19 -47.84 -30.21
CA ALA A 1248 18.54 -49.14 -30.27
C ALA A 1248 18.67 -49.86 -31.64
N MET A 1249 18.96 -49.14 -32.74
CA MET A 1249 19.23 -49.77 -34.04
C MET A 1249 20.67 -50.28 -34.20
N SER A 1250 21.65 -49.77 -33.45
CA SER A 1250 23.04 -50.23 -33.58
C SER A 1250 23.22 -51.64 -32.98
N SER A 1251 22.42 -52.00 -31.99
CA SER A 1251 22.37 -53.35 -31.42
C SER A 1251 21.63 -54.36 -32.29
N SER A 1252 20.59 -53.96 -33.05
CA SER A 1252 19.83 -54.89 -33.92
C SER A 1252 20.53 -55.19 -35.26
N ARG A 1253 21.46 -54.33 -35.71
CA ARG A 1253 22.31 -54.59 -36.89
C ARG A 1253 23.62 -55.33 -36.58
N ALA A 1254 23.93 -55.59 -35.30
CA ALA A 1254 25.18 -56.21 -34.86
C ALA A 1254 25.10 -57.75 -34.75
N ARG A 1255 24.82 -58.44 -35.87
CA ARG A 1255 25.20 -59.86 -36.07
C ARG A 1255 25.73 -60.10 -37.49
N PRO A 1256 27.01 -59.81 -37.76
CA PRO A 1256 27.70 -60.28 -38.95
C PRO A 1256 28.33 -61.66 -38.75
N ALA A 1257 28.51 -62.36 -39.87
CA ALA A 1257 29.01 -63.71 -39.99
C ALA A 1257 30.39 -63.96 -39.34
N ALA A 1258 30.51 -65.05 -38.57
CA ALA A 1258 31.78 -65.72 -38.24
C ALA A 1258 31.55 -67.19 -37.78
N ALA A 1259 31.14 -68.05 -38.70
CA ALA A 1259 31.27 -69.51 -38.55
C ALA A 1259 31.50 -70.10 -39.95
N ALA A 1260 32.71 -70.61 -40.19
CA ALA A 1260 33.13 -71.12 -41.50
C ALA A 1260 32.59 -72.54 -41.75
N ARG A 1261 32.55 -72.90 -43.04
CA ARG A 1261 32.78 -74.27 -43.58
C ARG A 1261 32.56 -75.43 -42.61
N GLU A 1262 31.54 -76.26 -42.85
CA GLU A 1262 31.78 -77.69 -42.99
C GLU A 1262 30.73 -78.40 -43.89
N LYS A 1263 31.27 -79.14 -44.88
CA LYS A 1263 30.78 -80.38 -45.51
C LYS A 1263 29.37 -80.46 -46.15
N LYS A 1264 29.42 -80.59 -47.49
CA LYS A 1264 28.51 -81.26 -48.44
C LYS A 1264 27.14 -80.63 -48.66
#